data_AF-A0A957GBU6-F1
#
_entry.id   AF-A0A957GBU6-F1
#
_cell.length_a   1.000
_cell.length_b   1.000
_cell.length_c   1.000
_cell.angle_alpha   90.00
_cell.angle_beta   90.00
_cell.angle_gamma   90.00
#
_symmetry.space_group_name_H-M   'P 1'
#
loop_
_entity.id
_entity.type
_entity.pdbx_description
1 polymer ?
#
loop_
_entity_poly.entity_id
_entity_poly.type
_entity_poly.pdbx_seq_one_letter_code
_entity_poly.pdbx_strand_id
1 'polypeptide(L)'
;MLLLLLAYAGVCQVIGGVLMGTLQAQEILDFLPDAVILVDRAGQIRYLNGQAVALFGYTAAEVVGQPVEVLLPTRFQSGHAHLRQNYVDNPYFRVSGEKFNLWGRCRDGREFVADIRLRPLGELVICVIHDITDRKRAEEALHLSEARYRALFEQANDAILVSNARGQIVDVNQRAADLLGYTQEELLQQSLADLYAPDVPYLLDILGEPYETVYLHRSGARVLVEVNLARLTGNGDALTLAVVRDITRRKEVEEALRESEERLRRLVDHSPIPILVTNMALEVTYLNARFTALFGYRLADLPTLTAWCLLAFPDAAYRQQVEARWAEVLPGRGENPPHPSLQELQVVCRDGITRVVALSLINIGNRLLLTGYDLTDWKQVELAQRRYARQLEVLQQVGLELAAQLEPDMLLQFIVQHAIDLLDADAGGLYLYRPEEDVIEWVTLLGMNLAPAGARLKKGEGISGKVWELREPIIVHDYQQWANKAAIFDGLEWASVLAVPIHWGDSFLGVIDVLANTTHAFSAEDARLLSLFATQAAVALENARLFQAQHEARLQAETLAEVSLSLTTHTDPSDVLDDILQQSRRIIAYNSANIALLEEDQLHIVRWVGYEAYDARGLSDLIYQPLTVAPLAIRAMNSGLPVLVEDVRKDPDWVRHPTTQWVRSFLCVPIYLHDRVVGFLRFEGEHVDQFSLADAQRLQPLVNAAAITLSNTQLLLEMQQRNRELFTLYRISEIMLTAPSLEEAFQAIVEEISLVTDFRPVAIEEYDELHQTMILRGSTGMAGGETSPAAEYAAYQAYRALSMAVARSGEPLLVSDLATRPGPDHEQLRQLQVRTYVCVPMWSNQKVIGTLSLASATEKTVEDQFMNWITSAANYIAAFIARKKVEDAMLEAQKLESLGVLASGVAHDFNNLLAGILAESALALNKLDFLSPARQNLAHVVQTTRRAADLTGQLLAYSGRGHLQMRLLDLNALVQENLTLLQTSVPRSVTLNTQLMPNLPPVKADMGQMQQVIMNLIINAAEAYEGQPGTVWLRTGTIIVDAKYQTSRVLGQGLPPGRYVSLVVEDKAKGMTEDVLARIFDPFFTTKFTGRGLGLAAVLGVIRGHSGDINVVSQVGQGTTFQVLLPAARQVPVARPVPAARQEPTAGALPPVTAMPTPERPRASTILLVDDELVLREALSELLEVHGFTVLLAENGLQGLAVYDEYKADIDLILLDMTMPVMSGRETLAALKQRGARTPVLLLSGYDPHEMELPVEGIAPAG
;
A
#
# COMPACT_ATOMS: atom_id res chain seq x y z
N MET A 1 -5.79 32.04 5.60
CA MET A 1 -7.04 31.65 6.31
C MET A 1 -8.27 32.37 5.77
N LEU A 2 -8.24 33.70 5.58
CA LEU A 2 -9.36 34.48 5.00
C LEU A 2 -9.76 34.03 3.56
N LEU A 3 -8.78 33.69 2.71
CA LEU A 3 -9.03 33.09 1.38
C LEU A 3 -9.57 31.65 1.42
N LEU A 4 -9.18 30.89 2.45
CA LEU A 4 -9.72 29.55 2.71
C LEU A 4 -11.20 29.65 3.13
N LEU A 5 -11.57 30.70 3.87
CA LEU A 5 -12.95 31.01 4.24
C LEU A 5 -13.79 31.55 3.07
N LEU A 6 -13.22 32.40 2.21
CA LEU A 6 -13.91 32.89 1.00
C LEU A 6 -14.11 31.79 -0.06
N ALA A 7 -13.20 30.81 -0.13
CA ALA A 7 -13.33 29.65 -1.02
C ALA A 7 -14.33 28.58 -0.51
N TYR A 8 -14.58 28.50 0.81
CA TYR A 8 -15.52 27.53 1.39
C TYR A 8 -17.00 27.94 1.24
N ALA A 9 -17.28 29.23 0.97
CA ALA A 9 -18.63 29.79 0.99
C ALA A 9 -19.36 29.80 -0.37
N GLY A 10 -18.81 29.21 -1.44
CA GLY A 10 -19.51 29.13 -2.75
C GLY A 10 -19.73 30.48 -3.46
N VAL A 11 -19.13 31.58 -2.99
CA VAL A 11 -19.34 32.92 -3.56
C VAL A 11 -18.57 33.12 -4.89
N CYS A 12 -17.60 32.25 -5.23
CA CYS A 12 -16.76 32.45 -6.41
C CYS A 12 -17.43 32.16 -7.78
N GLN A 13 -18.59 31.50 -7.83
CA GLN A 13 -19.29 31.30 -9.12
C GLN A 13 -19.88 32.61 -9.68
N VAL A 14 -20.11 33.62 -8.85
CA VAL A 14 -20.63 34.93 -9.30
C VAL A 14 -19.50 35.91 -9.67
N ILE A 15 -18.25 35.63 -9.27
CA ILE A 15 -17.14 36.60 -9.40
C ILE A 15 -16.27 36.34 -10.64
N GLY A 16 -16.50 35.26 -11.40
CA GLY A 16 -15.77 35.03 -12.67
C GLY A 16 -15.91 36.18 -13.69
N GLY A 17 -17.03 36.90 -13.69
CA GLY A 17 -17.24 38.10 -14.50
C GLY A 17 -16.85 39.43 -13.82
N VAL A 18 -16.70 39.47 -12.49
CA VAL A 18 -16.52 40.71 -11.71
C VAL A 18 -15.06 40.94 -11.28
N LEU A 19 -14.25 39.88 -11.16
CA LEU A 19 -12.83 39.95 -10.77
C LEU A 19 -11.94 40.66 -11.80
N MET A 20 -12.36 40.74 -13.06
CA MET A 20 -11.60 41.39 -14.15
C MET A 20 -11.88 42.90 -14.30
N GLY A 21 -12.83 43.48 -13.55
CA GLY A 21 -13.29 44.86 -13.78
C GLY A 21 -13.22 45.82 -12.59
N THR A 22 -12.93 45.36 -11.37
CA THR A 22 -13.02 46.20 -10.16
C THR A 22 -11.68 46.32 -9.43
N LEU A 23 -11.24 47.56 -9.18
CA LEU A 23 -10.01 47.90 -8.43
C LEU A 23 -9.93 47.16 -7.06
N GLN A 24 -11.08 46.93 -6.40
CA GLN A 24 -11.16 46.26 -5.10
C GLN A 24 -10.68 44.80 -5.11
N ALA A 25 -10.86 44.06 -6.21
CA ALA A 25 -10.46 42.67 -6.27
C ALA A 25 -8.94 42.51 -6.44
N GLN A 26 -8.30 43.44 -7.15
CA GLN A 26 -6.84 43.50 -7.29
C GLN A 26 -6.17 43.90 -5.97
N GLU A 27 -6.75 44.86 -5.24
CA GLU A 27 -6.27 45.27 -3.91
C GLU A 27 -6.25 44.09 -2.93
N ILE A 28 -7.32 43.28 -2.88
CA ILE A 28 -7.39 42.11 -2.00
C ILE A 28 -6.29 41.09 -2.29
N LEU A 29 -6.00 40.84 -3.58
CA LEU A 29 -4.94 39.90 -3.98
C LEU A 29 -3.53 40.43 -3.69
N ASP A 30 -3.33 41.75 -3.73
CA ASP A 30 -2.08 42.41 -3.40
C ASP A 30 -1.78 42.44 -1.89
N PHE A 31 -2.79 42.37 -1.03
CA PHE A 31 -2.62 42.27 0.43
C PHE A 31 -2.26 40.85 0.92
N LEU A 32 -2.25 39.86 0.04
CA LEU A 32 -1.91 38.49 0.42
C LEU A 32 -0.41 38.37 0.71
N PRO A 33 -0.02 37.60 1.74
CA PRO A 33 1.39 37.36 2.06
C PRO A 33 2.09 36.43 1.05
N ASP A 34 1.33 35.68 0.27
CA ASP A 34 1.85 34.67 -0.66
C ASP A 34 1.94 35.24 -2.09
N ALA A 35 2.89 34.73 -2.89
CA ALA A 35 2.97 35.05 -4.31
C ALA A 35 1.81 34.37 -5.06
N VAL A 36 0.97 35.17 -5.71
CA VAL A 36 -0.22 34.70 -6.43
C VAL A 36 -0.12 35.06 -7.92
N ILE A 37 -0.38 34.06 -8.77
CA ILE A 37 -0.42 34.18 -10.23
C ILE A 37 -1.74 33.61 -10.74
N LEU A 38 -2.40 34.32 -11.65
CA LEU A 38 -3.56 33.80 -12.39
C LEU A 38 -3.13 33.44 -13.81
N VAL A 39 -3.49 32.24 -14.26
CA VAL A 39 -3.16 31.73 -15.59
C VAL A 39 -4.44 31.27 -16.28
N ASP A 40 -4.60 31.55 -17.57
CA ASP A 40 -5.76 31.06 -18.33
C ASP A 40 -5.56 29.62 -18.88
N ARG A 41 -6.60 29.08 -19.52
CA ARG A 41 -6.55 27.75 -20.17
C ARG A 41 -5.42 27.63 -21.21
N ALA A 42 -5.07 28.70 -21.91
CA ALA A 42 -3.98 28.71 -22.87
C ALA A 42 -2.58 28.73 -22.21
N GLY A 43 -2.52 28.92 -20.89
CA GLY A 43 -1.28 29.00 -20.13
C GLY A 43 -0.70 30.40 -20.04
N GLN A 44 -1.45 31.43 -20.46
CA GLN A 44 -1.01 32.81 -20.40
C GLN A 44 -1.27 33.40 -19.02
N ILE A 45 -0.28 34.11 -18.49
CA ILE A 45 -0.42 34.81 -17.22
C ILE A 45 -1.38 35.99 -17.41
N ARG A 46 -2.46 36.04 -16.65
CA ARG A 46 -3.46 37.12 -16.68
C ARG A 46 -3.27 38.13 -15.55
N TYR A 47 -2.67 37.71 -14.45
CA TYR A 47 -2.43 38.57 -13.30
C TYR A 47 -1.30 38.01 -12.43
N LEU A 48 -0.54 38.89 -11.79
CA LEU A 48 0.38 38.58 -10.69
C LEU A 48 0.21 39.65 -9.61
N ASN A 49 0.21 39.24 -8.35
CA ASN A 49 0.18 40.18 -7.23
C ASN A 49 1.57 40.77 -6.91
N GLY A 50 1.61 41.79 -6.06
CA GLY A 50 2.86 42.44 -5.63
C GLY A 50 3.90 41.48 -5.04
N GLN A 51 3.47 40.43 -4.32
CA GLN A 51 4.38 39.40 -3.79
C GLN A 51 5.00 38.53 -4.89
N ALA A 52 4.23 38.18 -5.94
CA ALA A 52 4.76 37.46 -7.09
C ALA A 52 5.74 38.31 -7.90
N VAL A 53 5.49 39.61 -8.03
CA VAL A 53 6.43 40.58 -8.63
C VAL A 53 7.74 40.63 -7.84
N ALA A 54 7.66 40.69 -6.51
CA ALA A 54 8.83 40.69 -5.63
C ALA A 54 9.62 39.36 -5.68
N LEU A 55 8.92 38.23 -5.70
CA LEU A 55 9.52 36.90 -5.70
C LEU A 55 10.25 36.59 -7.02
N PHE A 56 9.62 36.85 -8.17
CA PHE A 56 10.17 36.51 -9.47
C PHE A 56 10.98 37.65 -10.12
N GLY A 57 10.84 38.89 -9.65
CA GLY A 57 11.58 40.05 -10.16
C GLY A 57 11.13 40.55 -11.54
N TYR A 58 9.99 40.07 -12.05
CA TYR A 58 9.35 40.58 -13.27
C TYR A 58 8.26 41.59 -12.91
N THR A 59 8.14 42.67 -13.67
CA THR A 59 7.00 43.59 -13.53
C THR A 59 5.75 43.00 -14.20
N ALA A 60 4.56 43.32 -13.70
CA ALA A 60 3.31 42.81 -14.29
C ALA A 60 3.19 43.09 -15.81
N ALA A 61 3.65 44.25 -16.27
CA ALA A 61 3.63 44.61 -17.69
C ALA A 61 4.55 43.74 -18.58
N GLU A 62 5.61 43.15 -18.01
CA GLU A 62 6.57 42.32 -18.76
C GLU A 62 6.08 40.87 -18.95
N VAL A 63 5.26 40.36 -18.02
CA VAL A 63 4.88 38.94 -17.97
C VAL A 63 3.39 38.67 -18.15
N VAL A 64 2.51 39.65 -17.97
CA VAL A 64 1.08 39.47 -18.31
C VAL A 64 0.94 39.27 -19.82
N GLY A 65 0.26 38.20 -20.22
CA GLY A 65 0.14 37.72 -21.60
C GLY A 65 1.23 36.75 -22.05
N GLN A 66 2.31 36.60 -21.27
CA GLN A 66 3.35 35.60 -21.55
C GLN A 66 2.93 34.21 -21.03
N PRO A 67 3.47 33.13 -21.62
CA PRO A 67 3.30 31.79 -21.10
C PRO A 67 3.91 31.65 -19.69
N VAL A 68 3.21 30.96 -18.79
CA VAL A 68 3.68 30.74 -17.40
C VAL A 68 5.05 30.05 -17.33
N GLU A 69 5.44 29.34 -18.39
CA GLU A 69 6.73 28.69 -18.58
C GLU A 69 7.93 29.66 -18.50
N VAL A 70 7.73 30.97 -18.71
CA VAL A 70 8.78 32.00 -18.52
C VAL A 70 9.34 31.97 -17.08
N LEU A 71 8.49 31.67 -16.11
CA LEU A 71 8.82 31.60 -14.67
C LEU A 71 9.42 30.26 -14.24
N LEU A 72 9.62 29.33 -15.18
CA LEU A 72 10.25 28.03 -14.94
C LEU A 72 11.70 28.02 -15.45
N PRO A 73 12.60 27.25 -14.80
CA PRO A 73 13.91 26.91 -15.34
C PRO A 73 13.84 26.34 -16.76
N THR A 74 14.80 26.68 -17.63
CA THR A 74 14.83 26.24 -19.04
C THR A 74 14.69 24.72 -19.17
N ARG A 75 15.27 23.95 -18.24
CA ARG A 75 15.20 22.48 -18.21
C ARG A 75 13.80 21.89 -18.00
N PHE A 76 12.87 22.69 -17.47
CA PHE A 76 11.48 22.27 -17.20
C PHE A 76 10.47 22.93 -18.14
N GLN A 77 10.88 23.85 -19.01
CA GLN A 77 9.97 24.47 -19.98
C GLN A 77 9.51 23.46 -21.03
N SER A 78 10.41 22.56 -21.45
CA SER A 78 10.14 21.48 -22.39
C SER A 78 9.19 20.44 -21.75
N GLY A 79 7.96 20.32 -22.25
CA GLY A 79 6.98 19.35 -21.75
C GLY A 79 6.03 19.86 -20.66
N HIS A 80 6.28 21.03 -20.06
CA HIS A 80 5.36 21.63 -19.07
C HIS A 80 3.98 21.92 -19.66
N ALA A 81 3.91 22.33 -20.93
CA ALA A 81 2.66 22.57 -21.62
C ALA A 81 1.72 21.34 -21.61
N HIS A 82 2.27 20.13 -21.72
CA HIS A 82 1.49 18.89 -21.66
C HIS A 82 0.97 18.61 -20.24
N LEU A 83 1.80 18.84 -19.22
CA LEU A 83 1.39 18.71 -17.81
C LEU A 83 0.31 19.71 -17.43
N ARG A 84 0.41 20.95 -17.93
CA ARG A 84 -0.59 21.99 -17.77
C ARG A 84 -1.89 21.63 -18.46
N GLN A 85 -1.84 21.15 -19.70
CA GLN A 85 -3.01 20.72 -20.46
C GLN A 85 -3.73 19.59 -19.72
N ASN A 86 -2.99 18.57 -19.25
CA ASN A 86 -3.55 17.47 -18.47
C ASN A 86 -4.20 17.94 -17.15
N TYR A 87 -3.67 18.98 -16.49
CA TYR A 87 -4.29 19.55 -15.28
C TYR A 87 -5.55 20.38 -15.59
N VAL A 88 -5.57 21.10 -16.72
CA VAL A 88 -6.76 21.84 -17.18
C VAL A 88 -7.88 20.87 -17.57
N ASP A 89 -7.53 19.76 -18.22
CA ASP A 89 -8.48 18.75 -18.67
C ASP A 89 -8.94 17.83 -17.52
N ASN A 90 -8.10 17.64 -16.49
CA ASN A 90 -8.42 16.83 -15.31
C ASN A 90 -7.90 17.49 -14.01
N PRO A 91 -8.65 18.43 -13.42
CA PRO A 91 -8.21 19.19 -12.24
C PRO A 91 -8.27 18.33 -10.97
N TYR A 92 -7.15 17.71 -10.61
CA TYR A 92 -7.02 16.94 -9.37
C TYR A 92 -6.41 17.77 -8.23
N PHE A 93 -6.79 17.46 -6.99
CA PHE A 93 -6.22 18.10 -5.80
C PHE A 93 -4.86 17.48 -5.48
N ARG A 94 -3.77 18.25 -5.59
CA ARG A 94 -2.47 17.81 -5.05
C ARG A 94 -2.51 17.89 -3.53
N VAL A 95 -2.60 16.73 -2.87
CA VAL A 95 -2.45 16.60 -1.41
C VAL A 95 -0.98 16.81 -1.06
N SER A 96 -0.73 17.63 -0.04
CA SER A 96 0.60 17.86 0.52
C SER A 96 1.23 16.54 0.97
N GLY A 97 2.31 16.11 0.32
CA GLY A 97 3.03 14.89 0.72
C GLY A 97 3.88 14.22 -0.36
N GLU A 98 3.54 14.35 -1.65
CA GLU A 98 4.36 13.77 -2.73
C GLU A 98 5.51 14.70 -3.14
N LYS A 99 6.73 14.16 -3.07
CA LYS A 99 8.00 14.85 -3.32
C LYS A 99 8.20 15.19 -4.81
N PHE A 100 7.50 16.19 -5.33
CA PHE A 100 7.96 16.92 -6.51
C PHE A 100 8.56 18.24 -6.05
N ASN A 101 9.89 18.35 -6.06
CA ASN A 101 10.57 19.63 -5.89
C ASN A 101 10.26 20.46 -7.15
N LEU A 102 9.27 21.34 -7.09
CA LEU A 102 8.98 22.29 -8.16
C LEU A 102 9.96 23.46 -8.07
N TRP A 103 10.25 24.08 -9.23
CA TRP A 103 11.29 25.10 -9.33
C TRP A 103 10.75 26.35 -10.01
N GLY A 104 11.00 27.50 -9.39
CA GLY A 104 10.80 28.81 -10.00
C GLY A 104 12.12 29.40 -10.48
N ARG A 105 12.08 30.24 -11.52
CA ARG A 105 13.21 31.03 -11.98
C ARG A 105 12.86 32.52 -11.99
N CYS A 106 13.68 33.30 -11.30
CA CYS A 106 13.60 34.75 -11.26
C CYS A 106 14.19 35.39 -12.53
N ARG A 107 13.89 36.68 -12.76
CA ARG A 107 14.40 37.48 -13.89
C ARG A 107 15.93 37.51 -13.98
N ASP A 108 16.62 37.53 -12.85
CA ASP A 108 18.08 37.53 -12.75
C ASP A 108 18.73 36.16 -13.02
N GLY A 109 17.92 35.13 -13.30
CA GLY A 109 18.36 33.76 -13.53
C GLY A 109 18.47 32.92 -12.26
N ARG A 110 18.17 33.48 -11.07
CA ARG A 110 18.15 32.73 -9.81
C ARG A 110 17.02 31.71 -9.82
N GLU A 111 17.35 30.46 -9.52
CA GLU A 111 16.37 29.39 -9.36
C GLU A 111 16.13 29.12 -7.87
N PHE A 112 14.88 28.87 -7.50
CA PHE A 112 14.47 28.56 -6.13
C PHE A 112 13.48 27.39 -6.09
N VAL A 113 13.43 26.71 -4.94
CA VAL A 113 12.50 25.60 -4.73
C VAL A 113 11.15 26.17 -4.31
N ALA A 114 10.12 25.87 -5.09
CA ALA A 114 8.78 26.39 -4.90
C ALA A 114 7.82 25.29 -4.40
N ASP A 115 7.04 25.60 -3.35
CA ASP A 115 5.79 24.88 -3.06
C ASP A 115 4.67 25.60 -3.81
N ILE A 116 4.06 24.92 -4.80
CA ILE A 116 3.05 25.50 -5.69
C ILE A 116 1.71 24.79 -5.46
N ARG A 117 0.70 25.58 -5.11
CA ARG A 117 -0.69 25.12 -4.97
C ARG A 117 -1.53 25.67 -6.10
N LEU A 118 -2.21 24.78 -6.82
CA LEU A 118 -3.06 25.12 -7.95
C LEU A 118 -4.53 24.96 -7.54
N ARG A 119 -5.38 25.90 -7.95
CA ARG A 119 -6.84 25.81 -7.82
C ARG A 119 -7.52 26.36 -9.07
N PRO A 120 -8.47 25.63 -9.68
CA PRO A 120 -9.28 26.18 -10.77
C PRO A 120 -10.24 27.26 -10.23
N LEU A 121 -10.39 28.36 -10.97
CA LEU A 121 -11.32 29.46 -10.75
C LEU A 121 -11.96 29.81 -12.11
N GLY A 122 -13.03 29.10 -12.47
CA GLY A 122 -13.67 29.25 -13.79
C GLY A 122 -12.74 28.86 -14.94
N GLU A 123 -12.48 29.78 -15.87
CA GLU A 123 -11.51 29.60 -16.97
C GLU A 123 -10.06 29.92 -16.60
N LEU A 124 -9.82 30.35 -15.35
CA LEU A 124 -8.49 30.67 -14.83
C LEU A 124 -8.04 29.62 -13.81
N VAL A 125 -6.73 29.53 -13.62
CA VAL A 125 -6.08 28.75 -12.56
C VAL A 125 -5.35 29.72 -11.65
N ILE A 126 -5.66 29.67 -10.35
CA ILE A 126 -4.92 30.37 -9.31
C ILE A 126 -3.73 29.52 -8.90
N CYS A 127 -2.54 30.09 -9.01
CA CYS A 127 -1.28 29.51 -8.54
C CYS A 127 -0.82 30.30 -7.31
N VAL A 128 -0.75 29.63 -6.15
CA VAL A 128 -0.14 30.18 -4.93
C VAL A 128 1.24 29.56 -4.76
N ILE A 129 2.26 30.39 -4.62
CA ILE A 129 3.67 29.99 -4.69
C ILE A 129 4.39 30.41 -3.41
N HIS A 130 5.08 29.46 -2.76
CA HIS A 130 5.94 29.71 -1.61
C HIS A 130 7.38 29.30 -1.91
N ASP A 131 8.36 30.15 -1.60
CA ASP A 131 9.77 29.77 -1.61
C ASP A 131 10.10 28.98 -0.34
N ILE A 132 10.57 27.73 -0.49
CA ILE A 132 10.94 26.84 0.63
C ILE A 132 12.45 26.53 0.67
N THR A 133 13.26 27.29 -0.06
CA THR A 133 14.69 27.02 -0.24
C THR A 133 15.45 26.95 1.09
N ASP A 134 15.19 27.86 2.02
CA ASP A 134 15.89 27.92 3.31
C ASP A 134 15.50 26.78 4.26
N ARG A 135 14.22 26.36 4.23
CA ARG A 135 13.73 25.23 5.03
C ARG A 135 14.37 23.91 4.58
N LYS A 136 14.47 23.69 3.27
CA LYS A 136 15.11 22.50 2.68
C LYS A 136 16.61 22.44 2.97
N ARG A 137 17.33 23.58 2.87
CA ARG A 137 18.76 23.65 3.19
C ARG A 137 19.07 23.34 4.65
N ALA A 138 18.21 23.77 5.58
CA ALA A 138 18.38 23.47 7.01
C ALA A 138 18.12 21.98 7.32
N GLU A 139 17.08 21.38 6.73
CA GLU A 139 16.76 19.96 6.89
C GLU A 139 17.83 19.05 6.28
N GLU A 140 18.34 19.38 5.08
CA GLU A 140 19.42 18.63 4.43
C GLU A 140 20.77 18.77 5.15
N ALA A 141 21.08 19.95 5.71
CA ALA A 141 22.31 20.15 6.49
C ALA A 141 22.32 19.36 7.80
N LEU A 142 21.18 19.29 8.50
CA LEU A 142 21.03 18.50 9.72
C LEU A 142 21.14 17.00 9.42
N HIS A 143 20.45 16.53 8.38
CA HIS A 143 20.45 15.12 8.00
C HIS A 143 21.81 14.66 7.47
N LEU A 144 22.52 15.50 6.70
CA LEU A 144 23.86 15.21 6.20
C LEU A 144 24.91 15.20 7.32
N SER A 145 24.75 16.03 8.35
CA SER A 145 25.62 16.04 9.53
C SER A 145 25.43 14.77 10.38
N GLU A 146 24.17 14.35 10.60
CA GLU A 146 23.84 13.16 11.40
C GLU A 146 24.23 11.85 10.69
N ALA A 147 23.97 11.75 9.38
CA ALA A 147 24.37 10.60 8.57
C ALA A 147 25.91 10.48 8.47
N ARG A 148 26.63 11.61 8.36
CA ARG A 148 28.09 11.65 8.34
C ARG A 148 28.70 11.21 9.67
N TYR A 149 28.13 11.64 10.81
CA TYR A 149 28.57 11.19 12.13
C TYR A 149 28.39 9.67 12.29
N ARG A 150 27.19 9.13 12.01
CA ARG A 150 26.94 7.68 12.14
C ARG A 150 27.84 6.85 11.22
N ALA A 151 28.05 7.27 9.97
CA ALA A 151 28.90 6.54 9.04
C ALA A 151 30.38 6.51 9.48
N LEU A 152 30.93 7.63 9.95
CA LEU A 152 32.32 7.70 10.42
C LEU A 152 32.53 6.96 11.74
N PHE A 153 31.54 7.00 12.63
CA PHE A 153 31.57 6.32 13.92
C PHE A 153 31.55 4.79 13.75
N GLU A 154 30.67 4.27 12.90
CA GLU A 154 30.52 2.82 12.66
C GLU A 154 31.64 2.23 11.80
N GLN A 155 32.20 2.98 10.84
CA GLN A 155 33.24 2.49 9.94
C GLN A 155 34.68 2.64 10.48
N ALA A 156 34.85 3.09 11.72
CA ALA A 156 36.18 3.24 12.31
C ALA A 156 36.86 1.87 12.50
N ASN A 157 38.15 1.78 12.14
CA ASN A 157 38.94 0.54 12.27
C ASN A 157 39.29 0.19 13.72
N ASP A 158 39.27 1.19 14.61
CA ASP A 158 39.49 1.05 16.04
C ASP A 158 38.13 0.94 16.77
N ALA A 159 38.13 0.25 17.91
CA ALA A 159 36.95 0.18 18.77
C ALA A 159 36.73 1.53 19.45
N ILE A 160 35.52 2.09 19.33
CA ILE A 160 35.17 3.39 19.91
C ILE A 160 34.03 3.20 20.92
N LEU A 161 34.24 3.71 22.13
CA LEU A 161 33.22 3.77 23.18
C LEU A 161 33.08 5.19 23.69
N VAL A 162 31.84 5.67 23.83
CA VAL A 162 31.52 6.97 24.45
C VAL A 162 30.86 6.70 25.79
N SER A 163 31.31 7.41 26.83
CA SER A 163 30.78 7.25 28.19
C SER A 163 30.48 8.60 28.84
N ASN A 164 29.53 8.60 29.77
CA ASN A 164 29.23 9.77 30.60
C ASN A 164 30.21 9.92 31.77
N ALA A 165 30.12 11.02 32.52
CA ALA A 165 30.96 11.28 33.69
C ALA A 165 30.87 10.22 34.82
N ARG A 166 29.88 9.32 34.78
CA ARG A 166 29.71 8.20 35.71
C ARG A 166 30.30 6.88 35.20
N GLY A 167 30.94 6.89 34.02
CA GLY A 167 31.53 5.69 33.40
C GLY A 167 30.50 4.72 32.81
N GLN A 168 29.26 5.19 32.57
CA GLN A 168 28.26 4.43 31.82
C GLN A 168 28.46 4.65 30.34
N ILE A 169 28.41 3.58 29.57
CA ILE A 169 28.57 3.62 28.12
C ILE A 169 27.26 4.18 27.51
N VAL A 170 27.38 5.26 26.75
CA VAL A 170 26.24 5.96 26.12
C VAL A 170 26.18 5.76 24.61
N ASP A 171 27.30 5.40 23.98
CA ASP A 171 27.38 5.09 22.55
C ASP A 171 28.57 4.16 22.26
N VAL A 172 28.46 3.24 21.30
CA VAL A 172 29.51 2.30 20.90
C VAL A 172 29.43 1.97 19.42
N ASN A 173 30.58 1.81 18.76
CA ASN A 173 30.60 1.35 17.38
C ASN A 173 30.67 -0.18 17.26
N GLN A 174 30.36 -0.71 16.07
CA GLN A 174 30.39 -2.15 15.81
C GLN A 174 31.77 -2.77 16.09
N ARG A 175 32.86 -2.03 15.85
CA ARG A 175 34.21 -2.52 16.11
C ARG A 175 34.47 -2.79 17.60
N ALA A 176 33.88 -2.01 18.50
CA ALA A 176 33.95 -2.26 19.95
C ALA A 176 33.18 -3.52 20.37
N ALA A 177 32.01 -3.75 19.77
CA ALA A 177 31.24 -4.98 19.94
C ALA A 177 32.05 -6.23 19.53
N ASP A 178 32.66 -6.19 18.33
CA ASP A 178 33.47 -7.30 17.81
C ASP A 178 34.73 -7.56 18.65
N LEU A 179 35.43 -6.51 19.09
CA LEU A 179 36.67 -6.63 19.88
C LEU A 179 36.40 -7.24 21.27
N LEU A 180 35.27 -6.90 21.88
CA LEU A 180 34.93 -7.30 23.26
C LEU A 180 34.00 -8.51 23.33
N GLY A 181 33.40 -8.94 22.21
CA GLY A 181 32.52 -10.12 22.15
C GLY A 181 31.13 -9.90 22.72
N TYR A 182 30.67 -8.65 22.79
CA TYR A 182 29.33 -8.26 23.21
C TYR A 182 28.57 -7.67 22.03
N THR A 183 27.23 -7.64 22.06
CA THR A 183 26.47 -6.81 21.12
C THR A 183 26.54 -5.33 21.53
N GLN A 184 26.27 -4.41 20.59
CA GLN A 184 26.19 -2.98 20.91
C GLN A 184 25.17 -2.71 22.03
N GLU A 185 23.99 -3.33 21.97
CA GLU A 185 22.94 -3.20 22.99
C GLU A 185 23.39 -3.70 24.36
N GLU A 186 24.13 -4.82 24.41
CA GLU A 186 24.67 -5.34 25.66
C GLU A 186 25.75 -4.44 26.24
N LEU A 187 26.62 -3.85 25.40
CA LEU A 187 27.66 -2.89 25.82
C LEU A 187 27.06 -1.61 26.39
N LEU A 188 25.95 -1.11 25.84
CA LEU A 188 25.23 0.04 26.38
C LEU A 188 24.66 -0.21 27.80
N GLN A 189 24.53 -1.47 28.20
CA GLN A 189 24.11 -1.87 29.55
C GLN A 189 25.29 -2.16 30.50
N GLN A 190 26.54 -2.15 30.01
CA GLN A 190 27.73 -2.35 30.83
C GLN A 190 28.31 -1.01 31.32
N SER A 191 29.05 -1.05 32.44
CA SER A 191 29.94 0.05 32.82
C SER A 191 31.32 -0.18 32.24
N LEU A 192 32.06 0.91 31.95
CA LEU A 192 33.47 0.81 31.60
C LEU A 192 34.28 -0.02 32.61
N ALA A 193 33.92 0.04 33.91
CA ALA A 193 34.59 -0.72 34.97
C ALA A 193 34.50 -2.24 34.79
N ASP A 194 33.43 -2.75 34.17
CA ASP A 194 33.20 -4.18 33.95
C ASP A 194 34.10 -4.75 32.83
N LEU A 195 34.70 -3.88 32.02
CA LEU A 195 35.54 -4.24 30.87
C LEU A 195 37.04 -4.30 31.21
N TYR A 196 37.48 -3.81 32.38
CA TYR A 196 38.89 -3.84 32.79
C TYR A 196 39.25 -5.10 33.57
N ALA A 197 40.47 -5.61 33.37
CA ALA A 197 41.04 -6.62 34.26
C ALA A 197 41.29 -6.04 35.69
N PRO A 198 41.13 -6.82 36.77
CA PRO A 198 41.13 -6.33 38.16
C PRO A 198 42.41 -5.64 38.67
N ASP A 199 43.50 -5.61 37.89
CA ASP A 199 44.81 -5.09 38.29
C ASP A 199 45.13 -3.68 37.71
N VAL A 200 44.14 -2.97 37.14
CA VAL A 200 44.35 -1.64 36.52
C VAL A 200 44.04 -0.51 37.53
N PRO A 201 44.97 0.41 37.85
CA PRO A 201 44.71 1.55 38.74
C PRO A 201 43.64 2.49 38.20
N TYR A 202 42.87 3.13 39.09
CA TYR A 202 41.84 4.12 38.74
C TYR A 202 42.47 5.33 38.01
N LEU A 203 42.29 5.44 36.70
CA LEU A 203 42.96 6.43 35.85
C LEU A 203 42.03 7.61 35.51
N LEU A 204 41.80 8.50 36.48
CA LEU A 204 41.15 9.80 36.24
C LEU A 204 42.10 10.89 35.71
N ASP A 205 43.41 10.60 35.55
CA ASP A 205 44.44 11.59 35.18
C ASP A 205 45.17 11.35 33.84
N ILE A 206 44.81 10.35 33.02
CA ILE A 206 45.43 10.14 31.69
C ILE A 206 44.51 10.68 30.60
N LEU A 207 44.60 11.98 30.33
CA LEU A 207 44.03 12.61 29.15
C LEU A 207 45.16 12.89 28.15
N GLY A 208 45.07 12.30 26.94
CA GLY A 208 45.90 12.67 25.79
C GLY A 208 47.11 11.79 25.46
N GLU A 209 47.49 10.82 26.31
CA GLU A 209 48.56 9.86 25.99
C GLU A 209 48.00 8.44 25.85
N PRO A 210 48.31 7.71 24.76
CA PRO A 210 47.91 6.32 24.60
C PRO A 210 48.62 5.43 25.63
N TYR A 211 47.87 4.53 26.26
CA TYR A 211 48.43 3.58 27.23
C TYR A 211 48.03 2.14 26.89
N GLU A 212 48.95 1.19 27.13
CA GLU A 212 48.72 -0.24 26.94
C GLU A 212 48.06 -0.83 28.20
N THR A 213 46.99 -1.59 28.02
CA THR A 213 46.24 -2.26 29.10
C THR A 213 45.60 -3.55 28.59
N VAL A 214 44.87 -4.23 29.47
CA VAL A 214 44.17 -5.47 29.16
C VAL A 214 42.68 -5.29 29.37
N TYR A 215 41.93 -5.47 28.29
CA TYR A 215 40.46 -5.52 28.33
C TYR A 215 39.99 -6.97 28.46
N LEU A 216 38.82 -7.15 29.06
CA LEU A 216 38.15 -8.43 29.22
C LEU A 216 37.12 -8.63 28.10
N HIS A 217 37.34 -9.65 27.29
CA HIS A 217 36.35 -10.15 26.35
C HIS A 217 35.22 -10.89 27.10
N ARG A 218 33.99 -10.94 26.56
CA ARG A 218 32.82 -11.63 27.17
C ARG A 218 33.09 -13.08 27.58
N SER A 219 33.95 -13.78 26.85
CA SER A 219 34.36 -15.16 27.16
C SER A 219 35.31 -15.29 28.37
N GLY A 220 35.74 -14.17 28.95
CA GLY A 220 36.78 -14.09 29.97
C GLY A 220 38.22 -14.02 29.43
N ALA A 221 38.40 -13.99 28.10
CA ALA A 221 39.70 -13.85 27.48
C ALA A 221 40.28 -12.44 27.69
N ARG A 222 41.59 -12.36 27.93
CA ARG A 222 42.34 -11.09 28.08
C ARG A 222 42.81 -10.61 26.71
N VAL A 223 42.38 -9.43 26.29
CA VAL A 223 42.78 -8.80 25.01
C VAL A 223 43.74 -7.67 25.31
N LEU A 224 44.94 -7.70 24.70
CA LEU A 224 45.95 -6.66 24.89
C LEU A 224 45.63 -5.46 24.00
N VAL A 225 45.34 -4.32 24.61
CA VAL A 225 44.85 -3.13 23.91
C VAL A 225 45.65 -1.89 24.25
N GLU A 226 45.78 -0.99 23.29
CA GLU A 226 46.22 0.40 23.48
C GLU A 226 44.96 1.29 23.51
N VAL A 227 44.80 2.11 24.55
CA VAL A 227 43.61 2.95 24.78
C VAL A 227 44.00 4.43 24.75
N ASN A 228 43.23 5.24 24.02
CA ASN A 228 43.37 6.69 23.97
C ASN A 228 42.05 7.38 24.35
N LEU A 229 42.11 8.39 25.22
CA LEU A 229 40.95 9.06 25.81
C LEU A 229 40.86 10.53 25.38
N ALA A 230 39.69 10.94 24.87
CA ALA A 230 39.37 12.31 24.48
C ALA A 230 38.08 12.80 25.17
N ARG A 231 38.03 14.09 25.57
CA ARG A 231 36.83 14.70 26.17
C ARG A 231 36.01 15.44 25.10
N LEU A 232 34.70 15.19 25.06
CA LEU A 232 33.75 15.89 24.19
C LEU A 232 32.99 16.97 24.99
N THR A 233 32.94 18.21 24.49
CA THR A 233 32.23 19.33 25.13
C THR A 233 31.03 19.75 24.28
N GLY A 234 29.81 19.70 24.83
CA GLY A 234 28.57 20.21 24.24
C GLY A 234 27.55 20.62 25.32
N ASN A 235 26.58 21.48 24.97
CA ASN A 235 25.56 22.01 25.88
C ASN A 235 24.66 20.88 26.45
N GLY A 236 25.07 20.25 27.54
CA GLY A 236 24.25 19.25 28.24
C GLY A 236 25.00 18.44 29.30
N ASP A 237 26.09 17.74 28.94
CA ASP A 237 26.86 16.87 29.84
C ASP A 237 28.29 16.64 29.32
N ALA A 238 29.27 16.44 30.21
CA ALA A 238 30.64 16.10 29.82
C ALA A 238 30.76 14.61 29.45
N LEU A 239 31.08 14.33 28.18
CA LEU A 239 31.26 12.96 27.66
C LEU A 239 32.74 12.64 27.41
N THR A 240 33.11 11.37 27.57
CA THR A 240 34.47 10.86 27.30
C THR A 240 34.42 9.83 26.19
N LEU A 241 35.19 10.04 25.13
CA LEU A 241 35.37 9.12 24.02
C LEU A 241 36.67 8.33 24.21
N ALA A 242 36.59 7.01 24.18
CA ALA A 242 37.72 6.09 24.24
C ALA A 242 37.91 5.42 22.87
N VAL A 243 39.11 5.51 22.32
CA VAL A 243 39.55 4.76 21.12
C VAL A 243 40.47 3.63 21.59
N VAL A 244 40.16 2.40 21.20
CA VAL A 244 40.79 1.18 21.69
C VAL A 244 41.31 0.36 20.51
N ARG A 245 42.60 0.04 20.52
CA ARG A 245 43.28 -0.69 19.44
C ARG A 245 43.93 -1.97 19.96
N ASP A 246 43.72 -3.09 19.27
CA ASP A 246 44.35 -4.38 19.58
C ASP A 246 45.83 -4.40 19.11
N ILE A 247 46.76 -4.78 20.00
CA ILE A 247 48.20 -4.83 19.73
C ILE A 247 48.82 -6.24 19.85
N THR A 248 47.99 -7.28 20.00
CA THR A 248 48.42 -8.67 20.24
C THR A 248 49.46 -9.16 19.21
N ARG A 249 49.18 -8.93 17.92
CA ARG A 249 50.00 -9.38 16.80
C ARG A 249 51.39 -8.71 16.70
N ARG A 250 51.57 -7.50 17.24
CA ARG A 250 52.86 -6.79 17.19
C ARG A 250 53.88 -7.41 18.14
N LYS A 251 53.43 -7.89 19.31
CA LYS A 251 54.29 -8.55 20.32
C LYS A 251 54.73 -9.95 19.90
N GLU A 252 53.92 -10.67 19.14
CA GLU A 252 54.24 -12.02 18.64
C GLU A 252 55.42 -12.04 17.65
N VAL A 253 55.66 -10.94 16.91
CA VAL A 253 56.72 -10.84 15.89
C VAL A 253 58.11 -10.62 16.48
N GLU A 254 58.22 -9.90 17.61
CA GLU A 254 59.52 -9.68 18.27
C GLU A 254 60.07 -10.96 18.92
N GLU A 255 59.21 -11.82 19.46
CA GLU A 255 59.60 -13.11 20.05
C GLU A 255 60.10 -14.11 18.97
N ALA A 256 59.53 -14.04 17.76
CA ALA A 256 59.87 -14.91 16.63
C ALA A 256 61.30 -14.70 16.08
N LEU A 257 61.86 -13.49 16.25
CA LEU A 257 63.23 -13.19 15.80
C LEU A 257 64.28 -13.89 16.68
N ARG A 258 64.02 -14.00 17.99
CA ARG A 258 64.90 -14.69 18.94
C ARG A 258 64.88 -16.21 18.76
N GLU A 259 63.73 -16.78 18.40
CA GLU A 259 63.59 -18.19 18.04
C GLU A 259 64.34 -18.59 16.76
N SER A 260 64.51 -17.67 15.80
CA SER A 260 65.18 -17.92 14.52
C SER A 260 66.66 -18.27 14.67
N GLU A 261 67.40 -17.62 15.57
CA GLU A 261 68.84 -17.85 15.76
C GLU A 261 69.15 -19.20 16.43
N GLU A 262 68.37 -19.60 17.43
CA GLU A 262 68.50 -20.94 18.03
C GLU A 262 68.03 -22.05 17.07
N ARG A 263 67.02 -21.75 16.23
CA ARG A 263 66.52 -22.65 15.19
C ARG A 263 67.61 -22.97 14.16
N LEU A 264 68.38 -21.99 13.69
CA LEU A 264 69.46 -22.21 12.72
C LEU A 264 70.55 -23.18 13.21
N ARG A 265 70.93 -23.13 14.49
CA ARG A 265 71.92 -24.04 15.07
C ARG A 265 71.40 -25.47 15.18
N ARG A 266 70.14 -25.66 15.58
CA ARG A 266 69.47 -26.98 15.61
C ARG A 266 69.27 -27.54 14.19
N LEU A 267 69.02 -26.70 13.20
CA LEU A 267 68.83 -27.11 11.79
C LEU A 267 70.08 -27.78 11.19
N VAL A 268 71.29 -27.32 11.54
CA VAL A 268 72.54 -27.91 11.02
C VAL A 268 72.88 -29.22 11.73
N ASP A 269 72.75 -29.28 13.06
CA ASP A 269 73.03 -30.50 13.86
C ASP A 269 72.07 -31.65 13.54
N HIS A 270 70.79 -31.35 13.29
CA HIS A 270 69.77 -32.33 12.91
C HIS A 270 69.57 -32.46 11.39
N SER A 271 70.45 -31.86 10.58
CA SER A 271 70.32 -31.93 9.13
C SER A 271 70.38 -33.39 8.64
N PRO A 272 69.41 -33.85 7.82
CA PRO A 272 69.33 -35.24 7.36
C PRO A 272 70.38 -35.59 6.29
N ILE A 273 71.20 -34.61 5.90
CA ILE A 273 72.33 -34.77 4.99
C ILE A 273 73.65 -34.74 5.76
N PRO A 274 74.63 -35.59 5.40
CA PRO A 274 75.98 -35.51 5.94
C PRO A 274 76.61 -34.16 5.64
N ILE A 275 77.05 -33.44 6.70
CA ILE A 275 77.72 -32.15 6.60
C ILE A 275 79.11 -32.22 7.26
N LEU A 276 80.13 -31.79 6.52
CA LEU A 276 81.50 -31.57 7.01
C LEU A 276 81.94 -30.14 6.68
N VAL A 277 82.49 -29.42 7.65
CA VAL A 277 82.98 -28.04 7.46
C VAL A 277 84.46 -27.95 7.79
N THR A 278 85.25 -27.40 6.88
CA THR A 278 86.68 -27.14 7.09
C THR A 278 87.02 -25.66 7.05
N ASN A 279 88.17 -25.30 7.61
CA ASN A 279 88.79 -24.00 7.33
C ASN A 279 89.54 -24.05 5.97
N MET A 280 90.10 -22.90 5.54
CA MET A 280 90.89 -22.82 4.30
C MET A 280 92.24 -23.54 4.37
N ALA A 281 92.67 -24.05 5.53
CA ALA A 281 93.81 -24.96 5.65
C ALA A 281 93.40 -26.44 5.51
N LEU A 282 92.14 -26.71 5.14
CA LEU A 282 91.52 -28.04 5.04
C LEU A 282 91.41 -28.80 6.36
N GLU A 283 91.56 -28.13 7.50
CA GLU A 283 91.35 -28.73 8.82
C GLU A 283 89.85 -28.83 9.09
N VAL A 284 89.40 -30.00 9.55
CA VAL A 284 87.98 -30.23 9.82
C VAL A 284 87.60 -29.53 11.11
N THR A 285 86.71 -28.55 11.03
CA THR A 285 86.26 -27.73 12.16
C THR A 285 84.93 -28.17 12.74
N TYR A 286 84.11 -28.86 11.95
CA TYR A 286 82.80 -29.33 12.36
C TYR A 286 82.32 -30.51 11.50
N LEU A 287 81.61 -31.45 12.15
CA LEU A 287 80.86 -32.54 11.51
C LEU A 287 79.48 -32.60 12.18
N ASN A 288 78.41 -32.75 11.39
CA ASN A 288 77.09 -33.00 11.95
C ASN A 288 76.88 -34.50 12.26
N ALA A 289 75.84 -34.81 13.05
CA ALA A 289 75.53 -36.18 13.46
C ALA A 289 75.30 -37.12 12.28
N ARG A 290 74.70 -36.62 11.19
CA ARG A 290 74.41 -37.41 9.99
C ARG A 290 75.67 -37.81 9.23
N PHE A 291 76.70 -36.96 9.17
CA PHE A 291 77.98 -37.30 8.56
C PHE A 291 78.61 -38.50 9.26
N THR A 292 78.61 -38.49 10.60
CA THR A 292 79.10 -39.61 11.40
C THR A 292 78.23 -40.86 11.26
N ALA A 293 76.90 -40.73 11.18
CA ALA A 293 76.02 -41.88 10.99
C ALA A 293 76.15 -42.55 9.61
N LEU A 294 76.32 -41.76 8.54
CA LEU A 294 76.41 -42.27 7.17
C LEU A 294 77.79 -42.87 6.86
N PHE A 295 78.87 -42.14 7.17
CA PHE A 295 80.24 -42.55 6.80
C PHE A 295 80.99 -43.26 7.94
N GLY A 296 80.53 -43.15 9.19
CA GLY A 296 81.09 -43.85 10.36
C GLY A 296 82.26 -43.13 11.06
N TYR A 297 82.67 -41.96 10.60
CA TYR A 297 83.83 -41.21 11.13
C TYR A 297 83.41 -40.08 12.08
N ARG A 298 84.16 -39.88 13.17
CA ARG A 298 83.99 -38.78 14.14
C ARG A 298 85.02 -37.68 13.90
N LEU A 299 84.80 -36.50 14.47
CA LEU A 299 85.70 -35.34 14.29
C LEU A 299 87.15 -35.66 14.72
N ALA A 300 87.31 -36.44 15.80
CA ALA A 300 88.63 -36.89 16.28
C ALA A 300 89.34 -37.86 15.32
N ASP A 301 88.60 -38.57 14.45
CA ASP A 301 89.16 -39.51 13.48
C ASP A 301 89.66 -38.80 12.20
N LEU A 302 89.22 -37.55 11.95
CA LEU A 302 89.41 -36.83 10.69
C LEU A 302 90.03 -35.44 10.93
N PRO A 303 91.36 -35.34 11.11
CA PRO A 303 92.01 -34.05 11.34
C PRO A 303 91.94 -33.10 10.13
N THR A 304 91.89 -33.64 8.91
CA THR A 304 91.81 -32.87 7.66
C THR A 304 90.88 -33.52 6.64
N LEU A 305 90.35 -32.73 5.69
CA LEU A 305 89.54 -33.25 4.58
C LEU A 305 90.32 -34.26 3.73
N THR A 306 91.62 -34.02 3.54
CA THR A 306 92.52 -34.94 2.83
C THR A 306 92.62 -36.30 3.52
N ALA A 307 92.62 -36.33 4.85
CA ALA A 307 92.60 -37.59 5.61
C ALA A 307 91.31 -38.39 5.38
N TRP A 308 90.17 -37.71 5.23
CA TRP A 308 88.91 -38.37 4.88
C TRP A 308 88.92 -38.92 3.45
N CYS A 309 89.44 -38.17 2.46
CA CYS A 309 89.53 -38.65 1.08
C CYS A 309 90.36 -39.93 0.93
N LEU A 310 91.43 -40.09 1.72
CA LEU A 310 92.24 -41.33 1.74
C LEU A 310 91.43 -42.55 2.21
N LEU A 311 90.50 -42.35 3.14
CA LEU A 311 89.67 -43.40 3.72
C LEU A 311 88.43 -43.69 2.86
N ALA A 312 87.79 -42.65 2.33
CA ALA A 312 86.61 -42.73 1.48
C ALA A 312 86.90 -43.32 0.09
N PHE A 313 88.10 -43.07 -0.43
CA PHE A 313 88.55 -43.50 -1.76
C PHE A 313 89.91 -44.20 -1.65
N PRO A 314 89.97 -45.48 -1.26
CA PRO A 314 91.23 -46.19 -1.04
C PRO A 314 92.03 -46.43 -2.34
N ASP A 315 91.36 -46.64 -3.47
CA ASP A 315 91.99 -46.75 -4.80
C ASP A 315 92.65 -45.42 -5.21
N ALA A 316 93.96 -45.45 -5.47
CA ALA A 316 94.75 -44.27 -5.77
C ALA A 316 94.39 -43.61 -7.12
N ALA A 317 94.04 -44.39 -8.14
CA ALA A 317 93.66 -43.88 -9.46
C ALA A 317 92.27 -43.25 -9.42
N TYR A 318 91.32 -43.88 -8.72
CA TYR A 318 89.98 -43.31 -8.50
C TYR A 318 90.03 -42.04 -7.65
N ARG A 319 90.82 -42.06 -6.55
CA ARG A 319 91.01 -40.88 -5.70
C ARG A 319 91.61 -39.69 -6.45
N GLN A 320 92.61 -39.91 -7.31
CA GLN A 320 93.20 -38.85 -8.13
C GLN A 320 92.18 -38.23 -9.10
N GLN A 321 91.23 -39.02 -9.62
CA GLN A 321 90.12 -38.50 -10.44
C GLN A 321 89.14 -37.65 -9.61
N VAL A 322 88.82 -38.07 -8.38
CA VAL A 322 87.94 -37.29 -7.49
C VAL A 322 88.62 -35.98 -7.07
N GLU A 323 89.90 -36.02 -6.71
CA GLU A 323 90.68 -34.82 -6.36
C GLU A 323 90.79 -33.85 -7.54
N ALA A 324 90.99 -34.34 -8.77
CA ALA A 324 90.99 -33.51 -9.97
C ALA A 324 89.63 -32.83 -10.20
N ARG A 325 88.52 -33.51 -9.89
CA ARG A 325 87.17 -32.94 -9.98
C ARG A 325 86.86 -31.88 -8.92
N TRP A 326 87.56 -31.89 -7.78
CA TRP A 326 87.41 -30.90 -6.71
C TRP A 326 88.49 -29.81 -6.74
N ALA A 327 89.46 -29.90 -7.66
CA ALA A 327 90.61 -29.01 -7.75
C ALA A 327 90.25 -27.53 -7.96
N GLU A 328 89.09 -27.23 -8.56
CA GLU A 328 88.61 -25.86 -8.82
C GLU A 328 88.01 -25.17 -7.58
N VAL A 329 87.67 -25.93 -6.52
CA VAL A 329 87.04 -25.40 -5.29
C VAL A 329 88.05 -25.29 -4.13
N LEU A 330 89.25 -25.87 -4.28
CA LEU A 330 90.29 -25.89 -3.24
C LEU A 330 91.10 -24.57 -3.17
N PRO A 331 91.64 -24.20 -1.99
CA PRO A 331 92.32 -22.91 -1.77
C PRO A 331 93.56 -22.73 -2.68
N GLY A 332 93.60 -21.64 -3.47
CA GLY A 332 94.81 -21.18 -4.17
C GLY A 332 94.75 -21.13 -5.70
N ARG A 333 93.67 -21.53 -6.38
CA ARG A 333 93.48 -21.34 -7.83
C ARG A 333 91.99 -21.18 -8.21
N GLY A 334 91.57 -19.97 -8.58
CA GLY A 334 90.33 -19.71 -9.35
C GLY A 334 89.12 -19.18 -8.57
N GLU A 335 88.28 -18.39 -9.26
CA GLU A 335 86.99 -17.87 -8.76
C GLU A 335 85.96 -18.99 -8.53
N ASN A 336 85.06 -18.78 -7.56
CA ASN A 336 84.01 -19.72 -7.18
C ASN A 336 83.16 -20.15 -8.41
N PRO A 337 83.00 -21.45 -8.70
CA PRO A 337 82.06 -21.87 -9.73
C PRO A 337 80.63 -21.47 -9.33
N PRO A 338 79.82 -20.92 -10.25
CA PRO A 338 78.51 -20.33 -9.93
C PRO A 338 77.47 -21.36 -9.45
N HIS A 339 77.69 -22.66 -9.68
CA HIS A 339 76.85 -23.74 -9.18
C HIS A 339 77.70 -24.89 -8.61
N PRO A 340 77.39 -25.40 -7.40
CA PRO A 340 77.99 -26.62 -6.88
C PRO A 340 77.63 -27.80 -7.80
N SER A 341 78.61 -28.43 -8.44
CA SER A 341 78.33 -29.70 -9.12
C SER A 341 78.12 -30.78 -8.06
N LEU A 342 76.93 -31.37 -8.03
CA LEU A 342 76.64 -32.55 -7.23
C LEU A 342 77.26 -33.74 -7.97
N GLN A 343 78.29 -34.35 -7.39
CA GLN A 343 79.03 -35.42 -8.05
C GLN A 343 78.66 -36.77 -7.45
N GLU A 344 78.15 -37.66 -8.29
CA GLU A 344 77.90 -39.05 -7.92
C GLU A 344 79.23 -39.80 -7.78
N LEU A 345 79.52 -40.22 -6.56
CA LEU A 345 80.77 -40.87 -6.17
C LEU A 345 80.48 -42.14 -5.39
N GLN A 346 81.33 -43.14 -5.57
CA GLN A 346 81.31 -44.34 -4.75
C GLN A 346 82.24 -44.14 -3.57
N VAL A 347 81.67 -44.17 -2.35
CA VAL A 347 82.40 -43.92 -1.12
C VAL A 347 82.43 -45.19 -0.27
N VAL A 348 83.64 -45.54 0.19
CA VAL A 348 83.85 -46.61 1.17
C VAL A 348 83.70 -46.03 2.58
N CYS A 349 82.71 -46.53 3.31
CA CYS A 349 82.43 -46.11 4.68
C CYS A 349 83.35 -46.85 5.69
N ARG A 350 83.40 -46.39 6.95
CA ARG A 350 84.27 -47.00 7.99
C ARG A 350 84.00 -48.49 8.22
N ASP A 351 82.77 -48.94 7.98
CA ASP A 351 82.33 -50.34 8.11
C ASP A 351 82.74 -51.22 6.91
N GLY A 352 83.34 -50.64 5.86
CA GLY A 352 83.76 -51.33 4.64
C GLY A 352 82.70 -51.41 3.55
N ILE A 353 81.49 -50.88 3.77
CA ILE A 353 80.41 -50.88 2.77
C ILE A 353 80.62 -49.74 1.77
N THR A 354 80.55 -50.06 0.48
CA THR A 354 80.54 -49.06 -0.60
C THR A 354 79.12 -48.54 -0.82
N ARG A 355 78.92 -47.22 -0.73
CA ARG A 355 77.65 -46.56 -1.00
C ARG A 355 77.76 -45.63 -2.20
N VAL A 356 76.66 -45.44 -2.94
CA VAL A 356 76.57 -44.43 -4.00
C VAL A 356 76.03 -43.16 -3.38
N VAL A 357 76.89 -42.15 -3.28
CA VAL A 357 76.56 -40.85 -2.69
C VAL A 357 76.78 -39.75 -3.69
N ALA A 358 75.89 -38.77 -3.73
CA ALA A 358 76.14 -37.54 -4.46
C ALA A 358 76.72 -36.49 -3.51
N LEU A 359 77.99 -36.13 -3.70
CA LEU A 359 78.72 -35.20 -2.86
C LEU A 359 78.98 -33.88 -3.58
N SER A 360 78.95 -32.79 -2.83
CA SER A 360 79.29 -31.46 -3.32
C SER A 360 80.14 -30.73 -2.30
N LEU A 361 81.21 -30.10 -2.78
CA LEU A 361 82.12 -29.28 -1.99
C LEU A 361 81.91 -27.82 -2.42
N ILE A 362 81.68 -26.93 -1.45
CA ILE A 362 81.33 -25.53 -1.70
C ILE A 362 82.18 -24.64 -0.80
N ASN A 363 82.65 -23.52 -1.32
CA ASN A 363 83.31 -22.49 -0.54
C ASN A 363 82.31 -21.44 -0.04
N ILE A 364 82.24 -21.25 1.28
CA ILE A 364 81.39 -20.27 1.95
C ILE A 364 82.31 -19.32 2.76
N GLY A 365 82.76 -18.25 2.10
CA GLY A 365 83.61 -17.23 2.69
C GLY A 365 85.03 -17.74 2.98
N ASN A 366 85.34 -17.99 4.26
CA ASN A 366 86.66 -18.47 4.71
C ASN A 366 86.59 -19.93 5.21
N ARG A 367 85.60 -20.70 4.73
CA ARG A 367 85.35 -22.11 5.10
C ARG A 367 84.91 -22.91 3.88
N LEU A 368 85.22 -24.19 3.86
CA LEU A 368 84.65 -25.13 2.88
C LEU A 368 83.58 -25.98 3.56
N LEU A 369 82.48 -26.22 2.85
CA LEU A 369 81.37 -27.06 3.25
C LEU A 369 81.27 -28.23 2.27
N LEU A 370 81.42 -29.45 2.78
CA LEU A 370 81.11 -30.68 2.07
C LEU A 370 79.73 -31.18 2.52
N THR A 371 78.86 -31.44 1.55
CA THR A 371 77.53 -32.00 1.79
C THR A 371 77.21 -33.07 0.76
N GLY A 372 76.27 -33.98 1.07
CA GLY A 372 75.82 -34.95 0.07
C GLY A 372 74.55 -35.72 0.42
N TYR A 373 74.12 -36.59 -0.49
CA TYR A 373 72.92 -37.43 -0.35
C TYR A 373 73.26 -38.90 -0.65
N ASP A 374 72.62 -39.83 0.06
CA ASP A 374 72.65 -41.26 -0.28
C ASP A 374 71.60 -41.51 -1.37
N LEU A 375 72.03 -42.00 -2.54
CA LEU A 375 71.16 -42.21 -3.70
C LEU A 375 70.77 -43.68 -3.90
N THR A 376 71.06 -44.55 -2.93
CA THR A 376 70.97 -46.01 -3.11
C THR A 376 69.54 -46.51 -3.31
N ASP A 377 68.57 -46.05 -2.52
CA ASP A 377 67.17 -46.52 -2.58
C ASP A 377 66.37 -45.90 -3.76
N TRP A 378 66.66 -44.63 -4.09
CA TRP A 378 65.94 -43.89 -5.14
C TRP A 378 66.10 -44.51 -6.53
N LYS A 379 67.29 -45.05 -6.83
CA LYS A 379 67.57 -45.70 -8.11
C LYS A 379 66.79 -47.01 -8.32
N GLN A 380 66.39 -47.69 -7.24
CA GLN A 380 65.58 -48.90 -7.35
C GLN A 380 64.10 -48.60 -7.63
N VAL A 381 63.57 -47.51 -7.07
CA VAL A 381 62.18 -47.08 -7.26
C VAL A 381 61.93 -46.51 -8.68
N GLU A 382 62.90 -45.78 -9.23
CA GLU A 382 62.83 -45.17 -10.57
C GLU A 382 62.57 -46.21 -11.68
N LEU A 383 63.18 -47.39 -11.58
CA LEU A 383 63.06 -48.46 -12.57
C LEU A 383 61.68 -49.16 -12.55
N ALA A 384 61.04 -49.26 -11.38
CA ALA A 384 59.70 -49.83 -11.25
C ALA A 384 58.62 -48.88 -11.81
N GLN A 385 58.76 -47.57 -11.55
CA GLN A 385 57.82 -46.56 -12.05
C GLN A 385 57.78 -46.47 -13.59
N ARG A 386 58.93 -46.61 -14.25
CA ARG A 386 59.00 -46.57 -15.72
C ARG A 386 58.22 -47.70 -16.41
N ARG A 387 58.10 -48.88 -15.79
CA ARG A 387 57.32 -50.00 -16.36
C ARG A 387 55.82 -49.76 -16.24
N TYR A 388 55.37 -49.25 -15.10
CA TYR A 388 53.96 -48.92 -14.87
C TYR A 388 53.49 -47.73 -15.74
N ALA A 389 54.34 -46.71 -15.92
CA ALA A 389 54.04 -45.58 -16.78
C ALA A 389 53.75 -45.99 -18.24
N ARG A 390 54.54 -46.93 -18.80
CA ARG A 390 54.36 -47.40 -20.17
C ARG A 390 53.04 -48.18 -20.37
N GLN A 391 52.56 -48.91 -19.36
CA GLN A 391 51.26 -49.61 -19.42
C GLN A 391 50.09 -48.61 -19.38
N LEU A 392 50.20 -47.54 -18.59
CA LEU A 392 49.20 -46.48 -18.54
C LEU A 392 49.14 -45.67 -19.84
N GLU A 393 50.27 -45.42 -20.51
CA GLU A 393 50.32 -44.69 -21.79
C GLU A 393 49.49 -45.39 -22.88
N VAL A 394 49.61 -46.72 -23.01
CA VAL A 394 48.85 -47.50 -24.02
C VAL A 394 47.36 -47.47 -23.72
N LEU A 395 46.95 -47.67 -22.46
CA LEU A 395 45.55 -47.59 -22.05
C LEU A 395 44.96 -46.18 -22.20
N GLN A 396 45.75 -45.14 -21.93
CA GLN A 396 45.32 -43.75 -22.10
C GLN A 396 45.11 -43.38 -23.57
N GLN A 397 45.99 -43.84 -24.46
CA GLN A 397 45.85 -43.59 -25.89
C GLN A 397 44.55 -44.20 -26.43
N VAL A 398 44.29 -45.48 -26.10
CA VAL A 398 43.05 -46.15 -26.53
C VAL A 398 41.81 -45.51 -25.88
N GLY A 399 41.89 -45.09 -24.61
CA GLY A 399 40.81 -44.36 -23.96
C GLY A 399 40.44 -43.03 -24.66
N LEU A 400 41.44 -42.31 -25.18
CA LEU A 400 41.21 -41.08 -25.97
C LEU A 400 40.54 -41.37 -27.31
N GLU A 401 40.94 -42.45 -27.99
CA GLU A 401 40.34 -42.88 -29.26
C GLU A 401 38.87 -43.30 -29.07
N LEU A 402 38.57 -44.05 -28.01
CA LEU A 402 37.19 -44.43 -27.65
C LEU A 402 36.33 -43.21 -27.29
N ALA A 403 36.87 -42.26 -26.51
CA ALA A 403 36.14 -41.07 -26.11
C ALA A 403 35.82 -40.11 -27.27
N ALA A 404 36.59 -40.18 -28.37
CA ALA A 404 36.36 -39.37 -29.56
C ALA A 404 35.20 -39.90 -30.43
N GLN A 405 34.77 -41.14 -30.24
CA GLN A 405 33.68 -41.73 -31.01
C GLN A 405 32.34 -41.53 -30.30
N LEU A 406 31.46 -40.74 -30.91
CA LEU A 406 30.16 -40.38 -30.34
C LEU A 406 28.99 -41.14 -30.99
N GLU A 407 29.23 -41.81 -32.12
CA GLU A 407 28.22 -42.66 -32.76
C GLU A 407 28.15 -44.02 -32.05
N PRO A 408 27.01 -44.39 -31.44
CA PRO A 408 26.91 -45.59 -30.60
C PRO A 408 27.30 -46.88 -31.34
N ASP A 409 26.79 -47.09 -32.55
CA ASP A 409 27.05 -48.32 -33.31
C ASP A 409 28.53 -48.48 -33.69
N MET A 410 29.18 -47.38 -34.06
CA MET A 410 30.61 -47.36 -34.35
C MET A 410 31.43 -47.57 -33.08
N LEU A 411 31.07 -46.92 -31.97
CA LEU A 411 31.76 -47.06 -30.69
C LEU A 411 31.76 -48.51 -30.21
N LEU A 412 30.64 -49.22 -30.31
CA LEU A 412 30.54 -50.63 -29.90
C LEU A 412 31.55 -51.50 -30.66
N GLN A 413 31.65 -51.34 -31.98
CA GLN A 413 32.62 -52.08 -32.80
C GLN A 413 34.07 -51.75 -32.43
N PHE A 414 34.38 -50.46 -32.21
CA PHE A 414 35.71 -50.02 -31.80
C PHE A 414 36.14 -50.62 -30.46
N ILE A 415 35.24 -50.66 -29.47
CA ILE A 415 35.51 -51.25 -28.15
C ILE A 415 35.94 -52.71 -28.29
N VAL A 416 35.23 -53.50 -29.09
CA VAL A 416 35.55 -54.92 -29.27
C VAL A 416 36.84 -55.09 -30.07
N GLN A 417 37.06 -54.31 -31.14
CA GLN A 417 38.28 -54.42 -31.93
C GLN A 417 39.53 -54.13 -31.09
N HIS A 418 39.51 -53.08 -30.28
CA HIS A 418 40.64 -52.76 -29.41
C HIS A 418 40.85 -53.77 -28.28
N ALA A 419 39.78 -54.40 -27.77
CA ALA A 419 39.92 -55.50 -26.80
C ALA A 419 40.61 -56.72 -27.40
N ILE A 420 40.30 -57.04 -28.67
CA ILE A 420 40.94 -58.10 -29.44
C ILE A 420 42.43 -57.77 -29.63
N ASP A 421 42.74 -56.57 -30.11
CA ASP A 421 44.11 -56.14 -30.40
C ASP A 421 44.98 -56.05 -29.12
N LEU A 422 44.39 -55.62 -27.99
CA LEU A 422 45.10 -55.47 -26.71
C LEU A 422 45.60 -56.81 -26.16
N LEU A 423 44.85 -57.89 -26.40
CA LEU A 423 45.13 -59.22 -25.86
C LEU A 423 45.59 -60.25 -26.91
N ASP A 424 45.78 -59.82 -28.16
CA ASP A 424 46.12 -60.71 -29.29
C ASP A 424 45.13 -61.90 -29.39
N ALA A 425 43.83 -61.59 -29.25
CA ALA A 425 42.76 -62.58 -29.28
C ALA A 425 42.29 -62.86 -30.73
N ASP A 426 41.57 -63.96 -30.94
CA ASP A 426 41.05 -64.33 -32.27
C ASP A 426 39.69 -63.66 -32.56
N ALA A 427 38.89 -63.40 -31.52
CA ALA A 427 37.56 -62.82 -31.62
C ALA A 427 37.12 -62.16 -30.30
N GLY A 428 36.04 -61.38 -30.34
CA GLY A 428 35.49 -60.69 -29.17
C GLY A 428 34.02 -60.29 -29.32
N GLY A 429 33.34 -60.13 -28.19
CA GLY A 429 31.93 -59.75 -28.10
C GLY A 429 31.64 -58.74 -27.01
N LEU A 430 30.55 -57.98 -27.19
CA LEU A 430 30.07 -56.99 -26.22
C LEU A 430 28.57 -57.18 -25.96
N TYR A 431 28.21 -57.24 -24.69
CA TYR A 431 26.85 -57.41 -24.20
C TYR A 431 26.48 -56.19 -23.37
N LEU A 432 25.34 -55.56 -23.67
CA LEU A 432 24.81 -54.46 -22.86
C LEU A 432 23.63 -54.92 -22.02
N TYR A 433 23.58 -54.44 -20.78
CA TYR A 433 22.49 -54.72 -19.86
C TYR A 433 21.23 -53.94 -20.25
N ARG A 434 20.09 -54.63 -20.35
CA ARG A 434 18.76 -54.06 -20.61
C ARG A 434 17.93 -54.12 -19.33
N PRO A 435 17.79 -52.99 -18.58
CA PRO A 435 17.16 -53.00 -17.26
C PRO A 435 15.68 -53.39 -17.28
N GLU A 436 14.95 -53.04 -18.35
CA GLU A 436 13.50 -53.29 -18.44
C GLU A 436 13.17 -54.78 -18.53
N GLU A 437 14.06 -55.56 -19.13
CA GLU A 437 13.86 -56.97 -19.42
C GLU A 437 14.70 -57.88 -18.51
N ASP A 438 15.57 -57.30 -17.68
CA ASP A 438 16.55 -57.98 -16.82
C ASP A 438 17.32 -59.07 -17.60
N VAL A 439 17.98 -58.65 -18.69
CA VAL A 439 18.83 -59.48 -19.54
C VAL A 439 20.05 -58.71 -20.00
N ILE A 440 21.12 -59.43 -20.37
CA ILE A 440 22.19 -58.84 -21.19
C ILE A 440 21.94 -59.20 -22.64
N GLU A 441 21.94 -58.19 -23.50
CA GLU A 441 21.75 -58.32 -24.94
C GLU A 441 23.10 -58.21 -25.64
N TRP A 442 23.37 -59.14 -26.53
CA TRP A 442 24.55 -59.14 -27.37
C TRP A 442 24.41 -58.07 -28.46
N VAL A 443 25.19 -56.99 -28.37
CA VAL A 443 25.07 -55.84 -29.26
C VAL A 443 26.12 -55.79 -30.36
N THR A 444 27.30 -56.40 -30.17
CA THR A 444 28.32 -56.46 -31.24
C THR A 444 29.26 -57.67 -31.10
N LEU A 445 29.79 -58.12 -32.24
CA LEU A 445 30.72 -59.25 -32.37
C LEU A 445 31.72 -58.97 -33.48
N LEU A 446 33.00 -59.25 -33.23
CA LEU A 446 34.06 -59.18 -34.24
C LEU A 446 34.92 -60.44 -34.20
N GLY A 447 35.45 -60.86 -35.36
CA GLY A 447 36.31 -62.04 -35.50
C GLY A 447 35.57 -63.39 -35.63
N MET A 448 34.24 -63.41 -35.67
CA MET A 448 33.44 -64.63 -35.90
C MET A 448 32.46 -64.51 -37.07
N ASN A 449 32.32 -65.59 -37.85
CA ASN A 449 31.27 -65.72 -38.87
C ASN A 449 29.99 -66.33 -38.26
N LEU A 450 29.19 -65.51 -37.58
CA LEU A 450 27.85 -65.84 -37.08
C LEU A 450 26.87 -64.71 -37.43
N ALA A 451 25.58 -65.01 -37.56
CA ALA A 451 24.52 -64.01 -37.78
C ALA A 451 23.34 -64.19 -36.80
N PRO A 452 22.63 -63.12 -36.37
CA PRO A 452 23.07 -61.76 -36.10
C PRO A 452 22.96 -61.39 -34.60
N ALA A 453 23.49 -60.22 -34.23
CA ALA A 453 23.34 -59.58 -32.92
C ALA A 453 21.87 -59.50 -32.45
N GLY A 454 21.65 -59.48 -31.14
CA GLY A 454 20.32 -59.52 -30.49
C GLY A 454 20.05 -60.75 -29.63
N ALA A 455 21.00 -61.68 -29.48
CA ALA A 455 20.87 -62.78 -28.53
C ALA A 455 20.84 -62.25 -27.09
N ARG A 456 19.90 -62.73 -26.29
CA ARG A 456 19.68 -62.27 -24.91
C ARG A 456 20.03 -63.40 -23.95
N LEU A 457 20.89 -63.12 -22.98
CA LEU A 457 21.33 -64.05 -21.95
C LEU A 457 20.79 -63.64 -20.58
N LYS A 458 20.40 -64.64 -19.79
CA LYS A 458 19.98 -64.45 -18.40
C LYS A 458 21.18 -64.50 -17.45
N LYS A 459 20.96 -64.02 -16.23
CA LYS A 459 21.98 -64.06 -15.17
C LYS A 459 22.36 -65.50 -14.86
N GLY A 460 23.66 -65.78 -14.86
CA GLY A 460 24.22 -67.13 -14.68
C GLY A 460 24.26 -68.01 -15.94
N GLU A 461 23.75 -67.54 -17.09
CA GLU A 461 23.73 -68.28 -18.35
C GLU A 461 24.99 -68.02 -19.20
N GLY A 462 25.79 -69.05 -19.47
CA GLY A 462 27.05 -68.88 -20.21
C GLY A 462 28.11 -68.09 -19.44
N ILE A 463 29.25 -67.82 -20.07
CA ILE A 463 30.34 -67.09 -19.41
C ILE A 463 29.94 -65.64 -19.10
N SER A 464 29.30 -64.96 -20.06
CA SER A 464 28.88 -63.57 -19.91
C SER A 464 27.75 -63.42 -18.89
N GLY A 465 26.80 -64.36 -18.82
CA GLY A 465 25.80 -64.40 -17.75
C GLY A 465 26.40 -64.72 -16.37
N LYS A 466 27.47 -65.55 -16.30
CA LYS A 466 28.20 -65.80 -15.04
C LYS A 466 29.01 -64.60 -14.57
N VAL A 467 29.61 -63.84 -15.49
CA VAL A 467 30.25 -62.55 -15.17
C VAL A 467 29.21 -61.53 -14.69
N TRP A 468 28.02 -61.51 -15.30
CA TRP A 468 26.91 -60.72 -14.77
C TRP A 468 26.52 -61.17 -13.34
N GLU A 469 26.50 -62.47 -13.07
CA GLU A 469 26.18 -62.99 -11.74
C GLU A 469 27.22 -62.62 -10.68
N LEU A 470 28.49 -62.85 -10.97
CA LEU A 470 29.59 -62.75 -10.01
C LEU A 470 30.20 -61.36 -9.92
N ARG A 471 30.04 -60.51 -10.95
CA ARG A 471 30.70 -59.18 -11.06
C ARG A 471 32.23 -59.25 -11.06
N GLU A 472 32.80 -60.40 -11.42
CA GLU A 472 34.23 -60.65 -11.42
C GLU A 472 34.69 -61.14 -12.80
N PRO A 473 35.95 -60.88 -13.19
CA PRO A 473 36.53 -61.42 -14.41
C PRO A 473 36.66 -62.94 -14.33
N ILE A 474 36.26 -63.64 -15.39
CA ILE A 474 36.30 -65.10 -15.47
C ILE A 474 37.17 -65.52 -16.65
N ILE A 475 38.15 -66.39 -16.39
CA ILE A 475 38.94 -67.08 -17.42
C ILE A 475 38.48 -68.53 -17.49
N VAL A 476 38.17 -68.99 -18.70
CA VAL A 476 37.88 -70.39 -18.99
C VAL A 476 38.92 -70.89 -19.97
N HIS A 477 39.82 -71.77 -19.51
CA HIS A 477 40.93 -72.27 -20.31
C HIS A 477 40.55 -73.37 -21.31
N ASP A 478 39.44 -74.08 -21.07
CA ASP A 478 38.80 -75.03 -21.99
C ASP A 478 37.28 -74.83 -21.92
N TYR A 479 36.72 -74.08 -22.88
CA TYR A 479 35.29 -73.75 -22.89
C TYR A 479 34.40 -74.94 -23.27
N GLN A 480 34.90 -75.87 -24.08
CA GLN A 480 34.12 -77.02 -24.54
C GLN A 480 33.84 -78.00 -23.40
N GLN A 481 34.72 -78.04 -22.40
CA GLN A 481 34.56 -78.88 -21.20
C GLN A 481 33.93 -78.14 -20.01
N TRP A 482 33.54 -76.86 -20.18
CA TRP A 482 33.03 -76.06 -19.07
C TRP A 482 31.54 -76.30 -18.81
N ALA A 483 31.21 -76.69 -17.58
CA ALA A 483 29.87 -77.13 -17.19
C ALA A 483 28.76 -76.09 -17.32
N ASN A 484 29.09 -74.79 -17.39
CA ASN A 484 28.12 -73.68 -17.48
C ASN A 484 28.05 -73.07 -18.90
N LYS A 485 28.51 -73.78 -19.92
CA LYS A 485 28.41 -73.36 -21.32
C LYS A 485 26.95 -73.07 -21.70
N ALA A 486 26.68 -71.94 -22.37
CA ALA A 486 25.34 -71.64 -22.88
C ALA A 486 25.08 -72.39 -24.19
N ALA A 487 23.86 -72.93 -24.32
CA ALA A 487 23.44 -73.73 -25.47
C ALA A 487 23.46 -72.94 -26.80
N ILE A 488 23.36 -71.61 -26.74
CA ILE A 488 23.46 -70.74 -27.91
C ILE A 488 24.84 -70.78 -28.60
N PHE A 489 25.85 -71.34 -27.94
CA PHE A 489 27.23 -71.48 -28.44
C PHE A 489 27.62 -72.94 -28.74
N ASP A 490 26.65 -73.84 -28.88
CA ASP A 490 26.91 -75.23 -29.29
C ASP A 490 27.24 -75.32 -30.79
N GLY A 491 28.34 -76.04 -31.11
CA GLY A 491 28.85 -76.19 -32.47
C GLY A 491 29.97 -75.23 -32.88
N LEU A 492 30.46 -74.37 -31.98
CA LEU A 492 31.58 -73.44 -32.23
C LEU A 492 32.93 -74.00 -31.76
N GLU A 493 34.02 -73.77 -32.51
CA GLU A 493 35.34 -74.40 -32.35
C GLU A 493 36.38 -73.62 -31.51
N TRP A 494 35.97 -72.71 -30.62
CA TRP A 494 36.93 -71.98 -29.76
C TRP A 494 37.23 -72.72 -28.45
N ALA A 495 38.44 -72.50 -27.94
CA ALA A 495 39.04 -73.31 -26.88
C ALA A 495 39.16 -72.57 -25.55
N SER A 496 39.42 -71.26 -25.53
CA SER A 496 39.47 -70.49 -24.28
C SER A 496 38.83 -69.11 -24.39
N VAL A 497 38.40 -68.57 -23.25
CA VAL A 497 37.68 -67.29 -23.14
C VAL A 497 38.14 -66.53 -21.92
N LEU A 498 38.16 -65.22 -22.05
CA LEU A 498 38.21 -64.28 -20.94
C LEU A 498 37.03 -63.32 -21.07
N ALA A 499 36.22 -63.22 -20.03
CA ALA A 499 35.11 -62.27 -19.96
C ALA A 499 35.22 -61.40 -18.70
N VAL A 500 34.98 -60.10 -18.84
CA VAL A 500 35.06 -59.13 -17.74
C VAL A 500 33.84 -58.21 -17.74
N PRO A 501 33.40 -57.74 -16.55
CA PRO A 501 32.24 -56.88 -16.47
C PRO A 501 32.60 -55.42 -16.82
N ILE A 502 31.64 -54.72 -17.39
CA ILE A 502 31.69 -53.28 -17.65
C ILE A 502 30.83 -52.58 -16.61
N HIS A 503 31.47 -51.71 -15.83
CA HIS A 503 30.83 -50.97 -14.75
C HIS A 503 31.09 -49.48 -14.86
N TRP A 504 30.08 -48.69 -14.51
CA TRP A 504 30.19 -47.25 -14.33
C TRP A 504 29.68 -46.88 -12.94
N GLY A 505 30.60 -46.53 -12.04
CA GLY A 505 30.30 -46.43 -10.62
C GLY A 505 29.78 -47.78 -10.09
N ASP A 506 28.64 -47.75 -9.39
CA ASP A 506 27.97 -48.95 -8.88
C ASP A 506 27.07 -49.64 -9.94
N SER A 507 26.88 -49.02 -11.10
CA SER A 507 25.99 -49.51 -12.15
C SER A 507 26.71 -50.50 -13.06
N PHE A 508 26.05 -51.63 -13.33
CA PHE A 508 26.51 -52.55 -14.36
C PHE A 508 25.96 -52.17 -15.72
N LEU A 509 26.86 -51.96 -16.67
CA LEU A 509 26.52 -51.58 -18.04
C LEU A 509 26.48 -52.80 -18.97
N GLY A 510 27.28 -53.83 -18.70
CA GLY A 510 27.42 -54.94 -19.65
C GLY A 510 28.62 -55.85 -19.41
N VAL A 511 28.92 -56.70 -20.36
CA VAL A 511 30.08 -57.62 -20.34
C VAL A 511 30.84 -57.51 -21.64
N ILE A 512 32.16 -57.51 -21.57
CA ILE A 512 33.02 -57.71 -22.74
C ILE A 512 33.74 -59.04 -22.62
N ASP A 513 33.77 -59.80 -23.71
CA ASP A 513 34.50 -61.05 -23.81
C ASP A 513 35.46 -61.08 -25.00
N VAL A 514 36.55 -61.81 -24.82
CA VAL A 514 37.53 -62.12 -25.88
C VAL A 514 37.77 -63.62 -25.89
N LEU A 515 38.02 -64.14 -27.09
CA LEU A 515 38.04 -65.58 -27.36
C LEU A 515 39.30 -65.96 -28.13
N ALA A 516 39.81 -67.17 -27.85
CA ALA A 516 40.94 -67.74 -28.54
C ALA A 516 40.68 -69.21 -28.93
N ASN A 517 41.25 -69.62 -30.07
CA ASN A 517 41.13 -70.97 -30.61
C ASN A 517 42.10 -71.97 -29.97
N THR A 518 42.98 -71.52 -29.07
CA THR A 518 43.90 -72.36 -28.30
C THR A 518 43.46 -72.47 -26.84
N THR A 519 43.69 -73.64 -26.21
CA THR A 519 43.46 -73.80 -24.77
C THR A 519 44.53 -73.05 -23.98
N HIS A 520 44.16 -72.52 -22.81
CA HIS A 520 45.06 -71.73 -21.95
C HIS A 520 45.65 -70.45 -22.58
N ALA A 521 44.96 -69.80 -23.50
CA ALA A 521 45.47 -68.59 -24.15
C ALA A 521 45.58 -67.37 -23.21
N PHE A 522 44.72 -67.27 -22.19
CA PHE A 522 44.64 -66.10 -21.31
C PHE A 522 45.18 -66.36 -19.90
N SER A 523 45.86 -65.36 -19.34
CA SER A 523 46.45 -65.35 -18.01
C SER A 523 45.72 -64.39 -17.05
N ALA A 524 46.08 -64.44 -15.75
CA ALA A 524 45.57 -63.49 -14.77
C ALA A 524 46.04 -62.04 -15.02
N GLU A 525 47.11 -61.84 -15.81
CA GLU A 525 47.54 -60.50 -16.22
C GLU A 525 46.64 -59.95 -17.35
N ASP A 526 46.23 -60.80 -18.27
CA ASP A 526 45.30 -60.44 -19.36
C ASP A 526 43.92 -60.07 -18.81
N ALA A 527 43.42 -60.79 -17.80
CA ALA A 527 42.19 -60.42 -17.09
C ALA A 527 42.27 -59.04 -16.43
N ARG A 528 43.43 -58.68 -15.86
CA ARG A 528 43.65 -57.33 -15.30
C ARG A 528 43.67 -56.26 -16.38
N LEU A 529 44.36 -56.51 -17.50
CA LEU A 529 44.42 -55.56 -18.62
C LEU A 529 43.04 -55.35 -19.26
N LEU A 530 42.28 -56.42 -19.51
CA LEU A 530 40.95 -56.30 -20.09
C LEU A 530 39.97 -55.61 -19.13
N SER A 531 40.10 -55.83 -17.81
CA SER A 531 39.27 -55.14 -16.81
C SER A 531 39.57 -53.64 -16.76
N LEU A 532 40.85 -53.23 -16.88
CA LEU A 532 41.22 -51.82 -17.00
C LEU A 532 40.68 -51.18 -18.28
N PHE A 533 40.75 -51.91 -19.40
CA PHE A 533 40.16 -51.48 -20.67
C PHE A 533 38.63 -51.38 -20.59
N ALA A 534 37.95 -52.35 -19.98
CA ALA A 534 36.50 -52.36 -19.78
C ALA A 534 36.03 -51.14 -18.97
N THR A 535 36.85 -50.67 -18.03
CA THR A 535 36.59 -49.42 -17.29
C THR A 535 36.62 -48.20 -18.22
N GLN A 536 37.57 -48.14 -19.16
CA GLN A 536 37.63 -47.05 -20.15
C GLN A 536 36.46 -47.13 -21.14
N ALA A 537 36.12 -48.33 -21.60
CA ALA A 537 34.95 -48.57 -22.46
C ALA A 537 33.64 -48.14 -21.77
N ALA A 538 33.50 -48.36 -20.47
CA ALA A 538 32.35 -47.89 -19.69
C ALA A 538 32.17 -46.37 -19.77
N VAL A 539 33.27 -45.62 -19.66
CA VAL A 539 33.27 -44.15 -19.75
C VAL A 539 32.79 -43.69 -21.13
N ALA A 540 33.32 -44.30 -22.19
CA ALA A 540 32.96 -43.94 -23.56
C ALA A 540 31.49 -44.25 -23.87
N LEU A 541 30.99 -45.41 -23.44
CA LEU A 541 29.59 -45.81 -23.63
C LEU A 541 28.63 -44.85 -22.93
N GLU A 542 28.93 -44.45 -21.69
CA GLU A 542 28.08 -43.50 -20.96
C GLU A 542 28.16 -42.09 -21.57
N ASN A 543 29.33 -41.64 -22.03
CA ASN A 543 29.47 -40.37 -22.72
C ASN A 543 28.66 -40.31 -24.02
N ALA A 544 28.69 -41.36 -24.83
CA ALA A 544 27.89 -41.44 -26.06
C ALA A 544 26.38 -41.40 -25.74
N ARG A 545 25.94 -42.14 -24.71
CA ARG A 545 24.55 -42.14 -24.23
C ARG A 545 24.09 -40.76 -23.77
N LEU A 546 24.91 -40.06 -22.98
CA LEU A 546 24.62 -38.72 -22.48
C LEU A 546 24.59 -37.68 -23.62
N PHE A 547 25.53 -37.77 -24.57
CA PHE A 547 25.57 -36.88 -25.72
C PHE A 547 24.29 -37.00 -26.57
N GLN A 548 23.85 -38.23 -26.83
CA GLN A 548 22.61 -38.48 -27.58
C GLN A 548 21.38 -37.91 -26.86
N ALA A 549 21.25 -38.16 -25.55
CA ALA A 549 20.17 -37.62 -24.74
C ALA A 549 20.18 -36.08 -24.71
N GLN A 550 21.36 -35.46 -24.61
CA GLN A 550 21.50 -34.00 -24.65
C GLN A 550 21.13 -33.43 -26.01
N HIS A 551 21.51 -34.09 -27.10
CA HIS A 551 21.18 -33.66 -28.46
C HIS A 551 19.66 -33.67 -28.71
N GLU A 552 18.98 -34.74 -28.30
CA GLU A 552 17.52 -34.86 -28.39
C GLU A 552 16.80 -33.79 -27.55
N ALA A 553 17.24 -33.58 -26.31
CA ALA A 553 16.69 -32.54 -25.44
C ALA A 553 16.89 -31.13 -26.03
N ARG A 554 18.04 -30.87 -26.67
CA ARG A 554 18.31 -29.58 -27.31
C ARG A 554 17.37 -29.31 -28.47
N LEU A 555 17.13 -30.30 -29.33
CA LEU A 555 16.23 -30.17 -30.48
C LEU A 555 14.77 -29.90 -30.03
N GLN A 556 14.33 -30.54 -28.94
CA GLN A 556 13.04 -30.26 -28.33
C GLN A 556 12.95 -28.82 -27.79
N ALA A 557 13.99 -28.35 -27.10
CA ALA A 557 14.04 -26.98 -26.57
C ALA A 557 14.06 -25.92 -27.69
N GLU A 558 14.80 -26.15 -28.77
CA GLU A 558 14.83 -25.28 -29.95
C GLU A 558 13.44 -25.17 -30.58
N THR A 559 12.75 -26.30 -30.77
CA THR A 559 11.39 -26.33 -31.33
C THR A 559 10.41 -25.56 -30.43
N LEU A 560 10.48 -25.74 -29.11
CA LEU A 560 9.65 -24.99 -28.15
C LEU A 560 9.95 -23.50 -28.15
N ALA A 561 11.22 -23.10 -28.28
CA ALA A 561 11.64 -21.70 -28.33
C ALA A 561 11.14 -21.00 -29.60
N GLU A 562 11.19 -21.67 -30.76
CA GLU A 562 10.66 -21.13 -32.02
C GLU A 562 9.15 -20.93 -31.97
N VAL A 563 8.40 -21.91 -31.43
CA VAL A 563 6.96 -21.82 -31.23
C VAL A 563 6.61 -20.69 -30.25
N SER A 564 7.36 -20.57 -29.15
CA SER A 564 7.20 -19.49 -28.20
C SER A 564 7.51 -18.12 -28.81
N LEU A 565 8.47 -18.02 -29.73
CA LEU A 565 8.79 -16.77 -30.41
C LEU A 565 7.64 -16.35 -31.34
N SER A 566 7.11 -17.27 -32.16
CA SER A 566 5.96 -17.01 -33.04
C SER A 566 4.71 -16.55 -32.26
N LEU A 567 4.47 -17.13 -31.08
CA LEU A 567 3.39 -16.70 -30.16
C LEU A 567 3.56 -15.26 -29.67
N THR A 568 4.80 -14.77 -29.54
CA THR A 568 5.07 -13.40 -29.06
C THR A 568 5.14 -12.35 -30.17
N THR A 569 5.36 -12.77 -31.42
CA THR A 569 5.54 -11.83 -32.54
C THR A 569 4.24 -11.33 -33.14
N HIS A 570 3.16 -12.11 -33.06
CA HIS A 570 1.88 -11.77 -33.68
C HIS A 570 0.88 -11.25 -32.64
N THR A 571 0.21 -10.13 -32.96
CA THR A 571 -0.84 -9.55 -32.11
C THR A 571 -2.24 -10.06 -32.44
N ASP A 572 -2.43 -10.65 -33.62
CA ASP A 572 -3.69 -11.28 -34.02
C ASP A 572 -3.60 -12.81 -33.77
N PRO A 573 -4.51 -13.38 -32.95
CA PRO A 573 -4.60 -14.83 -32.75
C PRO A 573 -4.70 -15.64 -34.05
N SER A 574 -5.29 -15.05 -35.08
CA SER A 574 -5.39 -15.59 -36.43
C SER A 574 -4.05 -15.97 -37.03
N ASP A 575 -3.10 -15.04 -36.97
CA ASP A 575 -1.78 -15.17 -37.60
C ASP A 575 -0.97 -16.27 -36.90
N VAL A 576 -1.15 -16.39 -35.59
CA VAL A 576 -0.53 -17.45 -34.78
C VAL A 576 -1.06 -18.84 -35.18
N LEU A 577 -2.36 -18.99 -35.41
CA LEU A 577 -2.94 -20.26 -35.83
C LEU A 577 -2.49 -20.65 -37.25
N ASP A 578 -2.32 -19.67 -38.14
CA ASP A 578 -1.76 -19.87 -39.48
C ASP A 578 -0.28 -20.29 -39.43
N ASP A 579 0.51 -19.65 -38.56
CA ASP A 579 1.90 -20.03 -38.27
C ASP A 579 2.00 -21.46 -37.75
N ILE A 580 1.11 -21.87 -36.83
CA ILE A 580 1.08 -23.23 -36.29
C ILE A 580 0.87 -24.26 -37.40
N LEU A 581 -0.06 -24.01 -38.33
CA LEU A 581 -0.24 -24.86 -39.49
C LEU A 581 1.03 -24.87 -40.35
N GLN A 582 1.65 -23.72 -40.63
CA GLN A 582 2.88 -23.68 -41.42
C GLN A 582 4.04 -24.45 -40.79
N GLN A 583 4.24 -24.34 -39.46
CA GLN A 583 5.30 -25.05 -38.74
C GLN A 583 5.07 -26.55 -38.69
N SER A 584 3.81 -26.99 -38.63
CA SER A 584 3.50 -28.43 -38.62
C SER A 584 4.02 -29.17 -39.85
N ARG A 585 4.19 -28.49 -41.01
CA ARG A 585 4.81 -29.07 -42.23
C ARG A 585 6.25 -29.51 -42.06
N ARG A 586 6.97 -28.92 -41.10
CA ARG A 586 8.36 -29.27 -40.81
C ARG A 586 8.46 -30.52 -39.92
N ILE A 587 7.39 -30.82 -39.19
CA ILE A 587 7.32 -31.92 -38.22
C ILE A 587 6.77 -33.18 -38.89
N ILE A 588 5.69 -33.03 -39.68
CA ILE A 588 5.04 -34.14 -40.37
C ILE A 588 4.72 -33.79 -41.83
N ALA A 589 4.77 -34.78 -42.70
CA ALA A 589 4.42 -34.62 -44.11
C ALA A 589 2.91 -34.83 -44.31
N TYR A 590 2.20 -33.78 -44.73
CA TYR A 590 0.77 -33.83 -45.03
C TYR A 590 0.44 -33.06 -46.30
N ASN A 591 -0.72 -33.36 -46.90
CA ASN A 591 -1.20 -32.70 -48.11
C ASN A 591 -2.07 -31.49 -47.76
N SER A 592 -3.01 -31.65 -46.82
CA SER A 592 -3.78 -30.55 -46.25
C SER A 592 -3.88 -30.68 -44.72
N ALA A 593 -4.10 -29.55 -44.06
CA ALA A 593 -4.31 -29.48 -42.62
C ALA A 593 -5.24 -28.34 -42.25
N ASN A 594 -5.96 -28.47 -41.15
CA ASN A 594 -6.84 -27.43 -40.65
C ASN A 594 -6.98 -27.45 -39.13
N ILE A 595 -7.36 -26.30 -38.57
CA ILE A 595 -7.73 -26.12 -37.17
C ILE A 595 -9.23 -25.90 -37.11
N ALA A 596 -9.92 -26.77 -36.37
CA ALA A 596 -11.36 -26.68 -36.17
C ALA A 596 -11.69 -26.47 -34.70
N LEU A 597 -12.48 -25.45 -34.38
CA LEU A 597 -12.96 -25.18 -33.04
C LEU A 597 -14.32 -25.83 -32.83
N LEU A 598 -14.58 -26.21 -31.58
CA LEU A 598 -15.86 -26.75 -31.15
C LEU A 598 -16.72 -25.61 -30.59
N GLU A 599 -17.80 -25.26 -31.29
CA GLU A 599 -18.77 -24.24 -30.90
C GLU A 599 -20.13 -24.93 -30.68
N GLU A 600 -20.51 -25.11 -29.41
CA GLU A 600 -21.71 -25.87 -29.01
C GLU A 600 -21.79 -27.28 -29.63
N ASP A 601 -22.68 -27.47 -30.62
CA ASP A 601 -22.91 -28.73 -31.36
C ASP A 601 -22.35 -28.68 -32.80
N GLN A 602 -21.43 -27.75 -33.08
CA GLN A 602 -20.82 -27.57 -34.41
C GLN A 602 -19.30 -27.50 -34.36
N LEU A 603 -18.66 -27.98 -35.43
CA LEU A 603 -17.26 -27.76 -35.72
C LEU A 603 -17.13 -26.61 -36.71
N HIS A 604 -16.33 -25.63 -36.32
CA HIS A 604 -16.02 -24.47 -37.14
C HIS A 604 -14.54 -24.49 -37.51
N ILE A 605 -14.24 -24.66 -38.80
CA ILE A 605 -12.86 -24.58 -39.31
C ILE A 605 -12.43 -23.11 -39.33
N VAL A 606 -11.61 -22.73 -38.37
CA VAL A 606 -11.13 -21.36 -38.26
C VAL A 606 -9.94 -21.10 -39.17
N ARG A 607 -9.08 -22.09 -39.43
CA ARG A 607 -7.88 -21.95 -40.29
C ARG A 607 -7.55 -23.23 -41.05
N TRP A 608 -6.92 -23.11 -42.21
CA TRP A 608 -6.61 -24.25 -43.08
C TRP A 608 -5.45 -23.95 -44.05
N VAL A 609 -4.80 -25.02 -44.51
CA VAL A 609 -3.73 -25.00 -45.52
C VAL A 609 -3.89 -26.22 -46.44
N GLY A 610 -3.69 -26.07 -47.75
CA GLY A 610 -3.77 -27.17 -48.73
C GLY A 610 -5.16 -27.36 -49.35
N TYR A 611 -6.08 -26.40 -49.18
CA TYR A 611 -7.43 -26.42 -49.75
C TYR A 611 -7.64 -25.34 -50.83
N GLU A 612 -6.57 -24.74 -51.34
CA GLU A 612 -6.61 -23.57 -52.23
C GLU A 612 -7.16 -23.88 -53.64
N ALA A 613 -7.29 -25.16 -53.99
CA ALA A 613 -7.81 -25.62 -55.28
C ALA A 613 -9.35 -25.63 -55.39
N TYR A 614 -10.08 -25.25 -54.33
CA TYR A 614 -11.54 -25.35 -54.25
C TYR A 614 -12.21 -23.96 -54.17
N ASP A 615 -13.41 -23.83 -54.73
CA ASP A 615 -14.15 -22.57 -54.75
C ASP A 615 -14.83 -22.26 -53.39
N ALA A 616 -15.22 -21.00 -53.18
CA ALA A 616 -15.80 -20.55 -51.91
C ALA A 616 -17.11 -21.28 -51.53
N ARG A 617 -17.85 -21.85 -52.50
CA ARG A 617 -19.06 -22.63 -52.22
C ARG A 617 -18.74 -24.05 -51.77
N GLY A 618 -17.74 -24.70 -52.37
CA GLY A 618 -17.29 -26.04 -51.98
C GLY A 618 -16.55 -26.09 -50.63
N LEU A 619 -16.06 -24.94 -50.15
CA LEU A 619 -15.45 -24.78 -48.82
C LEU A 619 -16.47 -24.43 -47.73
N SER A 620 -17.58 -23.76 -48.05
CA SER A 620 -18.57 -23.32 -47.07
C SER A 620 -19.17 -24.48 -46.27
N ASP A 621 -19.45 -25.61 -46.93
CA ASP A 621 -19.99 -26.83 -46.28
C ASP A 621 -18.92 -27.58 -45.45
N LEU A 622 -17.64 -27.26 -45.66
CA LEU A 622 -16.51 -27.78 -44.88
C LEU A 622 -16.19 -26.92 -43.66
N ILE A 623 -16.40 -25.60 -43.77
CA ILE A 623 -16.08 -24.63 -42.70
C ILE A 623 -17.02 -24.78 -41.51
N TYR A 624 -18.32 -25.02 -41.74
CA TYR A 624 -19.30 -25.22 -40.66
C TYR A 624 -19.92 -26.60 -40.78
N GLN A 625 -19.64 -27.47 -39.81
CA GLN A 625 -20.13 -28.85 -39.81
C GLN A 625 -20.83 -29.17 -38.50
N PRO A 626 -22.12 -29.60 -38.53
CA PRO A 626 -22.74 -30.17 -37.35
C PRO A 626 -21.92 -31.34 -36.81
N LEU A 627 -21.75 -31.43 -35.49
CA LEU A 627 -20.94 -32.49 -34.88
C LEU A 627 -21.48 -33.89 -35.22
N THR A 628 -22.79 -33.99 -35.47
CA THR A 628 -23.49 -35.21 -35.92
C THR A 628 -22.97 -35.80 -37.23
N VAL A 629 -22.31 -35.01 -38.08
CA VAL A 629 -21.70 -35.47 -39.33
C VAL A 629 -20.17 -35.60 -39.27
N ALA A 630 -19.59 -35.47 -38.07
CA ALA A 630 -18.14 -35.57 -37.81
C ALA A 630 -17.80 -36.64 -36.74
N PRO A 631 -18.12 -37.93 -36.99
CA PRO A 631 -17.95 -39.01 -36.00
C PRO A 631 -16.51 -39.25 -35.54
N LEU A 632 -15.48 -38.96 -36.37
CA LEU A 632 -14.08 -39.02 -35.95
C LEU A 632 -13.72 -37.94 -34.93
N ALA A 633 -14.34 -36.76 -35.01
CA ALA A 633 -14.17 -35.71 -34.01
C ALA A 633 -14.89 -36.08 -32.70
N ILE A 634 -16.09 -36.69 -32.78
CA ILE A 634 -16.78 -37.25 -31.60
C ILE A 634 -15.93 -38.35 -30.95
N ARG A 635 -15.32 -39.23 -31.75
CA ARG A 635 -14.43 -40.30 -31.26
C ARG A 635 -13.24 -39.71 -30.50
N ALA A 636 -12.59 -38.69 -31.08
CA ALA A 636 -11.47 -37.99 -30.44
C ALA A 636 -11.89 -37.22 -29.17
N MET A 637 -13.06 -36.58 -29.19
CA MET A 637 -13.63 -35.85 -28.06
C MET A 637 -13.92 -36.78 -26.88
N ASN A 638 -14.54 -37.94 -27.14
CA ASN A 638 -14.93 -38.91 -26.12
C ASN A 638 -13.74 -39.68 -25.56
N SER A 639 -12.75 -40.01 -26.39
CA SER A 639 -11.57 -40.75 -25.95
C SER A 639 -10.56 -39.87 -25.24
N GLY A 640 -10.53 -38.57 -25.57
CA GLY A 640 -9.48 -37.67 -25.12
C GLY A 640 -8.11 -38.02 -25.73
N LEU A 641 -8.06 -38.77 -26.82
CA LEU A 641 -6.80 -39.22 -27.44
C LEU A 641 -6.76 -38.88 -28.93
N PRO A 642 -5.56 -38.73 -29.51
CA PRO A 642 -5.41 -38.59 -30.95
C PRO A 642 -6.05 -39.77 -31.69
N VAL A 643 -6.76 -39.47 -32.79
CA VAL A 643 -7.39 -40.47 -33.65
C VAL A 643 -6.58 -40.58 -34.93
N LEU A 644 -5.95 -41.73 -35.12
CA LEU A 644 -5.23 -42.10 -36.34
C LEU A 644 -6.11 -43.01 -37.19
N VAL A 645 -6.23 -42.68 -38.48
CA VAL A 645 -6.86 -43.51 -39.49
C VAL A 645 -5.84 -43.81 -40.59
N GLU A 646 -5.30 -45.02 -40.54
CA GLU A 646 -4.31 -45.57 -41.47
C GLU A 646 -4.82 -45.65 -42.92
N ASP A 647 -6.06 -46.13 -43.11
CA ASP A 647 -6.78 -46.14 -44.39
C ASP A 647 -8.24 -45.74 -44.19
N VAL A 648 -8.61 -44.55 -44.66
CA VAL A 648 -9.97 -43.99 -44.52
C VAL A 648 -11.04 -44.82 -45.23
N ARG A 649 -10.68 -45.74 -46.13
CA ARG A 649 -11.65 -46.64 -46.78
C ARG A 649 -12.04 -47.81 -45.89
N LYS A 650 -11.27 -48.09 -44.86
CA LYS A 650 -11.48 -49.20 -43.91
C LYS A 650 -12.12 -48.74 -42.61
N ASP A 651 -12.04 -47.46 -42.26
CA ASP A 651 -12.65 -46.93 -41.04
C ASP A 651 -14.14 -46.60 -41.26
N PRO A 652 -15.07 -47.19 -40.49
CA PRO A 652 -16.51 -46.98 -40.64
C PRO A 652 -16.98 -45.56 -40.25
N ASP A 653 -16.19 -44.81 -39.48
CA ASP A 653 -16.51 -43.44 -39.08
C ASP A 653 -15.98 -42.41 -40.10
N TRP A 654 -15.34 -42.81 -41.20
CA TRP A 654 -14.94 -41.84 -42.23
C TRP A 654 -16.14 -41.42 -43.09
N VAL A 655 -16.51 -40.13 -43.01
CA VAL A 655 -17.55 -39.54 -43.84
C VAL A 655 -16.93 -38.94 -45.11
N ARG A 656 -17.34 -39.45 -46.28
CA ARG A 656 -16.81 -38.97 -47.57
C ARG A 656 -17.44 -37.64 -47.97
N HIS A 657 -16.62 -36.61 -48.12
CA HIS A 657 -17.03 -35.34 -48.71
C HIS A 657 -16.58 -35.26 -50.19
N PRO A 658 -17.35 -34.64 -51.11
CA PRO A 658 -16.96 -34.48 -52.51
C PRO A 658 -15.58 -33.83 -52.70
N THR A 659 -15.23 -32.89 -51.82
CA THR A 659 -13.97 -32.13 -51.83
C THR A 659 -12.77 -32.93 -51.30
N THR A 660 -12.98 -33.95 -50.44
CA THR A 660 -11.91 -34.70 -49.77
C THR A 660 -11.81 -36.16 -50.23
N GLN A 661 -12.30 -36.48 -51.44
CA GLN A 661 -12.26 -37.85 -51.99
C GLN A 661 -10.83 -38.39 -52.21
N TRP A 662 -9.84 -37.50 -52.30
CA TRP A 662 -8.44 -37.83 -52.47
C TRP A 662 -7.78 -38.34 -51.18
N VAL A 663 -8.35 -38.03 -50.00
CA VAL A 663 -7.79 -38.42 -48.71
C VAL A 663 -7.75 -39.95 -48.58
N ARG A 664 -6.60 -40.47 -48.09
CA ARG A 664 -6.35 -41.89 -47.87
C ARG A 664 -5.97 -42.21 -46.44
N SER A 665 -5.32 -41.29 -45.73
CA SER A 665 -5.04 -41.38 -44.30
C SER A 665 -5.39 -40.07 -43.62
N PHE A 666 -5.66 -40.14 -42.32
CA PHE A 666 -6.12 -39.00 -41.54
C PHE A 666 -5.59 -39.06 -40.10
N LEU A 667 -5.17 -37.92 -39.58
CA LEU A 667 -4.78 -37.76 -38.18
C LEU A 667 -5.53 -36.58 -37.57
N CYS A 668 -6.21 -36.84 -36.46
CA CYS A 668 -6.93 -35.83 -35.68
C CYS A 668 -6.33 -35.76 -34.27
N VAL A 669 -5.84 -34.58 -33.90
CA VAL A 669 -5.25 -34.33 -32.59
C VAL A 669 -6.14 -33.35 -31.81
N PRO A 670 -6.69 -33.73 -30.65
CA PRO A 670 -7.53 -32.85 -29.85
C PRO A 670 -6.71 -31.70 -29.23
N ILE A 671 -7.30 -30.50 -29.25
CA ILE A 671 -6.77 -29.29 -28.58
C ILE A 671 -7.46 -29.17 -27.23
N TYR A 672 -6.68 -29.23 -26.15
CA TYR A 672 -7.17 -29.13 -24.79
C TYR A 672 -7.06 -27.73 -24.25
N LEU A 673 -8.15 -27.24 -23.66
CA LEU A 673 -8.10 -26.11 -22.77
C LEU A 673 -8.59 -26.57 -21.39
N HIS A 674 -7.67 -26.62 -20.42
CA HIS A 674 -7.88 -27.29 -19.13
C HIS A 674 -8.24 -28.78 -19.36
N ASP A 675 -9.41 -29.24 -18.89
CA ASP A 675 -9.86 -30.63 -19.00
C ASP A 675 -10.93 -30.83 -20.09
N ARG A 676 -11.06 -29.89 -21.03
CA ARG A 676 -12.07 -29.94 -22.11
C ARG A 676 -11.42 -29.82 -23.48
N VAL A 677 -11.92 -30.60 -24.43
CA VAL A 677 -11.56 -30.46 -25.85
C VAL A 677 -12.29 -29.24 -26.40
N VAL A 678 -11.53 -28.23 -26.83
CA VAL A 678 -12.07 -26.98 -27.41
C VAL A 678 -11.95 -26.94 -28.93
N GLY A 679 -11.24 -27.90 -29.52
CA GLY A 679 -11.04 -27.99 -30.95
C GLY A 679 -10.12 -29.13 -31.35
N PHE A 680 -9.74 -29.17 -32.62
CA PHE A 680 -8.95 -30.23 -33.23
C PHE A 680 -7.97 -29.65 -34.24
N LEU A 681 -6.75 -30.18 -34.23
CA LEU A 681 -5.77 -30.03 -35.29
C LEU A 681 -5.85 -31.27 -36.19
N ARG A 682 -6.17 -31.07 -37.46
CA ARG A 682 -6.54 -32.16 -38.39
C ARG A 682 -5.60 -32.17 -39.59
N PHE A 683 -5.12 -33.36 -39.95
CA PHE A 683 -4.18 -33.60 -41.05
C PHE A 683 -4.69 -34.67 -41.99
N GLU A 684 -4.56 -34.44 -43.29
CA GLU A 684 -5.02 -35.34 -44.34
C GLU A 684 -3.86 -35.70 -45.28
N GLY A 685 -3.76 -36.98 -45.61
CA GLY A 685 -2.73 -37.57 -46.47
C GLY A 685 -3.31 -38.27 -47.68
N GLU A 686 -2.61 -38.23 -48.82
CA GLU A 686 -3.01 -38.90 -50.06
C GLU A 686 -2.55 -40.37 -50.14
N HIS A 687 -1.69 -40.80 -49.21
CA HIS A 687 -1.21 -42.19 -49.10
C HIS A 687 -1.79 -42.90 -47.87
N VAL A 688 -1.87 -44.23 -47.95
CA VAL A 688 -2.19 -45.10 -46.80
C VAL A 688 -0.97 -45.13 -45.87
N ASP A 689 -1.21 -45.22 -44.55
CA ASP A 689 -0.16 -45.29 -43.51
C ASP A 689 0.82 -44.09 -43.51
N GLN A 690 0.35 -42.92 -43.95
CA GLN A 690 1.19 -41.70 -44.01
C GLN A 690 1.48 -41.12 -42.62
N PHE A 691 0.63 -41.39 -41.63
CA PHE A 691 0.73 -40.88 -40.27
C PHE A 691 0.85 -42.02 -39.25
N SER A 692 1.40 -41.71 -38.08
CA SER A 692 1.61 -42.62 -36.96
C SER A 692 1.18 -41.95 -35.65
N LEU A 693 1.01 -42.73 -34.56
CA LEU A 693 0.73 -42.15 -33.24
C LEU A 693 1.93 -41.36 -32.68
N ALA A 694 3.15 -41.66 -33.11
CA ALA A 694 4.34 -40.88 -32.77
C ALA A 694 4.28 -39.46 -33.38
N ASP A 695 3.61 -39.30 -34.54
CA ASP A 695 3.38 -37.97 -35.14
C ASP A 695 2.53 -37.08 -34.25
N ALA A 696 1.50 -37.64 -33.61
CA ALA A 696 0.67 -36.89 -32.66
C ALA A 696 1.50 -36.39 -31.47
N GLN A 697 2.43 -37.20 -30.96
CA GLN A 697 3.33 -36.78 -29.87
C GLN A 697 4.28 -35.67 -30.31
N ARG A 698 4.84 -35.75 -31.52
CA ARG A 698 5.70 -34.70 -32.09
C ARG A 698 4.97 -33.38 -32.30
N LEU A 699 3.67 -33.42 -32.56
CA LEU A 699 2.82 -32.24 -32.74
C LEU A 699 2.32 -31.62 -31.43
N GLN A 700 2.47 -32.30 -30.29
CA GLN A 700 1.95 -31.82 -29.00
C GLN A 700 2.39 -30.39 -28.62
N PRO A 701 3.65 -29.96 -28.87
CA PRO A 701 4.06 -28.57 -28.62
C PRO A 701 3.22 -27.55 -29.40
N LEU A 702 2.90 -27.83 -30.66
CA LEU A 702 2.08 -26.97 -31.51
C LEU A 702 0.61 -26.97 -31.07
N VAL A 703 0.10 -28.13 -30.64
CA VAL A 703 -1.26 -28.26 -30.09
C VAL A 703 -1.40 -27.44 -28.80
N ASN A 704 -0.40 -27.49 -27.92
CA ASN A 704 -0.37 -26.69 -26.70
C ASN A 704 -0.30 -25.18 -27.01
N ALA A 705 0.48 -24.79 -28.02
CA ALA A 705 0.53 -23.41 -28.47
C ALA A 705 -0.84 -22.92 -28.99
N ALA A 706 -1.53 -23.74 -29.80
CA ALA A 706 -2.88 -23.42 -30.27
C ALA A 706 -3.87 -23.25 -29.10
N ALA A 707 -3.81 -24.12 -28.10
CA ALA A 707 -4.64 -24.01 -26.89
C ALA A 707 -4.41 -22.70 -26.13
N ILE A 708 -3.15 -22.31 -25.94
CA ILE A 708 -2.78 -21.05 -25.27
C ILE A 708 -3.32 -19.84 -26.05
N THR A 709 -3.15 -19.81 -27.36
CA THR A 709 -3.64 -18.73 -28.23
C THR A 709 -5.16 -18.57 -28.12
N LEU A 710 -5.90 -19.68 -28.16
CA LEU A 710 -7.35 -19.67 -28.01
C LEU A 710 -7.78 -19.18 -26.62
N SER A 711 -7.10 -19.63 -25.56
CA SER A 711 -7.33 -19.15 -24.19
C SER A 711 -7.13 -17.65 -24.06
N ASN A 712 -6.03 -17.12 -24.59
CA ASN A 712 -5.69 -15.71 -24.51
C ASN A 712 -6.70 -14.85 -25.26
N THR A 713 -7.19 -15.33 -26.41
CA THR A 713 -8.22 -14.66 -27.20
C THR A 713 -9.53 -14.54 -26.42
N GLN A 714 -9.96 -15.64 -25.78
CA GLN A 714 -11.17 -15.65 -24.95
C GLN A 714 -11.04 -14.70 -23.76
N LEU A 715 -9.93 -14.78 -23.02
CA LEU A 715 -9.65 -13.88 -21.88
C LEU A 715 -9.62 -12.41 -22.30
N LEU A 716 -9.07 -12.10 -23.48
CA LEU A 716 -9.03 -10.73 -23.98
C LEU A 716 -10.43 -10.18 -24.29
N LEU A 717 -11.31 -11.00 -24.88
CA LEU A 717 -12.70 -10.63 -25.13
C LEU A 717 -13.48 -10.42 -23.83
N GLU A 718 -13.32 -11.34 -22.86
CA GLU A 718 -13.92 -11.23 -21.52
C GLU A 718 -13.41 -9.96 -20.80
N MET A 719 -12.11 -9.68 -20.87
CA MET A 719 -11.50 -8.48 -20.28
C MET A 719 -12.00 -7.20 -20.94
N GLN A 720 -12.16 -7.18 -22.27
CA GLN A 720 -12.73 -6.03 -22.99
C GLN A 720 -14.20 -5.78 -22.64
N GLN A 721 -15.00 -6.84 -22.48
CA GLN A 721 -16.37 -6.73 -21.99
C GLN A 721 -16.39 -6.18 -20.56
N ARG A 722 -15.56 -6.72 -19.67
CA ARG A 722 -15.45 -6.25 -18.28
C ARG A 722 -14.98 -4.81 -18.16
N ASN A 723 -14.06 -4.39 -19.02
CA ASN A 723 -13.60 -3.00 -19.06
C ASN A 723 -14.70 -2.04 -19.51
N ARG A 724 -15.54 -2.43 -20.48
CA ARG A 724 -16.72 -1.64 -20.88
C ARG A 724 -17.69 -1.48 -19.71
N GLU A 725 -18.00 -2.56 -19.00
CA GLU A 725 -18.88 -2.54 -17.82
C GLU A 725 -18.36 -1.61 -16.70
N LEU A 726 -17.06 -1.70 -16.38
CA LEU A 726 -16.41 -0.87 -15.36
C LEU A 726 -16.35 0.59 -15.78
N PHE A 727 -16.08 0.86 -17.06
CA PHE A 727 -16.05 2.22 -17.59
C PHE A 727 -17.42 2.89 -17.45
N THR A 728 -18.53 2.19 -17.73
CA THR A 728 -19.87 2.73 -17.52
C THR A 728 -20.15 3.03 -16.05
N LEU A 729 -19.77 2.15 -15.12
CA LEU A 729 -19.93 2.41 -13.68
C LEU A 729 -19.10 3.62 -13.23
N TYR A 730 -17.88 3.76 -13.75
CA TYR A 730 -17.04 4.95 -13.51
C TYR A 730 -17.72 6.22 -14.05
N ARG A 731 -18.24 6.19 -15.28
CA ARG A 731 -18.97 7.31 -15.89
C ARG A 731 -20.21 7.71 -15.09
N ILE A 732 -20.99 6.74 -14.61
CA ILE A 732 -22.12 6.99 -13.68
C ILE A 732 -21.62 7.71 -12.42
N SER A 733 -20.50 7.28 -11.84
CA SER A 733 -19.93 7.91 -10.65
C SER A 733 -19.44 9.35 -10.93
N GLU A 734 -18.86 9.60 -12.10
CA GLU A 734 -18.41 10.92 -12.55
C GLU A 734 -19.60 11.88 -12.76
N ILE A 735 -20.64 11.41 -13.45
CA ILE A 735 -21.89 12.16 -13.65
C ILE A 735 -22.49 12.55 -12.30
N MET A 736 -22.57 11.60 -11.36
CA MET A 736 -23.09 11.85 -10.02
C MET A 736 -22.28 12.89 -9.23
N LEU A 737 -20.95 12.93 -9.39
CA LEU A 737 -20.09 13.90 -8.70
C LEU A 737 -20.12 15.30 -9.32
N THR A 738 -20.43 15.40 -10.61
CA THR A 738 -20.32 16.65 -11.38
C THR A 738 -21.67 17.31 -11.66
N ALA A 739 -22.76 16.55 -11.63
CA ALA A 739 -24.10 17.07 -11.87
C ALA A 739 -24.51 18.10 -10.79
N PRO A 740 -25.08 19.25 -11.18
CA PRO A 740 -25.46 20.31 -10.26
C PRO A 740 -26.73 19.97 -9.45
N SER A 741 -27.52 18.99 -9.89
CA SER A 741 -28.70 18.51 -9.18
C SER A 741 -28.87 17.00 -9.35
N LEU A 742 -29.61 16.36 -8.44
CA LEU A 742 -29.96 14.94 -8.55
C LEU A 742 -30.76 14.65 -9.83
N GLU A 743 -31.61 15.58 -10.26
CA GLU A 743 -32.47 15.42 -11.43
C GLU A 743 -31.66 15.39 -12.73
N GLU A 744 -30.67 16.28 -12.86
CA GLU A 744 -29.72 16.25 -13.98
C GLU A 744 -28.83 15.00 -13.95
N ALA A 745 -28.42 14.55 -12.76
CA ALA A 745 -27.65 13.32 -12.60
C ALA A 745 -28.44 12.10 -13.09
N PHE A 746 -29.71 11.97 -12.68
CA PHE A 746 -30.55 10.85 -13.10
C PHE A 746 -30.75 10.82 -14.61
N GLN A 747 -30.97 11.97 -15.24
CA GLN A 747 -31.13 12.06 -16.69
C GLN A 747 -29.85 11.68 -17.44
N ALA A 748 -28.69 12.19 -17.03
CA ALA A 748 -27.42 11.85 -17.67
C ALA A 748 -27.05 10.36 -17.48
N ILE A 749 -27.42 9.74 -16.35
CA ILE A 749 -27.16 8.32 -16.09
C ILE A 749 -28.00 7.42 -17.00
N VAL A 750 -29.29 7.71 -17.19
CA VAL A 750 -30.12 6.90 -18.09
C VAL A 750 -29.65 7.02 -19.54
N GLU A 751 -29.12 8.18 -19.94
CA GLU A 751 -28.49 8.38 -21.25
C GLU A 751 -27.21 7.55 -21.40
N GLU A 752 -26.32 7.57 -20.41
CA GLU A 752 -25.08 6.77 -20.42
C GLU A 752 -25.37 5.26 -20.47
N ILE A 753 -26.35 4.77 -19.70
CA ILE A 753 -26.78 3.37 -19.74
C ILE A 753 -27.40 3.02 -21.11
N SER A 754 -28.16 3.95 -21.72
CA SER A 754 -28.75 3.75 -23.05
C SER A 754 -27.73 3.82 -24.20
N LEU A 755 -26.51 4.31 -23.98
CA LEU A 755 -25.43 4.31 -24.98
C LEU A 755 -24.69 2.96 -25.01
N VAL A 756 -24.60 2.29 -23.86
CA VAL A 756 -23.85 1.03 -23.71
C VAL A 756 -24.77 -0.19 -23.82
N THR A 757 -26.08 0.04 -23.74
CA THR A 757 -27.10 -1.01 -23.93
C THR A 757 -27.97 -0.71 -25.13
N ASP A 758 -28.43 -1.78 -25.79
CA ASP A 758 -29.42 -1.67 -26.86
C ASP A 758 -30.88 -1.60 -26.32
N PHE A 759 -31.07 -1.31 -25.04
CA PHE A 759 -32.38 -1.18 -24.41
C PHE A 759 -32.85 0.27 -24.46
N ARG A 760 -34.09 0.49 -24.91
CA ARG A 760 -34.76 1.80 -24.97
C ARG A 760 -36.28 1.58 -24.81
N PRO A 761 -36.95 2.25 -23.84
CA PRO A 761 -36.41 3.22 -22.87
C PRO A 761 -35.58 2.60 -21.74
N VAL A 762 -34.72 3.44 -21.13
CA VAL A 762 -34.12 3.25 -19.80
C VAL A 762 -34.71 4.29 -18.85
N ALA A 763 -35.10 3.87 -17.64
CA ALA A 763 -35.75 4.75 -16.65
C ALA A 763 -35.28 4.48 -15.22
N ILE A 764 -35.09 5.56 -14.45
CA ILE A 764 -34.84 5.52 -13.00
C ILE A 764 -36.05 6.08 -12.28
N GLU A 765 -36.57 5.33 -11.31
CA GLU A 765 -37.71 5.72 -10.49
C GLU A 765 -37.36 5.61 -9.00
N GLU A 766 -37.75 6.62 -8.22
CA GLU A 766 -37.60 6.61 -6.75
C GLU A 766 -38.89 6.08 -6.11
N TYR A 767 -38.75 5.28 -5.06
CA TYR A 767 -39.87 4.72 -4.31
C TYR A 767 -40.17 5.56 -3.07
N ASP A 768 -41.33 6.21 -3.06
CA ASP A 768 -41.85 6.89 -1.87
C ASP A 768 -42.65 5.88 -1.02
N GLU A 769 -42.00 5.40 0.04
CA GLU A 769 -42.56 4.44 0.99
C GLU A 769 -43.80 5.00 1.73
N LEU A 770 -43.83 6.31 1.96
CA LEU A 770 -44.84 6.99 2.77
C LEU A 770 -46.16 7.17 2.01
N HIS A 771 -46.06 7.48 0.72
CA HIS A 771 -47.20 7.60 -0.18
C HIS A 771 -47.49 6.33 -1.00
N GLN A 772 -46.63 5.31 -0.91
CA GLN A 772 -46.71 4.07 -1.68
C GLN A 772 -46.75 4.33 -3.20
N THR A 773 -45.89 5.24 -3.67
CA THR A 773 -45.85 5.69 -5.06
C THR A 773 -44.44 5.64 -5.64
N MET A 774 -44.32 5.24 -6.91
CA MET A 774 -43.08 5.46 -7.69
C MET A 774 -43.11 6.86 -8.30
N ILE A 775 -41.96 7.53 -8.26
CA ILE A 775 -41.70 8.86 -8.81
C ILE A 775 -40.61 8.73 -9.89
N LEU A 776 -40.95 9.03 -11.14
CA LEU A 776 -39.97 9.05 -12.23
C LEU A 776 -38.94 10.15 -12.00
N ARG A 777 -37.66 9.79 -12.07
CA ARG A 777 -36.54 10.71 -11.85
C ARG A 777 -35.68 10.96 -13.09
N GLY A 778 -35.62 10.01 -14.02
CA GLY A 778 -34.94 10.15 -15.31
C GLY A 778 -35.44 9.12 -16.32
N SER A 779 -35.49 9.49 -17.59
CA SER A 779 -35.89 8.58 -18.69
C SER A 779 -35.31 9.01 -20.03
N THR A 780 -34.95 8.04 -20.89
CA THR A 780 -34.51 8.30 -22.27
C THR A 780 -35.66 8.47 -23.28
N GLY A 781 -36.90 8.65 -22.81
CA GLY A 781 -38.10 8.81 -23.64
C GLY A 781 -38.86 7.49 -23.85
N MET A 782 -40.14 7.47 -23.50
CA MET A 782 -40.96 6.25 -23.35
C MET A 782 -41.51 5.67 -24.67
N ALA A 783 -41.31 6.34 -25.80
CA ALA A 783 -41.78 5.89 -27.10
C ALA A 783 -40.84 6.34 -28.23
N GLY A 784 -40.39 5.40 -29.05
CA GLY A 784 -39.70 5.72 -30.30
C GLY A 784 -40.69 6.33 -31.30
N GLY A 785 -40.65 7.65 -31.46
CA GLY A 785 -41.41 8.40 -32.47
C GLY A 785 -42.44 9.39 -31.90
N GLU A 786 -42.81 10.40 -32.71
CA GLU A 786 -43.81 11.43 -32.40
C GLU A 786 -45.08 10.80 -31.82
N THR A 787 -45.21 10.83 -30.51
CA THR A 787 -46.34 10.26 -29.78
C THR A 787 -47.07 11.37 -29.03
N SER A 788 -48.40 11.25 -28.98
CA SER A 788 -49.27 12.18 -28.26
C SER A 788 -48.99 12.10 -26.75
N PRO A 789 -49.03 13.21 -25.97
CA PRO A 789 -48.84 13.23 -24.52
C PRO A 789 -49.73 12.22 -23.77
N ALA A 790 -50.89 11.86 -24.32
CA ALA A 790 -51.78 10.86 -23.75
C ALA A 790 -51.25 9.41 -23.85
N ALA A 791 -50.52 9.09 -24.92
CA ALA A 791 -49.89 7.78 -25.11
C ALA A 791 -48.66 7.61 -24.21
N GLU A 792 -47.89 8.68 -24.04
CA GLU A 792 -46.72 8.71 -23.15
C GLU A 792 -47.13 8.58 -21.67
N TYR A 793 -48.24 9.23 -21.29
CA TYR A 793 -48.83 9.07 -19.95
C TYR A 793 -49.37 7.66 -19.71
N ALA A 794 -50.00 7.03 -20.71
CA ALA A 794 -50.46 5.64 -20.59
C ALA A 794 -49.29 4.64 -20.49
N ALA A 795 -48.21 4.86 -21.25
CA ALA A 795 -46.99 4.07 -21.17
C ALA A 795 -46.34 4.15 -19.78
N TYR A 796 -46.21 5.36 -19.24
CA TYR A 796 -45.70 5.56 -17.90
C TYR A 796 -46.49 4.80 -16.84
N GLN A 797 -47.83 4.82 -16.90
CA GLN A 797 -48.67 4.09 -15.93
C GLN A 797 -48.47 2.58 -15.99
N ALA A 798 -48.25 2.02 -17.19
CA ALA A 798 -48.02 0.59 -17.37
C ALA A 798 -46.64 0.15 -16.82
N TYR A 799 -45.57 0.93 -17.10
CA TYR A 799 -44.24 0.68 -16.53
C TYR A 799 -44.24 0.80 -14.99
N ARG A 800 -44.97 1.79 -14.47
CA ARG A 800 -45.08 2.07 -13.02
C ARG A 800 -45.65 0.91 -12.21
N ALA A 801 -46.54 0.10 -12.79
CA ALA A 801 -47.10 -1.06 -12.10
C ALA A 801 -46.06 -2.17 -11.90
N LEU A 802 -45.22 -2.43 -12.91
CA LEU A 802 -44.15 -3.42 -12.83
C LEU A 802 -43.00 -2.97 -11.94
N SER A 803 -42.58 -1.72 -12.04
CA SER A 803 -41.55 -1.17 -11.16
C SER A 803 -42.00 -1.14 -9.70
N MET A 804 -43.28 -0.83 -9.43
CA MET A 804 -43.86 -0.93 -8.09
C MET A 804 -43.83 -2.35 -7.54
N ALA A 805 -44.06 -3.37 -8.38
CA ALA A 805 -43.98 -4.77 -7.96
C ALA A 805 -42.56 -5.14 -7.53
N VAL A 806 -41.55 -4.72 -8.31
CA VAL A 806 -40.12 -4.91 -7.99
C VAL A 806 -39.72 -4.13 -6.73
N ALA A 807 -40.20 -2.90 -6.58
CA ALA A 807 -39.92 -2.09 -5.38
C ALA A 807 -40.46 -2.74 -4.09
N ARG A 808 -41.61 -3.43 -4.18
CA ARG A 808 -42.24 -4.12 -3.04
C ARG A 808 -41.65 -5.49 -2.76
N SER A 809 -41.31 -6.26 -3.80
CA SER A 809 -40.73 -7.60 -3.64
C SER A 809 -39.25 -7.53 -3.28
N GLY A 810 -38.53 -6.52 -3.77
CA GLY A 810 -37.08 -6.46 -3.73
C GLY A 810 -36.40 -7.47 -4.67
N GLU A 811 -37.16 -8.14 -5.54
CA GLU A 811 -36.63 -9.13 -6.48
C GLU A 811 -36.57 -8.56 -7.90
N PRO A 812 -35.44 -8.75 -8.63
CA PRO A 812 -35.34 -8.30 -10.01
C PRO A 812 -36.34 -9.05 -10.90
N LEU A 813 -36.92 -8.33 -11.85
CA LEU A 813 -37.89 -8.86 -12.82
C LEU A 813 -37.26 -8.87 -14.21
N LEU A 814 -37.16 -10.07 -14.80
CA LEU A 814 -36.84 -10.26 -16.21
C LEU A 814 -38.06 -10.85 -16.94
N VAL A 815 -38.44 -10.22 -18.03
CA VAL A 815 -39.44 -10.70 -18.97
C VAL A 815 -38.79 -10.80 -20.35
N SER A 816 -38.43 -12.02 -20.77
CA SER A 816 -37.73 -12.27 -22.04
C SER A 816 -38.62 -12.03 -23.27
N ASP A 817 -39.91 -12.35 -23.18
CA ASP A 817 -40.91 -11.98 -24.20
C ASP A 817 -42.30 -11.75 -23.58
N LEU A 818 -42.75 -10.50 -23.56
CA LEU A 818 -44.07 -10.06 -23.10
C LEU A 818 -45.23 -10.69 -23.90
N ALA A 819 -45.00 -11.19 -25.12
CA ALA A 819 -46.02 -11.90 -25.89
C ALA A 819 -46.44 -13.23 -25.24
N THR A 820 -45.54 -13.87 -24.48
CA THR A 820 -45.73 -15.22 -23.93
C THR A 820 -46.40 -15.26 -22.56
N ARG A 821 -46.54 -14.11 -21.86
CA ARG A 821 -47.00 -14.04 -20.46
C ARG A 821 -48.28 -13.19 -20.31
N PRO A 822 -49.46 -13.76 -19.97
CA PRO A 822 -50.71 -13.00 -19.82
C PRO A 822 -50.81 -12.25 -18.48
N GLY A 823 -51.35 -11.03 -18.48
CA GLY A 823 -51.65 -10.23 -17.27
C GLY A 823 -52.21 -8.84 -17.62
N PRO A 824 -53.03 -8.21 -16.77
CA PRO A 824 -53.69 -6.93 -17.05
C PRO A 824 -52.72 -5.77 -17.30
N ASP A 825 -51.57 -5.77 -16.63
CA ASP A 825 -50.52 -4.74 -16.82
C ASP A 825 -49.66 -5.00 -18.07
N HIS A 826 -49.58 -6.25 -18.53
CA HIS A 826 -48.82 -6.65 -19.73
C HIS A 826 -49.53 -6.31 -21.04
N GLU A 827 -50.87 -6.24 -21.03
CA GLU A 827 -51.67 -5.97 -22.23
C GLU A 827 -51.46 -4.54 -22.75
N GLN A 828 -51.24 -3.58 -21.83
CA GLN A 828 -50.92 -2.19 -22.17
C GLN A 828 -49.49 -2.04 -22.71
N LEU A 829 -48.52 -2.78 -22.17
CA LEU A 829 -47.13 -2.79 -22.67
C LEU A 829 -47.00 -3.44 -24.06
N ARG A 830 -47.84 -4.44 -24.37
CA ARG A 830 -47.94 -5.01 -25.73
C ARG A 830 -48.49 -3.99 -26.74
N GLN A 831 -49.44 -3.14 -26.35
CA GLN A 831 -49.95 -2.06 -27.20
C GLN A 831 -48.86 -1.01 -27.51
N LEU A 832 -47.81 -0.94 -26.69
CA LEU A 832 -46.65 -0.07 -26.86
C LEU A 832 -45.47 -0.75 -27.56
N GLN A 833 -45.68 -1.94 -28.14
CA GLN A 833 -44.69 -2.74 -28.86
C GLN A 833 -43.47 -3.17 -28.04
N VAL A 834 -43.58 -3.22 -26.71
CA VAL A 834 -42.50 -3.71 -25.84
C VAL A 834 -42.50 -5.24 -25.86
N ARG A 835 -41.34 -5.83 -26.13
CA ARG A 835 -41.14 -7.29 -26.14
C ARG A 835 -40.32 -7.77 -24.95
N THR A 836 -39.19 -7.12 -24.66
CA THR A 836 -38.32 -7.49 -23.52
C THR A 836 -38.38 -6.40 -22.45
N TYR A 837 -38.44 -6.79 -21.17
CA TYR A 837 -38.40 -5.86 -20.04
C TYR A 837 -37.53 -6.38 -18.90
N VAL A 838 -36.67 -5.52 -18.37
CA VAL A 838 -35.79 -5.78 -17.23
C VAL A 838 -36.02 -4.68 -16.20
N CYS A 839 -36.25 -5.05 -14.94
CA CYS A 839 -36.37 -4.09 -13.85
C CYS A 839 -35.62 -4.61 -12.63
N VAL A 840 -34.74 -3.80 -12.08
CA VAL A 840 -33.95 -4.15 -10.90
C VAL A 840 -34.16 -3.16 -9.76
N PRO A 841 -34.22 -3.64 -8.51
CA PRO A 841 -34.36 -2.78 -7.33
C PRO A 841 -33.06 -2.02 -7.03
N MET A 842 -33.21 -0.77 -6.57
CA MET A 842 -32.12 0.07 -6.07
C MET A 842 -32.09 -0.01 -4.54
N TRP A 843 -31.02 -0.58 -3.97
CA TRP A 843 -30.93 -0.83 -2.53
C TRP A 843 -30.08 0.20 -1.79
N SER A 844 -30.58 0.68 -0.66
CA SER A 844 -29.79 1.41 0.33
C SER A 844 -30.13 0.92 1.73
N ASN A 845 -29.11 0.50 2.50
CA ASN A 845 -29.25 0.00 3.87
C ASN A 845 -30.39 -1.03 4.07
N GLN A 846 -30.42 -2.06 3.22
CA GLN A 846 -31.44 -3.13 3.23
C GLN A 846 -32.87 -2.65 2.96
N LYS A 847 -33.05 -1.43 2.44
CA LYS A 847 -34.33 -0.92 1.92
C LYS A 847 -34.24 -0.65 0.43
N VAL A 848 -35.32 -0.94 -0.29
CA VAL A 848 -35.44 -0.53 -1.69
C VAL A 848 -35.85 0.94 -1.71
N ILE A 849 -35.02 1.78 -2.34
CA ILE A 849 -35.27 3.22 -2.46
C ILE A 849 -35.77 3.62 -3.86
N GLY A 850 -35.85 2.65 -4.77
CA GLY A 850 -36.32 2.87 -6.14
C GLY A 850 -36.03 1.69 -7.06
N THR A 851 -36.16 1.89 -8.35
CA THR A 851 -35.91 0.87 -9.39
C THR A 851 -35.23 1.46 -10.61
N LEU A 852 -34.45 0.63 -11.31
CA LEU A 852 -33.90 0.90 -12.63
C LEU A 852 -34.54 -0.06 -13.63
N SER A 853 -35.18 0.49 -14.67
CA SER A 853 -35.95 -0.25 -15.66
C SER A 853 -35.39 -0.07 -17.07
N LEU A 854 -35.36 -1.15 -17.85
CA LEU A 854 -34.88 -1.20 -19.23
C LEU A 854 -35.90 -1.98 -20.07
N ALA A 855 -36.30 -1.43 -21.22
CA ALA A 855 -37.24 -2.08 -22.14
C ALA A 855 -36.67 -2.21 -23.55
N SER A 856 -37.19 -3.14 -24.34
CA SER A 856 -36.84 -3.27 -25.77
C SER A 856 -38.04 -3.69 -26.60
N ALA A 857 -38.13 -3.16 -27.81
CA ALA A 857 -39.15 -3.52 -28.80
C ALA A 857 -38.88 -4.87 -29.50
N THR A 858 -37.68 -5.44 -29.34
CA THR A 858 -37.32 -6.77 -29.85
C THR A 858 -37.16 -7.77 -28.70
N GLU A 859 -37.26 -9.06 -29.02
CA GLU A 859 -36.90 -10.13 -28.09
C GLU A 859 -35.40 -10.15 -27.94
N LYS A 860 -34.93 -10.20 -26.69
CA LYS A 860 -33.52 -10.25 -26.36
C LYS A 860 -33.28 -11.35 -25.35
N THR A 861 -32.27 -12.17 -25.62
CA THR A 861 -31.70 -13.07 -24.64
C THR A 861 -30.88 -12.24 -23.66
N VAL A 862 -31.24 -12.28 -22.39
CA VAL A 862 -30.52 -11.57 -21.32
C VAL A 862 -29.73 -12.59 -20.52
N GLU A 863 -28.41 -12.47 -20.56
CA GLU A 863 -27.49 -13.34 -19.82
C GLU A 863 -27.41 -12.93 -18.33
N ASP A 864 -27.03 -13.87 -17.47
CA ASP A 864 -26.84 -13.61 -16.03
C ASP A 864 -25.80 -12.51 -15.76
N GLN A 865 -24.76 -12.42 -16.60
CA GLN A 865 -23.73 -11.38 -16.49
C GLN A 865 -24.33 -9.97 -16.66
N PHE A 866 -25.23 -9.80 -17.63
CA PHE A 866 -25.94 -8.53 -17.84
C PHE A 866 -26.83 -8.17 -16.64
N MET A 867 -27.54 -9.15 -16.08
CA MET A 867 -28.37 -8.96 -14.88
C MET A 867 -27.53 -8.52 -13.67
N ASN A 868 -26.36 -9.13 -13.48
CA ASN A 868 -25.44 -8.76 -12.41
C ASN A 868 -24.87 -7.34 -12.61
N TRP A 869 -24.52 -6.99 -13.84
CA TRP A 869 -24.04 -5.65 -14.16
C TRP A 869 -25.10 -4.58 -13.90
N ILE A 870 -26.33 -4.77 -14.38
CA ILE A 870 -27.38 -3.75 -14.21
C ILE A 870 -27.84 -3.61 -12.76
N THR A 871 -27.83 -4.72 -11.99
CA THR A 871 -28.06 -4.69 -10.55
C THR A 871 -26.94 -3.94 -9.83
N SER A 872 -25.69 -4.11 -10.25
CA SER A 872 -24.56 -3.35 -9.71
C SER A 872 -24.72 -1.86 -9.98
N ALA A 873 -25.06 -1.48 -11.22
CA ALA A 873 -25.34 -0.08 -11.56
C ALA A 873 -26.46 0.52 -10.71
N ALA A 874 -27.57 -0.21 -10.52
CA ALA A 874 -28.68 0.19 -9.66
C ALA A 874 -28.25 0.42 -8.21
N ASN A 875 -27.40 -0.45 -7.66
CA ASN A 875 -26.87 -0.31 -6.30
C ASN A 875 -25.89 0.86 -6.15
N TYR A 876 -25.05 1.13 -7.17
CA TYR A 876 -24.16 2.29 -7.17
C TYR A 876 -24.96 3.60 -7.18
N ILE A 877 -25.99 3.69 -8.03
CA ILE A 877 -26.92 4.82 -8.05
C ILE A 877 -27.56 4.99 -6.67
N ALA A 878 -28.02 3.89 -6.06
CA ALA A 878 -28.69 3.92 -4.77
C ALA A 878 -27.81 4.42 -3.61
N ALA A 879 -26.57 3.92 -3.54
CA ALA A 879 -25.60 4.32 -2.53
C ALA A 879 -25.29 5.83 -2.61
N PHE A 880 -25.21 6.37 -3.82
CA PHE A 880 -24.96 7.79 -4.03
C PHE A 880 -26.13 8.67 -3.60
N ILE A 881 -27.37 8.31 -3.97
CA ILE A 881 -28.58 9.03 -3.52
C ILE A 881 -28.61 9.14 -2.00
N ALA A 882 -28.32 8.02 -1.31
CA ALA A 882 -28.30 8.00 0.14
C ALA A 882 -27.21 8.92 0.73
N ARG A 883 -26.01 8.93 0.14
CA ARG A 883 -24.91 9.80 0.55
C ARG A 883 -25.26 11.28 0.36
N LYS A 884 -25.82 11.66 -0.79
CA LYS A 884 -26.14 13.06 -1.09
C LYS A 884 -27.17 13.63 -0.11
N LYS A 885 -28.21 12.84 0.22
CA LYS A 885 -29.21 13.22 1.23
C LYS A 885 -28.60 13.44 2.63
N VAL A 886 -27.59 12.64 3.01
CA VAL A 886 -26.87 12.81 4.29
C VAL A 886 -25.97 14.04 4.26
N GLU A 887 -25.26 14.28 3.15
CA GLU A 887 -24.39 15.45 2.98
C GLU A 887 -25.18 16.75 3.09
N ASP A 888 -26.32 16.85 2.42
CA ASP A 888 -27.19 18.03 2.47
C ASP A 888 -27.74 18.28 3.90
N ALA A 889 -28.17 17.22 4.58
CA ALA A 889 -28.62 17.30 5.98
C ALA A 889 -27.50 17.71 6.94
N MET A 890 -26.27 17.23 6.73
CA MET A 890 -25.11 17.58 7.53
C MET A 890 -24.68 19.03 7.30
N LEU A 891 -24.73 19.53 6.06
CA LEU A 891 -24.48 20.93 5.72
C LEU A 891 -25.47 21.88 6.39
N GLU A 892 -26.75 21.50 6.44
CA GLU A 892 -27.78 22.28 7.13
C GLU A 892 -27.56 22.29 8.66
N ALA A 893 -27.22 21.14 9.25
CA ALA A 893 -26.89 21.03 10.67
C ALA A 893 -25.63 21.83 11.05
N GLN A 894 -24.57 21.78 10.22
CA GLN A 894 -23.31 22.49 10.48
C GLN A 894 -23.46 24.01 10.36
N LYS A 895 -24.32 24.49 9.44
CA LYS A 895 -24.69 25.92 9.37
C LYS A 895 -25.38 26.39 10.65
N LEU A 896 -26.29 25.58 11.20
CA LEU A 896 -27.01 25.88 12.45
C LEU A 896 -26.08 25.86 13.66
N GLU A 897 -25.17 24.89 13.74
CA GLU A 897 -24.20 24.76 14.83
C GLU A 897 -23.19 25.92 14.84
N SER A 898 -22.62 26.27 13.68
CA SER A 898 -21.66 27.36 13.54
C SER A 898 -22.25 28.73 13.93
N LEU A 899 -23.51 28.99 13.52
CA LEU A 899 -24.21 30.22 13.93
C LEU A 899 -24.49 30.24 15.45
N GLY A 900 -24.84 29.09 16.04
CA GLY A 900 -25.15 28.98 17.47
C GLY A 900 -23.94 29.18 18.38
N VAL A 901 -22.77 28.65 18.00
CA VAL A 901 -21.51 28.81 18.76
C VAL A 901 -21.00 30.26 18.71
N LEU A 902 -21.03 30.90 17.52
CA LEU A 902 -20.61 32.30 17.37
C LEU A 902 -21.55 33.26 18.09
N ALA A 903 -22.87 33.04 18.02
CA ALA A 903 -23.84 33.89 18.71
C ALA A 903 -23.70 33.82 20.24
N SER A 904 -23.35 32.64 20.79
CA SER A 904 -23.19 32.44 22.24
C SER A 904 -21.97 33.17 22.81
N GLY A 905 -20.82 33.10 22.13
CA GLY A 905 -19.60 33.78 22.57
C GLY A 905 -19.72 35.31 22.49
N VAL A 906 -20.27 35.81 21.38
CA VAL A 906 -20.47 37.26 21.19
C VAL A 906 -21.50 37.82 22.18
N ALA A 907 -22.60 37.10 22.45
CA ALA A 907 -23.61 37.57 23.40
C ALA A 907 -23.06 37.66 24.84
N HIS A 908 -22.22 36.71 25.25
CA HIS A 908 -21.54 36.72 26.55
C HIS A 908 -20.69 37.98 26.72
N ASP A 909 -19.82 38.28 25.76
CA ASP A 909 -18.90 39.43 25.84
C ASP A 909 -19.64 40.77 25.85
N PHE A 910 -20.74 40.89 25.09
CA PHE A 910 -21.57 42.08 25.12
C PHE A 910 -22.30 42.25 26.46
N ASN A 911 -22.80 41.16 27.05
CA ASN A 911 -23.50 41.23 28.34
C ASN A 911 -22.59 41.74 29.46
N ASN A 912 -21.31 41.35 29.47
CA ASN A 912 -20.35 41.83 30.47
C ASN A 912 -20.10 43.34 30.35
N LEU A 913 -19.87 43.84 29.13
CA LEU A 913 -19.71 45.28 28.88
C LEU A 913 -20.97 46.08 29.24
N LEU A 914 -22.15 45.56 28.91
CA LEU A 914 -23.42 46.20 29.22
C LEU A 914 -23.70 46.22 30.72
N ALA A 915 -23.34 45.16 31.45
CA ALA A 915 -23.46 45.10 32.90
C ALA A 915 -22.60 46.18 33.58
N GLY A 916 -21.34 46.35 33.17
CA GLY A 916 -20.45 47.40 33.67
C GLY A 916 -20.98 48.81 33.42
N ILE A 917 -21.43 49.10 32.18
CA ILE A 917 -22.02 50.42 31.84
C ILE A 917 -23.27 50.68 32.68
N LEU A 918 -24.11 49.66 32.88
CA LEU A 918 -25.34 49.78 33.65
C LEU A 918 -25.05 50.04 35.13
N ALA A 919 -24.07 49.35 35.72
CA ALA A 919 -23.67 49.52 37.11
C ALA A 919 -23.13 50.94 37.38
N GLU A 920 -22.16 51.39 36.58
CA GLU A 920 -21.56 52.72 36.70
C GLU A 920 -22.58 53.85 36.50
N SER A 921 -23.42 53.73 35.47
CA SER A 921 -24.43 54.75 35.19
C SER A 921 -25.52 54.81 36.27
N ALA A 922 -25.89 53.67 36.87
CA ALA A 922 -26.83 53.62 37.99
C ALA A 922 -26.25 54.20 39.28
N LEU A 923 -24.97 53.92 39.59
CA LEU A 923 -24.26 54.50 40.74
C LEU A 923 -24.10 56.02 40.61
N ALA A 924 -23.70 56.49 39.43
CA ALA A 924 -23.63 57.93 39.15
C ALA A 924 -25.01 58.60 39.31
N LEU A 925 -26.08 57.94 38.89
CA LEU A 925 -27.45 58.44 39.08
C LEU A 925 -27.82 58.58 40.58
N ASN A 926 -27.33 57.67 41.43
CA ASN A 926 -27.60 57.71 42.87
C ASN A 926 -26.80 58.79 43.61
N LYS A 927 -25.58 59.10 43.16
CA LYS A 927 -24.74 60.16 43.77
C LYS A 927 -25.10 61.58 43.32
N LEU A 928 -25.81 61.72 42.20
CA LEU A 928 -26.19 63.02 41.68
C LEU A 928 -27.38 63.61 42.44
N ASP A 929 -27.25 64.87 42.84
CA ASP A 929 -28.34 65.67 43.41
C ASP A 929 -29.58 65.61 42.51
N PHE A 930 -30.76 65.60 43.13
CA PHE A 930 -32.05 65.47 42.44
C PHE A 930 -32.26 66.55 41.35
N LEU A 931 -31.64 67.72 41.52
CA LEU A 931 -31.72 68.86 40.60
C LEU A 931 -30.64 68.87 39.50
N SER A 932 -29.75 67.87 39.45
CA SER A 932 -28.66 67.85 38.47
C SER A 932 -29.16 67.59 37.04
N PRO A 933 -28.82 68.44 36.06
CA PRO A 933 -29.13 68.20 34.64
C PRO A 933 -28.53 66.88 34.11
N ALA A 934 -27.41 66.43 34.68
CA ALA A 934 -26.75 65.18 34.29
C ALA A 934 -27.56 63.93 34.66
N ARG A 935 -28.48 64.03 35.63
CA ARG A 935 -29.32 62.92 36.07
C ARG A 935 -30.22 62.41 34.94
N GLN A 936 -30.74 63.31 34.10
CA GLN A 936 -31.61 62.94 32.98
C GLN A 936 -30.83 62.24 31.85
N ASN A 937 -29.59 62.68 31.60
CA ASN A 937 -28.69 62.04 30.63
C ASN A 937 -28.29 60.63 31.08
N LEU A 938 -27.96 60.45 32.36
CA LEU A 938 -27.61 59.14 32.92
C LEU A 938 -28.81 58.18 32.97
N ALA A 939 -30.02 58.69 33.23
CA ALA A 939 -31.24 57.87 33.12
C ALA A 939 -31.45 57.35 31.68
N HIS A 940 -31.13 58.17 30.68
CA HIS A 940 -31.14 57.77 29.27
C HIS A 940 -30.07 56.71 28.95
N VAL A 941 -28.87 56.83 29.53
CA VAL A 941 -27.80 55.81 29.40
C VAL A 941 -28.29 54.47 29.96
N VAL A 942 -28.81 54.44 31.20
CA VAL A 942 -29.37 53.22 31.81
C VAL A 942 -30.45 52.60 30.93
N GLN A 943 -31.38 53.40 30.40
CA GLN A 943 -32.45 52.91 29.53
C GLN A 943 -31.92 52.36 28.20
N THR A 944 -30.88 52.96 27.63
CA THR A 944 -30.29 52.53 26.36
C THR A 944 -29.49 51.25 26.53
N THR A 945 -28.75 51.13 27.63
CA THR A 945 -27.98 49.93 27.98
C THR A 945 -28.90 48.73 28.25
N ARG A 946 -30.05 48.92 28.93
CA ARG A 946 -31.07 47.86 29.07
C ARG A 946 -31.60 47.38 27.73
N ARG A 947 -31.90 48.28 26.80
CA ARG A 947 -32.36 47.92 25.45
C ARG A 947 -31.29 47.18 24.64
N ALA A 948 -30.02 47.45 24.87
CA ALA A 948 -28.92 46.72 24.24
C ALA A 948 -28.79 45.30 24.80
N ALA A 949 -29.03 45.11 26.10
CA ALA A 949 -29.06 43.79 26.75
C ALA A 949 -30.27 42.95 26.31
N ASP A 950 -31.41 43.58 26.06
CA ASP A 950 -32.55 42.88 25.46
C ASP A 950 -32.21 42.33 24.06
N LEU A 951 -31.35 43.03 23.31
CA LEU A 951 -30.95 42.64 21.96
C LEU A 951 -30.00 41.43 21.94
N THR A 952 -29.07 41.36 22.89
CA THR A 952 -28.21 40.18 23.07
C THR A 952 -29.04 38.96 23.47
N GLY A 953 -30.06 39.14 24.31
CA GLY A 953 -31.05 38.10 24.61
C GLY A 953 -31.79 37.57 23.36
N GLN A 954 -32.14 38.44 22.42
CA GLN A 954 -32.81 38.05 21.16
C GLN A 954 -31.91 37.23 20.23
N LEU A 955 -30.60 37.49 20.22
CA LEU A 955 -29.61 36.70 19.47
C LEU A 955 -29.49 35.27 20.03
N LEU A 956 -29.54 35.10 21.35
CA LEU A 956 -29.51 33.81 22.04
C LEU A 956 -30.78 32.97 21.81
N ALA A 957 -31.94 33.60 21.67
CA ALA A 957 -33.19 32.90 21.38
C ALA A 957 -33.20 32.22 19.99
N TYR A 958 -32.47 32.76 19.01
CA TYR A 958 -32.38 32.21 17.65
C TYR A 958 -31.52 30.94 17.56
N SER A 959 -30.50 30.80 18.42
CA SER A 959 -29.66 29.59 18.48
C SER A 959 -30.32 28.41 19.22
N GLY A 960 -31.58 28.58 19.66
CA GLY A 960 -32.34 27.55 20.39
C GLY A 960 -31.87 27.32 21.83
N ARG A 961 -30.97 28.15 22.37
CA ARG A 961 -30.38 28.00 23.72
C ARG A 961 -31.02 28.87 24.80
N GLY A 962 -32.20 29.46 24.56
CA GLY A 962 -33.00 30.07 25.62
C GLY A 962 -33.92 29.03 26.29
N HIS A 963 -33.82 28.83 27.61
CA HIS A 963 -34.72 27.93 28.34
C HIS A 963 -36.19 28.41 28.22
N LEU A 964 -37.05 27.57 27.65
CA LEU A 964 -38.49 27.81 27.47
C LEU A 964 -39.27 27.52 28.77
N GLN A 965 -39.89 28.52 29.40
CA GLN A 965 -40.82 28.28 30.51
C GLN A 965 -42.21 27.94 29.97
N MET A 966 -42.35 26.71 29.50
CA MET A 966 -43.60 26.21 28.91
C MET A 966 -44.73 26.11 29.95
N ARG A 967 -45.75 26.98 29.84
CA ARG A 967 -46.95 26.96 30.71
C ARG A 967 -48.22 26.81 29.87
N LEU A 968 -49.33 26.38 30.50
CA LEU A 968 -50.65 26.46 29.87
C LEU A 968 -51.05 27.93 29.80
N LEU A 969 -51.10 28.47 28.59
CA LEU A 969 -51.30 29.88 28.29
C LEU A 969 -52.61 30.08 27.54
N ASP A 970 -53.43 31.03 28.03
CA ASP A 970 -54.56 31.57 27.29
C ASP A 970 -54.08 32.76 26.44
N LEU A 971 -54.03 32.58 25.12
CA LEU A 971 -53.58 33.64 24.21
C LEU A 971 -54.51 34.85 24.18
N ASN A 972 -55.81 34.68 24.44
CA ASN A 972 -56.71 35.83 24.51
C ASN A 972 -56.41 36.68 25.74
N ALA A 973 -56.17 36.04 26.89
CA ALA A 973 -55.79 36.75 28.11
C ALA A 973 -54.48 37.53 27.90
N LEU A 974 -53.47 36.90 27.29
CA LEU A 974 -52.20 37.55 26.97
C LEU A 974 -52.36 38.80 26.09
N VAL A 975 -53.20 38.71 25.04
CA VAL A 975 -53.49 39.84 24.15
C VAL A 975 -54.25 40.95 24.87
N GLN A 976 -55.22 40.60 25.73
CA GLN A 976 -56.02 41.57 26.47
C GLN A 976 -55.20 42.32 27.54
N GLU A 977 -54.38 41.60 28.32
CA GLU A 977 -53.52 42.18 29.36
C GLU A 977 -52.49 43.16 28.77
N ASN A 978 -52.00 42.88 27.55
CA ASN A 978 -50.99 43.70 26.89
C ASN A 978 -51.58 44.72 25.89
N LEU A 979 -52.90 44.86 25.80
CA LEU A 979 -53.54 45.69 24.76
C LEU A 979 -53.06 47.15 24.78
N THR A 980 -52.89 47.73 25.97
CA THR A 980 -52.40 49.10 26.14
C THR A 980 -50.99 49.25 25.56
N LEU A 981 -50.11 48.27 25.81
CA LEU A 981 -48.74 48.26 25.32
C LEU A 981 -48.71 48.10 23.79
N LEU A 982 -49.54 47.19 23.25
CA LEU A 982 -49.70 46.98 21.80
C LEU A 982 -50.20 48.25 21.09
N GLN A 983 -51.12 49.01 21.71
CA GLN A 983 -51.60 50.28 21.16
C GLN A 983 -50.54 51.37 21.18
N THR A 984 -49.68 51.43 22.20
CA THR A 984 -48.61 52.44 22.29
C THR A 984 -47.43 52.17 21.36
N SER A 985 -47.21 50.91 20.95
CA SER A 985 -46.11 50.51 20.05
C SER A 985 -46.43 50.74 18.57
N VAL A 986 -47.68 51.06 18.23
CA VAL A 986 -48.14 51.32 16.87
C VAL A 986 -48.17 52.84 16.63
N PRO A 987 -47.74 53.35 15.46
CA PRO A 987 -47.83 54.78 15.15
C PRO A 987 -49.27 55.29 15.25
N ARG A 988 -49.48 56.54 15.69
CA ARG A 988 -50.83 57.15 15.83
C ARG A 988 -51.66 57.16 14.54
N SER A 989 -51.03 56.98 13.37
CA SER A 989 -51.70 56.87 12.07
C SER A 989 -52.34 55.50 11.82
N VAL A 990 -51.97 54.46 12.58
CA VAL A 990 -52.43 53.08 12.38
C VAL A 990 -53.34 52.64 13.52
N THR A 991 -54.52 52.10 13.19
CA THR A 991 -55.48 51.58 14.17
C THR A 991 -55.30 50.07 14.35
N LEU A 992 -55.16 49.61 15.61
CA LEU A 992 -55.10 48.18 15.95
C LEU A 992 -56.49 47.66 16.33
N ASN A 993 -57.02 46.72 15.55
CA ASN A 993 -58.31 46.07 15.79
C ASN A 993 -58.11 44.62 16.24
N THR A 994 -58.76 44.21 17.33
CA THR A 994 -58.70 42.83 17.84
C THR A 994 -60.03 42.10 17.62
N GLN A 995 -59.97 40.84 17.18
CA GLN A 995 -61.12 39.93 17.07
C GLN A 995 -60.76 38.59 17.70
N LEU A 996 -61.07 38.46 18.99
CA LEU A 996 -60.67 37.30 19.78
C LEU A 996 -61.80 36.27 19.86
N MET A 997 -61.53 35.01 19.53
CA MET A 997 -62.53 33.94 19.61
C MET A 997 -62.86 33.64 21.08
N PRO A 998 -64.13 33.69 21.51
CA PRO A 998 -64.50 33.32 22.88
C PRO A 998 -64.20 31.84 23.16
N ASN A 999 -63.69 31.54 24.35
CA ASN A 999 -63.31 30.19 24.81
C ASN A 999 -62.24 29.50 23.95
N LEU A 1000 -61.14 30.21 23.68
CA LEU A 1000 -59.98 29.66 22.99
C LEU A 1000 -59.30 28.56 23.83
N PRO A 1001 -58.96 27.38 23.28
CA PRO A 1001 -58.19 26.37 23.99
C PRO A 1001 -56.82 26.90 24.43
N PRO A 1002 -56.31 26.52 25.61
CA PRO A 1002 -54.97 26.92 26.02
C PRO A 1002 -53.90 26.25 25.15
N VAL A 1003 -52.78 26.95 24.96
CA VAL A 1003 -51.58 26.42 24.30
C VAL A 1003 -50.49 26.19 25.35
N LYS A 1004 -49.62 25.20 25.14
CA LYS A 1004 -48.44 25.04 26.00
C LYS A 1004 -47.32 25.93 25.42
N ALA A 1005 -47.10 27.10 26.01
CA ALA A 1005 -46.15 28.07 25.49
C ALA A 1005 -45.50 28.94 26.56
N ASP A 1006 -44.34 29.50 26.21
CA ASP A 1006 -43.66 30.53 26.98
C ASP A 1006 -44.35 31.90 26.80
N MET A 1007 -44.76 32.52 27.91
CA MET A 1007 -45.50 33.76 27.90
C MET A 1007 -44.71 34.92 27.28
N GLY A 1008 -43.42 35.04 27.61
CA GLY A 1008 -42.56 36.13 27.14
C GLY A 1008 -42.27 36.01 25.65
N GLN A 1009 -41.97 34.80 25.18
CA GLN A 1009 -41.74 34.57 23.76
C GLN A 1009 -43.01 34.74 22.91
N MET A 1010 -44.18 34.33 23.42
CA MET A 1010 -45.45 34.58 22.72
C MET A 1010 -45.79 36.07 22.66
N GLN A 1011 -45.54 36.82 23.73
CA GLN A 1011 -45.69 38.27 23.74
C GLN A 1011 -44.77 38.92 22.69
N GLN A 1012 -43.53 38.43 22.55
CA GLN A 1012 -42.59 38.90 21.53
C GLN A 1012 -43.04 38.58 20.10
N VAL A 1013 -43.59 37.39 19.86
CA VAL A 1013 -44.16 37.03 18.54
C VAL A 1013 -45.29 37.98 18.16
N ILE A 1014 -46.24 38.22 19.08
CA ILE A 1014 -47.36 39.13 18.86
C ILE A 1014 -46.86 40.55 18.57
N MET A 1015 -45.90 41.03 19.36
CA MET A 1015 -45.33 42.37 19.21
C MET A 1015 -44.62 42.54 17.86
N ASN A 1016 -43.75 41.60 17.48
CA ASN A 1016 -42.99 41.69 16.22
C ASN A 1016 -43.89 41.66 14.99
N LEU A 1017 -44.94 40.82 15.00
CA LEU A 1017 -45.88 40.76 13.89
C LEU A 1017 -46.71 42.06 13.77
N ILE A 1018 -47.17 42.62 14.88
CA ILE A 1018 -47.95 43.87 14.88
C ILE A 1018 -47.10 45.07 14.49
N ILE A 1019 -45.86 45.18 14.98
CA ILE A 1019 -44.94 46.24 14.58
C ILE A 1019 -44.65 46.15 13.08
N ASN A 1020 -44.37 44.95 12.56
CA ASN A 1020 -44.11 44.75 11.14
C ASN A 1020 -45.31 45.16 10.27
N ALA A 1021 -46.52 44.76 10.68
CA ALA A 1021 -47.77 45.11 10.01
C ALA A 1021 -48.05 46.63 10.06
N ALA A 1022 -47.78 47.28 11.19
CA ALA A 1022 -47.99 48.73 11.34
C ALA A 1022 -46.97 49.55 10.54
N GLU A 1023 -45.70 49.17 10.57
CA GLU A 1023 -44.64 49.84 9.81
C GLU A 1023 -44.80 49.68 8.30
N ALA A 1024 -45.51 48.66 7.82
CA ALA A 1024 -45.76 48.45 6.40
C ALA A 1024 -46.54 49.62 5.75
N TYR A 1025 -47.23 50.43 6.55
CA TYR A 1025 -47.92 51.64 6.11
C TYR A 1025 -47.01 52.87 5.93
N GLU A 1026 -45.76 52.84 6.40
CA GLU A 1026 -44.77 53.93 6.21
C GLU A 1026 -45.31 55.34 6.58
N GLY A 1027 -46.09 55.43 7.66
CA GLY A 1027 -46.68 56.69 8.13
C GLY A 1027 -48.03 57.06 7.50
N GLN A 1028 -48.53 56.28 6.54
CA GLN A 1028 -49.89 56.43 6.02
C GLN A 1028 -50.94 55.93 7.03
N PRO A 1029 -52.21 56.40 6.94
CA PRO A 1029 -53.28 55.89 7.76
C PRO A 1029 -53.58 54.43 7.41
N GLY A 1030 -53.69 53.56 8.42
CA GLY A 1030 -53.81 52.12 8.19
C GLY A 1030 -54.58 51.39 9.28
N THR A 1031 -54.89 50.12 9.05
CA THR A 1031 -55.52 49.25 10.05
C THR A 1031 -54.81 47.90 10.07
N VAL A 1032 -54.47 47.45 11.29
CA VAL A 1032 -53.91 46.12 11.54
C VAL A 1032 -54.94 45.31 12.32
N TRP A 1033 -55.24 44.10 11.86
CA TRP A 1033 -56.14 43.17 12.54
C TRP A 1033 -55.37 42.06 13.23
N LEU A 1034 -55.68 41.83 14.50
CA LEU A 1034 -55.23 40.68 15.28
C LEU A 1034 -56.41 39.76 15.58
N ARG A 1035 -56.39 38.53 15.09
CA ARG A 1035 -57.46 37.55 15.28
C ARG A 1035 -56.97 36.27 15.96
N THR A 1036 -57.79 35.67 16.80
CA THR A 1036 -57.54 34.32 17.34
C THR A 1036 -58.66 33.36 16.92
N GLY A 1037 -58.33 32.09 16.74
CA GLY A 1037 -59.29 31.06 16.35
C GLY A 1037 -58.76 29.64 16.54
N THR A 1038 -59.54 28.63 16.17
CA THR A 1038 -59.07 27.23 16.14
C THR A 1038 -59.23 26.63 14.76
N ILE A 1039 -58.24 25.85 14.32
CA ILE A 1039 -58.27 25.13 13.05
C ILE A 1039 -57.98 23.64 13.28
N ILE A 1040 -58.58 22.78 12.46
CA ILE A 1040 -58.24 21.36 12.40
C ILE A 1040 -57.34 21.18 11.19
N VAL A 1041 -56.11 20.74 11.42
CA VAL A 1041 -55.16 20.42 10.35
C VAL A 1041 -55.43 18.98 9.92
N ASP A 1042 -55.82 18.80 8.66
CA ASP A 1042 -56.04 17.52 7.99
C ASP A 1042 -55.24 17.43 6.68
N ALA A 1043 -55.37 16.34 5.93
CA ALA A 1043 -54.66 16.14 4.67
C ALA A 1043 -55.02 17.19 3.58
N LYS A 1044 -56.19 17.84 3.65
CA LYS A 1044 -56.58 18.89 2.69
C LYS A 1044 -55.93 20.24 2.99
N TYR A 1045 -55.63 20.52 4.26
CA TYR A 1045 -54.90 21.73 4.66
C TYR A 1045 -53.44 21.73 4.16
N GLN A 1046 -52.85 20.56 3.94
CA GLN A 1046 -51.47 20.43 3.46
C GLN A 1046 -51.30 20.85 1.98
N THR A 1047 -52.34 20.71 1.16
CA THR A 1047 -52.32 21.05 -0.28
C THR A 1047 -52.44 22.55 -0.63
N SER A 1048 -52.78 23.43 0.34
CA SER A 1048 -52.98 24.88 0.10
C SER A 1048 -51.87 25.77 0.67
N ARG A 1049 -50.70 25.21 0.96
CA ARG A 1049 -49.57 25.90 1.61
C ARG A 1049 -48.59 26.53 0.62
N VAL A 1050 -47.96 27.63 1.05
CA VAL A 1050 -46.89 28.31 0.30
C VAL A 1050 -45.51 28.06 0.92
N LEU A 1051 -45.37 28.02 2.27
CA LEU A 1051 -44.09 27.80 2.99
C LEU A 1051 -44.34 27.09 4.36
N GLY A 1052 -43.47 26.15 4.79
CA GLY A 1052 -43.46 25.52 6.14
C GLY A 1052 -43.36 23.97 6.17
N GLN A 1053 -42.81 23.37 7.25
CA GLN A 1053 -42.77 21.90 7.45
C GLN A 1053 -44.14 21.36 7.88
N GLY A 1054 -44.54 20.19 7.40
CA GLY A 1054 -45.86 19.58 7.63
C GLY A 1054 -46.24 19.48 9.12
N LEU A 1055 -47.40 20.04 9.50
CA LEU A 1055 -47.95 19.88 10.85
C LEU A 1055 -48.67 18.52 10.95
N PRO A 1056 -48.51 17.76 12.06
CA PRO A 1056 -49.27 16.54 12.27
C PRO A 1056 -50.78 16.82 12.37
N PRO A 1057 -51.65 15.90 11.90
CA PRO A 1057 -53.09 16.09 11.97
C PRO A 1057 -53.57 16.32 13.41
N GLY A 1058 -54.37 17.35 13.62
CA GLY A 1058 -54.78 17.73 14.98
C GLY A 1058 -55.50 19.07 15.08
N ARG A 1059 -55.90 19.42 16.30
CA ARG A 1059 -56.53 20.72 16.60
C ARG A 1059 -55.45 21.72 16.99
N TYR A 1060 -55.42 22.85 16.30
CA TYR A 1060 -54.47 23.94 16.51
C TYR A 1060 -55.20 25.23 16.88
N VAL A 1061 -54.55 26.05 17.68
CA VAL A 1061 -54.91 27.43 17.96
C VAL A 1061 -54.22 28.30 16.91
N SER A 1062 -55.00 29.14 16.23
CA SER A 1062 -54.55 30.05 15.19
C SER A 1062 -54.50 31.49 15.73
N LEU A 1063 -53.39 32.18 15.51
CA LEU A 1063 -53.19 33.60 15.74
C LEU A 1063 -52.89 34.27 14.39
N VAL A 1064 -53.72 35.21 13.97
CA VAL A 1064 -53.62 35.86 12.66
C VAL A 1064 -53.35 37.35 12.83
N VAL A 1065 -52.31 37.86 12.18
CA VAL A 1065 -52.03 39.29 12.03
C VAL A 1065 -52.16 39.66 10.56
N GLU A 1066 -53.07 40.58 10.25
CA GLU A 1066 -53.38 41.01 8.89
C GLU A 1066 -53.23 42.53 8.75
N ASP A 1067 -52.57 42.98 7.67
CA ASP A 1067 -52.55 44.36 7.21
C ASP A 1067 -53.05 44.46 5.75
N LYS A 1068 -53.43 45.68 5.35
CA LYS A 1068 -53.78 46.05 3.96
C LYS A 1068 -52.78 47.06 3.39
N ALA A 1069 -51.50 46.93 3.73
CA ALA A 1069 -50.45 47.81 3.26
C ALA A 1069 -49.90 47.38 1.89
N LYS A 1070 -48.65 47.72 1.57
CA LYS A 1070 -48.05 47.53 0.24
C LYS A 1070 -47.82 46.07 -0.20
N GLY A 1071 -47.85 45.10 0.72
CA GLY A 1071 -47.54 43.69 0.41
C GLY A 1071 -46.08 43.46 -0.05
N MET A 1072 -45.74 42.21 -0.39
CA MET A 1072 -44.37 41.77 -0.75
C MET A 1072 -44.33 41.13 -2.14
N THR A 1073 -43.21 41.30 -2.86
CA THR A 1073 -42.91 40.54 -4.09
C THR A 1073 -42.50 39.10 -3.75
N GLU A 1074 -42.55 38.20 -4.73
CA GLU A 1074 -42.19 36.79 -4.56
C GLU A 1074 -40.73 36.62 -4.08
N ASP A 1075 -39.79 37.39 -4.63
CA ASP A 1075 -38.38 37.40 -4.22
C ASP A 1075 -38.17 37.87 -2.77
N VAL A 1076 -38.97 38.84 -2.32
CA VAL A 1076 -38.92 39.32 -0.93
C VAL A 1076 -39.56 38.30 -0.01
N LEU A 1077 -40.69 37.72 -0.41
CA LEU A 1077 -41.42 36.70 0.34
C LEU A 1077 -40.57 35.46 0.62
N ALA A 1078 -39.75 35.03 -0.35
CA ALA A 1078 -38.84 33.90 -0.22
C ALA A 1078 -37.74 34.10 0.85
N ARG A 1079 -37.45 35.35 1.22
CA ARG A 1079 -36.31 35.73 2.08
C ARG A 1079 -36.71 36.36 3.42
N ILE A 1080 -38.00 36.52 3.70
CA ILE A 1080 -38.49 37.24 4.91
C ILE A 1080 -38.03 36.64 6.24
N PHE A 1081 -37.67 35.35 6.25
CA PHE A 1081 -37.19 34.66 7.43
C PHE A 1081 -35.66 34.53 7.46
N ASP A 1082 -34.96 35.01 6.43
CA ASP A 1082 -33.49 35.06 6.41
C ASP A 1082 -33.00 36.04 7.50
N PRO A 1083 -32.04 35.65 8.36
CA PRO A 1083 -31.45 36.56 9.33
C PRO A 1083 -30.82 37.78 8.63
N PHE A 1084 -31.02 38.96 9.21
CA PHE A 1084 -30.54 40.25 8.71
C PHE A 1084 -31.17 40.72 7.39
N PHE A 1085 -32.10 39.97 6.81
CA PHE A 1085 -32.84 40.42 5.64
C PHE A 1085 -33.88 41.48 6.03
N THR A 1086 -33.81 42.64 5.39
CA THR A 1086 -34.68 43.77 5.65
C THR A 1086 -34.93 44.54 4.35
N THR A 1087 -36.14 45.02 4.17
CA THR A 1087 -36.52 45.95 3.08
C THR A 1087 -36.72 47.38 3.59
N LYS A 1088 -36.38 47.66 4.86
CA LYS A 1088 -36.57 48.94 5.55
C LYS A 1088 -35.23 49.57 5.92
N PHE A 1089 -35.09 50.89 5.72
CA PHE A 1089 -33.85 51.66 5.97
C PHE A 1089 -33.37 51.63 7.43
N THR A 1090 -34.26 51.37 8.39
CA THR A 1090 -33.96 51.30 9.84
C THR A 1090 -34.11 49.90 10.44
N GLY A 1091 -34.55 48.91 9.66
CA GLY A 1091 -34.88 47.57 10.15
C GLY A 1091 -33.63 46.69 10.28
N ARG A 1092 -33.41 46.07 11.45
CA ARG A 1092 -32.24 45.21 11.70
C ARG A 1092 -32.33 43.81 11.04
N GLY A 1093 -33.48 43.46 10.47
CA GLY A 1093 -33.70 42.18 9.77
C GLY A 1093 -33.74 40.93 10.66
N LEU A 1094 -33.87 41.07 11.99
CA LEU A 1094 -33.90 39.93 12.93
C LEU A 1094 -35.31 39.55 13.41
N GLY A 1095 -36.30 40.44 13.27
CA GLY A 1095 -37.62 40.29 13.90
C GLY A 1095 -38.41 39.07 13.42
N LEU A 1096 -38.50 38.86 12.10
CA LEU A 1096 -39.26 37.72 11.53
C LEU A 1096 -38.51 36.38 11.66
N ALA A 1097 -37.17 36.41 11.56
CA ALA A 1097 -36.33 35.23 11.83
C ALA A 1097 -36.51 34.73 13.27
N ALA A 1098 -36.57 35.64 14.26
CA ALA A 1098 -36.86 35.32 15.65
C ALA A 1098 -38.29 34.75 15.83
N VAL A 1099 -39.28 35.30 15.13
CA VAL A 1099 -40.67 34.79 15.17
C VAL A 1099 -40.72 33.33 14.70
N LEU A 1100 -40.05 32.99 13.59
CA LEU A 1100 -40.00 31.62 13.09
C LEU A 1100 -39.31 30.66 14.09
N GLY A 1101 -38.20 31.09 14.69
CA GLY A 1101 -37.48 30.32 15.71
C GLY A 1101 -38.35 30.02 16.93
N VAL A 1102 -39.03 31.04 17.47
CA VAL A 1102 -39.95 30.89 18.61
C VAL A 1102 -41.09 29.92 18.27
N ILE A 1103 -41.75 30.08 17.13
CA ILE A 1103 -42.90 29.24 16.74
C ILE A 1103 -42.48 27.77 16.59
N ARG A 1104 -41.32 27.51 15.97
CA ARG A 1104 -40.75 26.16 15.84
C ARG A 1104 -40.41 25.55 17.21
N GLY A 1105 -39.81 26.34 18.12
CA GLY A 1105 -39.56 25.92 19.50
C GLY A 1105 -40.82 25.52 20.28
N HIS A 1106 -41.99 25.97 19.83
CA HIS A 1106 -43.29 25.66 20.40
C HIS A 1106 -44.07 24.57 19.65
N SER A 1107 -43.41 23.81 18.76
CA SER A 1107 -44.04 22.80 17.89
C SER A 1107 -45.19 23.36 17.04
N GLY A 1108 -45.11 24.66 16.73
CA GLY A 1108 -46.05 25.36 15.86
C GLY A 1108 -45.50 25.56 14.46
N ASP A 1109 -46.32 26.18 13.61
CA ASP A 1109 -45.89 26.63 12.28
C ASP A 1109 -46.46 28.01 11.93
N ILE A 1110 -45.89 28.67 10.93
CA ILE A 1110 -46.33 29.97 10.44
C ILE A 1110 -46.57 29.95 8.93
N ASN A 1111 -47.76 30.37 8.53
CA ASN A 1111 -48.13 30.55 7.13
C ASN A 1111 -48.18 32.04 6.80
N VAL A 1112 -47.68 32.42 5.62
CA VAL A 1112 -47.61 33.82 5.17
C VAL A 1112 -48.22 33.95 3.79
N VAL A 1113 -49.17 34.87 3.66
CA VAL A 1113 -49.77 35.23 2.37
C VAL A 1113 -49.56 36.73 2.17
N SER A 1114 -48.89 37.10 1.08
CA SER A 1114 -48.67 38.51 0.72
C SER A 1114 -48.70 38.67 -0.78
N GLN A 1115 -49.35 39.74 -1.23
CA GLN A 1115 -49.34 40.17 -2.64
C GLN A 1115 -49.15 41.68 -2.70
N VAL A 1116 -48.33 42.15 -3.62
CA VAL A 1116 -48.08 43.59 -3.82
C VAL A 1116 -49.41 44.32 -4.04
N GLY A 1117 -49.69 45.32 -3.20
CA GLY A 1117 -50.91 46.13 -3.21
C GLY A 1117 -52.13 45.54 -2.47
N GLN A 1118 -52.07 44.29 -1.97
CA GLN A 1118 -53.18 43.66 -1.24
C GLN A 1118 -52.92 43.48 0.27
N GLY A 1119 -51.71 43.78 0.74
CA GLY A 1119 -51.28 43.63 2.13
C GLY A 1119 -50.71 42.26 2.46
N THR A 1120 -50.44 42.03 3.74
CA THR A 1120 -49.84 40.79 4.25
C THR A 1120 -50.70 40.16 5.34
N THR A 1121 -50.77 38.83 5.34
CA THR A 1121 -51.38 38.03 6.40
C THR A 1121 -50.38 37.02 6.93
N PHE A 1122 -50.06 37.11 8.22
CA PHE A 1122 -49.31 36.11 8.97
C PHE A 1122 -50.28 35.27 9.80
N GLN A 1123 -50.25 33.95 9.64
CA GLN A 1123 -51.04 33.00 10.40
C GLN A 1123 -50.12 32.05 11.16
N VAL A 1124 -50.08 32.20 12.48
CA VAL A 1124 -49.35 31.32 13.40
C VAL A 1124 -50.28 30.22 13.90
N LEU A 1125 -49.81 28.97 13.89
CA LEU A 1125 -50.52 27.78 14.32
C LEU A 1125 -49.77 27.12 15.48
N LEU A 1126 -50.45 26.94 16.62
CA LEU A 1126 -49.89 26.31 17.82
C LEU A 1126 -50.75 25.11 18.25
N PRO A 1127 -50.16 24.00 18.74
CA PRO A 1127 -50.93 22.83 19.16
C PRO A 1127 -51.89 23.18 20.32
N ALA A 1128 -53.17 22.83 20.19
CA ALA A 1128 -54.13 23.02 21.28
C ALA A 1128 -53.89 21.98 22.40
N ALA A 1129 -53.74 22.43 23.65
CA ALA A 1129 -53.60 21.50 24.77
C ALA A 1129 -54.94 20.82 25.10
N ARG A 1130 -54.91 19.51 25.43
CA ARG A 1130 -56.11 18.77 25.89
C ARG A 1130 -56.56 19.34 27.25
N GLN A 1131 -57.81 19.79 27.35
CA GLN A 1131 -58.43 20.14 28.64
C GLN A 1131 -58.48 18.91 29.55
N VAL A 1132 -57.93 19.03 30.77
CA VAL A 1132 -58.20 18.09 31.86
C VAL A 1132 -59.57 18.45 32.46
N PRO A 1133 -60.49 17.49 32.67
CA PRO A 1133 -61.78 17.76 33.29
C PRO A 1133 -61.60 18.30 34.72
N VAL A 1134 -62.25 19.42 35.02
CA VAL A 1134 -62.40 19.92 36.39
C VAL A 1134 -63.31 18.97 37.17
N ALA A 1135 -62.77 18.25 38.15
CA ALA A 1135 -63.52 17.43 39.09
C ALA A 1135 -63.21 17.81 40.55
N ARG A 1136 -64.14 18.60 41.11
CA ARG A 1136 -64.59 18.82 42.50
C ARG A 1136 -63.61 19.01 43.69
N PRO A 1137 -64.03 19.84 44.69
CA PRO A 1137 -63.19 20.36 45.78
C PRO A 1137 -63.15 19.44 47.01
N VAL A 1138 -61.98 19.34 47.67
CA VAL A 1138 -61.77 18.81 49.03
C VAL A 1138 -60.49 19.49 49.59
N PRO A 1139 -60.32 19.71 50.92
CA PRO A 1139 -60.92 20.70 51.80
C PRO A 1139 -59.88 21.74 52.33
N ALA A 1140 -60.36 22.74 53.06
CA ALA A 1140 -59.59 23.87 53.59
C ALA A 1140 -58.60 23.53 54.72
N ALA A 1141 -57.38 24.08 54.62
CA ALA A 1141 -56.56 24.75 55.66
C ALA A 1141 -55.08 24.72 55.20
N ARG A 1142 -54.37 25.84 55.01
CA ARG A 1142 -54.31 27.06 55.83
C ARG A 1142 -54.34 28.32 54.96
N GLN A 1143 -55.06 29.31 55.46
CA GLN A 1143 -55.05 30.69 54.98
C GLN A 1143 -53.68 31.31 55.24
N GLU A 1144 -53.08 31.92 54.22
CA GLU A 1144 -52.25 33.12 54.41
C GLU A 1144 -53.11 34.34 54.02
N PRO A 1145 -53.04 35.46 54.76
CA PRO A 1145 -54.13 36.43 54.80
C PRO A 1145 -54.10 37.42 53.63
N THR A 1146 -55.30 37.76 53.16
CA THR A 1146 -55.58 38.90 52.29
C THR A 1146 -55.26 40.26 52.92
N ALA A 1147 -54.88 41.18 52.05
CA ALA A 1147 -54.58 42.58 52.28
C ALA A 1147 -55.60 43.34 53.17
N GLY A 1148 -55.08 44.17 54.08
CA GLY A 1148 -55.85 45.19 54.77
C GLY A 1148 -55.13 45.85 55.95
N ALA A 1149 -54.95 47.17 55.84
CA ALA A 1149 -54.71 48.14 56.92
C ALA A 1149 -53.34 48.11 57.64
N LEU A 1150 -52.60 49.22 57.45
CA LEU A 1150 -51.67 49.76 58.45
C LEU A 1150 -52.38 49.91 59.81
N PRO A 1151 -51.90 49.26 60.88
CA PRO A 1151 -52.06 49.78 62.23
C PRO A 1151 -50.99 50.85 62.49
N PRO A 1152 -51.28 51.84 63.34
CA PRO A 1152 -50.44 53.00 63.53
C PRO A 1152 -49.13 52.64 64.25
N VAL A 1153 -48.11 53.43 63.92
CA VAL A 1153 -46.85 53.56 64.65
C VAL A 1153 -47.11 53.55 66.15
N THR A 1154 -46.66 52.49 66.82
CA THR A 1154 -46.36 52.55 68.25
C THR A 1154 -44.95 52.04 68.43
N ALA A 1155 -44.14 52.92 69.01
CA ALA A 1155 -42.71 52.86 69.12
C ALA A 1155 -42.20 51.52 69.69
N MET A 1156 -40.96 51.20 69.32
CA MET A 1156 -39.82 50.80 70.18
C MET A 1156 -38.79 50.06 69.30
N PRO A 1157 -37.48 50.03 69.60
CA PRO A 1157 -36.69 50.81 70.55
C PRO A 1157 -35.56 51.61 69.86
N THR A 1158 -34.94 52.52 70.59
CA THR A 1158 -33.66 53.16 70.27
C THR A 1158 -32.55 52.14 69.97
N PRO A 1159 -31.56 52.50 69.13
CA PRO A 1159 -30.56 51.57 68.62
C PRO A 1159 -29.54 51.21 69.69
N GLU A 1160 -29.40 49.92 70.00
CA GLU A 1160 -28.08 49.38 70.27
C GLU A 1160 -27.43 49.13 68.90
N ARG A 1161 -26.31 49.80 68.64
CA ARG A 1161 -25.57 49.75 67.36
C ARG A 1161 -25.43 48.30 66.87
N PRO A 1162 -25.91 47.94 65.67
CA PRO A 1162 -25.53 46.68 65.06
C PRO A 1162 -24.04 46.76 64.71
N ARG A 1163 -23.29 45.67 64.96
CA ARG A 1163 -21.96 45.49 64.37
C ARG A 1163 -22.04 45.79 62.87
N ALA A 1164 -21.11 46.57 62.33
CA ALA A 1164 -20.98 46.70 60.88
C ALA A 1164 -20.70 45.29 60.33
N SER A 1165 -21.61 44.75 59.51
CA SER A 1165 -21.46 43.42 58.96
C SER A 1165 -20.40 43.45 57.85
N THR A 1166 -19.46 42.51 57.87
CA THR A 1166 -18.33 42.50 56.93
C THR A 1166 -18.58 41.51 55.79
N ILE A 1167 -18.43 41.98 54.54
CA ILE A 1167 -18.61 41.19 53.34
C ILE A 1167 -17.26 41.05 52.63
N LEU A 1168 -16.85 39.81 52.32
CA LEU A 1168 -15.73 39.56 51.44
C LEU A 1168 -16.23 39.49 49.99
N LEU A 1169 -15.82 40.41 49.14
CA LEU A 1169 -16.14 40.45 47.71
C LEU A 1169 -14.93 39.99 46.88
N VAL A 1170 -15.11 38.89 46.15
CA VAL A 1170 -14.08 38.26 45.31
C VAL A 1170 -14.56 38.27 43.87
N ASP A 1171 -13.91 39.10 43.05
CA ASP A 1171 -14.28 39.34 41.65
C ASP A 1171 -13.02 39.84 40.90
N ASP A 1172 -12.74 39.34 39.70
CA ASP A 1172 -11.57 39.72 38.92
C ASP A 1172 -11.78 40.98 38.07
N GLU A 1173 -13.03 41.37 37.84
CA GLU A 1173 -13.37 42.55 37.07
C GLU A 1173 -13.35 43.79 37.97
N LEU A 1174 -12.24 44.53 37.89
CA LEU A 1174 -11.97 45.71 38.73
C LEU A 1174 -13.15 46.69 38.80
N VAL A 1175 -13.79 46.99 37.65
CA VAL A 1175 -14.90 47.95 37.56
C VAL A 1175 -16.13 47.44 38.32
N LEU A 1176 -16.48 46.17 38.16
CA LEU A 1176 -17.63 45.57 38.85
C LEU A 1176 -17.37 45.45 40.35
N ARG A 1177 -16.15 45.04 40.71
CA ARG A 1177 -15.70 44.94 42.11
C ARG A 1177 -15.74 46.28 42.84
N GLU A 1178 -15.24 47.35 42.23
CA GLU A 1178 -15.28 48.71 42.79
C GLU A 1178 -16.72 49.21 42.94
N ALA A 1179 -17.54 49.03 41.91
CA ALA A 1179 -18.96 49.41 41.92
C ALA A 1179 -19.77 48.70 43.01
N LEU A 1180 -19.58 47.37 43.17
CA LEU A 1180 -20.24 46.58 44.20
C LEU A 1180 -19.73 46.92 45.60
N SER A 1181 -18.43 47.13 45.76
CA SER A 1181 -17.84 47.56 47.04
C SER A 1181 -18.51 48.85 47.51
N GLU A 1182 -18.58 49.85 46.63
CA GLU A 1182 -19.15 51.14 46.96
C GLU A 1182 -20.66 51.05 47.24
N LEU A 1183 -21.40 50.23 46.49
CA LEU A 1183 -22.82 50.01 46.73
C LEU A 1183 -23.07 49.38 48.12
N LEU A 1184 -22.27 48.40 48.50
CA LEU A 1184 -22.38 47.73 49.80
C LEU A 1184 -21.97 48.66 50.95
N GLU A 1185 -20.92 49.45 50.77
CA GLU A 1185 -20.48 50.47 51.74
C GLU A 1185 -21.55 51.54 51.98
N VAL A 1186 -22.22 52.01 50.92
CA VAL A 1186 -23.35 52.96 51.01
C VAL A 1186 -24.50 52.40 51.86
N HIS A 1187 -24.70 51.08 51.87
CA HIS A 1187 -25.71 50.41 52.67
C HIS A 1187 -25.24 50.01 54.08
N GLY A 1188 -24.03 50.45 54.48
CA GLY A 1188 -23.50 50.30 55.83
C GLY A 1188 -22.72 49.01 56.10
N PHE A 1189 -22.34 48.27 55.05
CA PHE A 1189 -21.47 47.09 55.17
C PHE A 1189 -19.98 47.49 55.12
N THR A 1190 -19.13 46.73 55.82
CA THR A 1190 -17.68 46.82 55.61
C THR A 1190 -17.28 45.83 54.53
N VAL A 1191 -16.53 46.22 53.51
CA VAL A 1191 -16.19 45.34 52.38
C VAL A 1191 -14.69 45.03 52.38
N LEU A 1192 -14.35 43.74 52.30
CA LEU A 1192 -13.00 43.26 52.05
C LEU A 1192 -12.92 42.80 50.59
N LEU A 1193 -11.85 43.17 49.88
CA LEU A 1193 -11.73 42.96 48.44
C LEU A 1193 -10.67 41.91 48.10
N ALA A 1194 -10.96 41.08 47.10
CA ALA A 1194 -10.00 40.17 46.48
C ALA A 1194 -10.23 40.07 44.96
N GLU A 1195 -9.15 39.87 44.20
CA GLU A 1195 -9.11 39.88 42.72
C GLU A 1195 -9.22 38.48 42.11
N ASN A 1196 -9.07 37.44 42.92
CA ASN A 1196 -9.14 36.06 42.48
C ASN A 1196 -9.34 35.15 43.70
N GLY A 1197 -9.66 33.88 43.42
CA GLY A 1197 -9.90 32.88 44.44
C GLY A 1197 -8.78 32.69 45.47
N LEU A 1198 -7.52 32.77 45.03
CA LEU A 1198 -6.34 32.61 45.89
C LEU A 1198 -6.21 33.77 46.89
N GLN A 1199 -6.36 35.01 46.42
CA GLN A 1199 -6.39 36.18 47.29
C GLN A 1199 -7.62 36.16 48.21
N GLY A 1200 -8.77 35.73 47.70
CA GLY A 1200 -10.00 35.57 48.50
C GLY A 1200 -9.81 34.58 49.65
N LEU A 1201 -9.13 33.46 49.41
CA LEU A 1201 -8.77 32.50 50.46
C LEU A 1201 -7.79 33.08 51.47
N ALA A 1202 -6.79 33.86 51.04
CA ALA A 1202 -5.83 34.50 51.94
C ALA A 1202 -6.53 35.52 52.86
N VAL A 1203 -7.41 36.37 52.31
CA VAL A 1203 -8.21 37.33 53.08
C VAL A 1203 -9.18 36.59 54.01
N TYR A 1204 -9.79 35.49 53.55
CA TYR A 1204 -10.62 34.65 54.42
C TYR A 1204 -9.81 34.07 55.59
N ASP A 1205 -8.64 33.48 55.34
CA ASP A 1205 -7.83 32.86 56.38
C ASP A 1205 -7.38 33.86 57.45
N GLU A 1206 -7.15 35.13 57.06
CA GLU A 1206 -6.77 36.24 57.95
C GLU A 1206 -7.97 36.81 58.74
N TYR A 1207 -9.13 37.00 58.10
CA TYR A 1207 -10.29 37.73 58.67
C TYR A 1207 -11.53 36.87 58.94
N LYS A 1208 -11.46 35.54 58.84
CA LYS A 1208 -12.62 34.60 58.95
C LYS A 1208 -13.54 34.78 60.16
N ALA A 1209 -13.05 35.38 61.26
CA ALA A 1209 -13.87 35.60 62.46
C ALA A 1209 -14.84 36.79 62.31
N ASP A 1210 -14.54 37.70 61.38
CA ASP A 1210 -15.26 38.97 61.20
C ASP A 1210 -16.07 39.01 59.89
N ILE A 1211 -15.87 38.05 58.97
CA ILE A 1211 -16.61 37.96 57.69
C ILE A 1211 -17.98 37.29 57.91
N ASP A 1212 -19.05 38.02 57.62
CA ASP A 1212 -20.44 37.59 57.76
C ASP A 1212 -21.02 37.02 56.45
N LEU A 1213 -20.50 37.42 55.28
CA LEU A 1213 -20.93 36.95 53.95
C LEU A 1213 -19.76 36.98 52.97
N ILE A 1214 -19.68 36.00 52.08
CA ILE A 1214 -18.73 36.00 50.96
C ILE A 1214 -19.52 36.13 49.65
N LEU A 1215 -19.23 37.17 48.87
CA LEU A 1215 -19.66 37.33 47.49
C LEU A 1215 -18.53 36.82 46.59
N LEU A 1216 -18.84 35.86 45.72
CA LEU A 1216 -17.84 35.14 44.95
C LEU A 1216 -18.25 35.01 43.49
N ASP A 1217 -17.50 35.64 42.59
CA ASP A 1217 -17.69 35.41 41.15
C ASP A 1217 -17.27 33.99 40.76
N MET A 1218 -17.99 33.42 39.79
CA MET A 1218 -17.79 32.04 39.34
C MET A 1218 -16.65 31.90 38.32
N THR A 1219 -16.34 32.95 37.56
CA THR A 1219 -15.48 32.91 36.37
C THR A 1219 -14.26 33.82 36.50
N MET A 1220 -13.35 33.48 37.41
CA MET A 1220 -12.14 34.26 37.67
C MET A 1220 -10.84 33.53 37.24
N PRO A 1221 -9.80 34.24 36.77
CA PRO A 1221 -8.47 33.70 36.47
C PRO A 1221 -7.71 33.29 37.74
N VAL A 1222 -6.65 32.50 37.56
CA VAL A 1222 -5.77 31.95 38.61
C VAL A 1222 -6.43 30.88 39.50
N MET A 1223 -7.60 31.16 40.07
CA MET A 1223 -8.42 30.21 40.80
C MET A 1223 -9.90 30.55 40.62
N SER A 1224 -10.65 29.63 40.01
CA SER A 1224 -12.06 29.84 39.68
C SER A 1224 -12.94 29.92 40.93
N GLY A 1225 -14.14 30.50 40.82
CA GLY A 1225 -15.09 30.55 41.93
C GLY A 1225 -15.48 29.17 42.45
N ARG A 1226 -15.57 28.17 41.55
CA ARG A 1226 -15.84 26.78 41.92
C ARG A 1226 -14.73 26.18 42.77
N GLU A 1227 -13.48 26.37 42.37
CA GLU A 1227 -12.30 25.91 43.13
C GLU A 1227 -12.21 26.63 44.47
N THR A 1228 -12.50 27.93 44.50
CA THR A 1228 -12.49 28.78 45.70
C THR A 1228 -13.54 28.32 46.71
N LEU A 1229 -14.77 28.06 46.26
CA LEU A 1229 -15.84 27.53 47.09
C LEU A 1229 -15.49 26.16 47.68
N ALA A 1230 -14.90 25.27 46.88
CA ALA A 1230 -14.44 23.97 47.35
C ALA A 1230 -13.34 24.11 48.41
N ALA A 1231 -12.40 25.02 48.19
CA ALA A 1231 -11.29 25.30 49.09
C ALA A 1231 -11.73 25.98 50.40
N LEU A 1232 -12.76 26.84 50.38
CA LEU A 1232 -13.41 27.41 51.56
C LEU A 1232 -14.12 26.32 52.38
N LYS A 1233 -14.83 25.41 51.72
CA LYS A 1233 -15.48 24.26 52.38
C LYS A 1233 -14.48 23.32 53.03
N GLN A 1234 -13.36 23.02 52.37
CA GLN A 1234 -12.29 22.20 52.94
C GLN A 1234 -11.66 22.83 54.20
N ARG A 1235 -11.60 24.17 54.26
CA ARG A 1235 -11.17 24.93 55.44
C ARG A 1235 -12.21 25.00 56.57
N GLY A 1236 -13.38 24.37 56.38
CA GLY A 1236 -14.46 24.35 57.36
C GLY A 1236 -15.20 25.68 57.49
N ALA A 1237 -15.20 26.52 56.45
CA ALA A 1237 -15.91 27.78 56.43
C ALA A 1237 -17.42 27.56 56.68
N ARG A 1238 -17.96 28.25 57.71
CA ARG A 1238 -19.41 28.28 58.01
C ARG A 1238 -20.09 29.56 57.55
N THR A 1239 -19.31 30.51 57.05
CA THR A 1239 -19.78 31.77 56.50
C THR A 1239 -20.63 31.51 55.25
N PRO A 1240 -21.83 32.10 55.12
CA PRO A 1240 -22.62 32.04 53.91
C PRO A 1240 -21.82 32.54 52.69
N VAL A 1241 -21.92 31.81 51.57
CA VAL A 1241 -21.31 32.20 50.29
C VAL A 1241 -22.41 32.41 49.27
N LEU A 1242 -22.43 33.57 48.62
CA LEU A 1242 -23.35 33.93 47.56
C LEU A 1242 -22.55 34.05 46.26
N LEU A 1243 -22.94 33.23 45.28
CA LEU A 1243 -22.26 33.11 44.01
C LEU A 1243 -22.80 34.17 43.04
N LEU A 1244 -21.89 34.90 42.40
CA LEU A 1244 -22.19 35.83 41.32
C LEU A 1244 -21.90 35.12 40.00
N SER A 1245 -22.83 35.18 39.04
CA SER A 1245 -22.67 34.55 37.73
C SER A 1245 -23.48 35.27 36.67
N GLY A 1246 -22.94 35.36 35.46
CA GLY A 1246 -23.67 35.75 34.25
C GLY A 1246 -24.49 34.63 33.61
N TYR A 1247 -24.43 33.40 34.16
CA TYR A 1247 -25.19 32.24 33.70
C TYR A 1247 -26.45 32.02 34.55
N ASP A 1248 -27.50 31.47 33.96
CA ASP A 1248 -28.74 31.14 34.69
C ASP A 1248 -28.43 30.10 35.79
N PRO A 1249 -28.98 30.23 37.02
CA PRO A 1249 -28.73 29.30 38.13
C PRO A 1249 -29.03 27.82 37.81
N HIS A 1250 -29.80 27.53 36.75
CA HIS A 1250 -30.06 26.17 36.29
C HIS A 1250 -29.01 25.58 35.32
N GLU A 1251 -28.10 26.40 34.77
CA GLU A 1251 -26.96 25.92 33.95
C GLU A 1251 -25.75 25.51 34.81
N MET A 1252 -25.77 25.80 36.11
CA MET A 1252 -24.79 25.29 37.04
C MET A 1252 -25.10 23.84 37.43
N GLU A 1253 -24.54 22.87 36.69
CA GLU A 1253 -24.31 21.52 37.24
C GLU A 1253 -23.24 21.60 38.34
N LEU A 1254 -23.63 22.09 39.51
CA LEU A 1254 -22.89 21.94 40.75
C LEU A 1254 -23.43 20.69 41.47
N PRO A 1255 -22.69 19.57 41.51
CA PRO A 1255 -23.02 18.45 42.38
C PRO A 1255 -22.61 18.84 43.79
N VAL A 1256 -23.45 19.63 44.46
CA VAL A 1256 -23.21 20.05 45.83
C VAL A 1256 -24.51 19.91 46.60
N GLU A 1257 -24.61 18.82 47.36
CA GLU A 1257 -25.73 18.57 48.27
C GLU A 1257 -25.94 19.78 49.21
N GLY A 1258 -27.17 20.31 49.22
CA GLY A 1258 -27.67 21.15 50.31
C GLY A 1258 -27.76 22.66 50.08
N ILE A 1259 -27.71 23.18 48.85
CA ILE A 1259 -27.95 24.61 48.58
C ILE A 1259 -29.14 24.77 47.64
N ALA A 1260 -30.22 25.38 48.14
CA ALA A 1260 -31.29 25.88 47.29
C ALA A 1260 -30.88 27.26 46.74
N PRO A 1261 -30.94 27.51 45.42
CA PRO A 1261 -30.72 28.85 44.88
C PRO A 1261 -31.88 29.76 45.35
N ALA A 1262 -31.54 30.85 46.03
CA ALA A 1262 -32.47 31.95 46.27
C ALA A 1262 -32.30 32.96 45.13
N GLY A 1263 -33.35 33.14 44.34
CA GLY A 1263 -33.44 34.18 43.31
C GLY A 1263 -33.94 35.49 43.87
#